data_AF-A0AB34YJK6-F1
#
_entry.id   AF-A0AB34YJK6-F1
#
_cell.length_a   1.000
_cell.length_b   1.000
_cell.length_c   1.000
_cell.angle_alpha   90.00
_cell.angle_beta   90.00
_cell.angle_gamma   90.00
#
_symmetry.space_group_name_H-M   'P 1'
#
loop_
_entity.id
_entity.type
_entity.pdbx_description
1 polymer ?
#
loop_
_entity_poly.entity_id
_entity_poly.type
_entity_poly.pdbx_seq_one_letter_code
_entity_poly.pdbx_strand_id
1 'polypeptide(L)'
;MRTPSVVEAVNNFWSHRTRNPGVTIRFRYVTTSGIGVEQGAPFGTGRGGLDLWNALRTSDSGDESDGQIRLIADFLLGEGNLSNPLKQRFADASPAALLKEIISPIEWLVGQRDGDALVRQIKDRLVIHGAASSIPPADAELAFDALYAAAFDAAKQKDGVPLTRAQFLRIFASATGIHVPKQDLLALMRAAMSPGGADIAVQAQPLILEGPPPLPHPYFRRTAVEQSLEAGLSAGTVLLHGSTGSGKTLNAASTFAGRDPLWLTLRDLTPAEVKTRLFAATELLRAEGVARILVVDDLDTLSDPRSIESALRTLRHCQSALGGQLIITADRPLPERLAQAVQLEPAREFQMLPFDADEIEAFLREAGCHDERAALWSKLLELSTLGHPQLVSARVRTLRAKAFPEPEASDLLGTADDVDRIKFEARRLISELPDGARELLLRVSLMTGRVTRQRLMAIGRLQEAIPEPGAAVDIIAGPWLEMTDDREFRVSPLVRGAAEQLRGHDWTRAMHGQLAWTYLLDRTVSPWDISAILMHCYIAGTAGPLIYVSQGMFSASDETWAAVGEACDFYTTLGLDAKNPLPFKKPIDAFVFRILQYRVAAETNADTAMRIAVKIEEEFAAAPDDDPRLFFRFLYLNQFLSVVKVRYPIALVVARALEFFDVARVLVTSLPVRMAKAGLQADEDLPAVGYSQLASLRLFSHIQDIGEFGALFEALNARAPEDARALLEPIGLPDEMSSALIERLWLAQHNMKDGRWGSFRDKLRVAFDFSVQVGANSMARAIAPVLLRTINEDLGDAAGAVAEAGQIGPAVGDDPIYLCALAKVTSDAGNYSKAKEIWRDALPRWLKADDDIGCAFAHRTAAIASGRHNNWLDAANYFDIAKRLVENGSRPTFTIGLAIDAALARFMAGQRGEAVAEFGTVVALLEPLQADYNREPLLSLQRRTGGVLSATVAWSAGERTDEEMSKLVGLCSNLDPFATDASVAPPLDTLRLDLIRLELACGASLDGSLRQVPKLRASPIMSFHAVGGPVLFTLAQRTLDFSNVVADGLRQLDALAMIAEQNAANDRDVMREVDGKLRTWPPGADELLIGNMTVAVFGLAAANELDRLPLARWRVDGVAHPQGGLAMRLVDHLEGLFVTGAIEPWETVLKCPSNDWSHHAASALAATLLERLAPDALLIAQALWVHYLKQQHLAPLVVHYLEYLVTRQWRVVVAMPALFGSAAPSLSPLVAALAGSGEGWLKVRMVLQAALLAVPLAVDDNARMTIEGMEL
;
A
#
# COMPACT_ATOMS: atom_id res chain seq x y z
N MET A 1 -72.33 6.89 12.02
CA MET A 1 -72.51 8.35 11.86
C MET A 1 -71.77 9.21 12.88
N ARG A 2 -71.39 8.70 14.08
CA ARG A 2 -70.62 9.48 15.07
C ARG A 2 -69.14 9.72 14.73
N THR A 3 -68.60 9.01 13.75
CA THR A 3 -67.19 9.13 13.36
C THR A 3 -66.89 10.56 12.89
N PRO A 4 -65.86 11.24 13.43
CA PRO A 4 -65.57 12.64 13.10
C PRO A 4 -65.45 12.92 11.60
N SER A 5 -64.81 12.02 10.85
CA SER A 5 -64.62 12.16 9.39
C SER A 5 -65.93 12.14 8.60
N VAL A 6 -66.96 11.42 9.08
CA VAL A 6 -68.28 11.37 8.45
C VAL A 6 -69.01 12.69 8.68
N VAL A 7 -68.98 13.20 9.91
CA VAL A 7 -69.61 14.50 10.24
C VAL A 7 -68.91 15.65 9.50
N GLU A 8 -67.58 15.61 9.43
CA GLU A 8 -66.78 16.57 8.69
C GLU A 8 -67.11 16.55 7.19
N ALA A 9 -67.27 15.36 6.58
CA ALA A 9 -67.66 15.23 5.18
C ALA A 9 -69.04 15.87 4.90
N VAL A 10 -70.02 15.71 5.78
CA VAL A 10 -71.34 16.36 5.62
C VAL A 10 -71.22 17.88 5.77
N ASN A 11 -70.45 18.37 6.75
CA ASN A 11 -70.19 19.81 6.92
C ASN A 11 -69.50 20.42 5.68
N ASN A 12 -68.48 19.74 5.17
CA ASN A 12 -67.72 20.18 4.00
C ASN A 12 -68.60 20.18 2.74
N PHE A 13 -69.44 19.15 2.54
CA PHE A 13 -70.42 19.14 1.47
C PHE A 13 -71.36 20.35 1.56
N TRP A 14 -71.92 20.63 2.73
CA TRP A 14 -72.84 21.75 2.89
C TRP A 14 -72.16 23.11 2.65
N SER A 15 -70.94 23.28 3.15
CA SER A 15 -70.12 24.47 2.90
C SER A 15 -69.84 24.66 1.41
N HIS A 16 -69.49 23.60 0.69
CA HIS A 16 -69.28 23.67 -0.76
C HIS A 16 -70.57 23.99 -1.51
N ARG A 17 -71.69 23.37 -1.15
CA ARG A 17 -72.99 23.63 -1.79
C ARG A 17 -73.44 25.07 -1.60
N THR A 18 -73.35 25.58 -0.38
CA THR A 18 -73.74 26.96 -0.05
C THR A 18 -72.86 27.99 -0.74
N ARG A 19 -71.55 27.73 -0.89
CA ARG A 19 -70.63 28.60 -1.65
C ARG A 19 -70.84 28.55 -3.16
N ASN A 20 -71.50 27.52 -3.68
CA ASN A 20 -71.67 27.31 -5.13
C ASN A 20 -73.14 27.02 -5.47
N PRO A 21 -74.07 27.98 -5.24
CA PRO A 21 -75.51 27.74 -5.33
C PRO A 21 -76.01 27.41 -6.74
N GLY A 22 -75.25 27.78 -7.79
CA GLY A 22 -75.57 27.47 -9.19
C GLY A 22 -75.15 26.08 -9.66
N VAL A 23 -74.45 25.29 -8.83
CA VAL A 23 -73.88 24.01 -9.22
C VAL A 23 -74.50 22.88 -8.41
N THR A 24 -75.03 21.87 -9.10
CA THR A 24 -75.59 20.68 -8.43
C THR A 24 -74.45 19.76 -7.98
N ILE A 25 -74.11 19.80 -6.70
CA ILE A 25 -73.02 19.00 -6.13
C ILE A 25 -73.55 17.65 -5.66
N ARG A 26 -72.89 16.56 -6.06
CA ARG A 26 -73.02 15.22 -5.46
C ARG A 26 -71.73 14.87 -4.75
N PHE A 27 -71.81 14.29 -3.57
CA PHE A 27 -70.66 13.98 -2.73
C PHE A 27 -70.58 12.48 -2.45
N ARG A 28 -69.46 11.86 -2.83
CA ARG A 28 -69.21 10.44 -2.60
C ARG A 28 -68.06 10.26 -1.64
N TYR A 29 -68.32 9.59 -0.52
CA TYR A 29 -67.30 9.27 0.47
C TYR A 29 -66.95 7.79 0.36
N VAL A 30 -65.70 7.46 0.01
CA VAL A 30 -65.23 6.09 -0.21
C VAL A 30 -64.34 5.64 0.93
N THR A 31 -64.61 4.46 1.50
CA THR A 31 -63.75 3.86 2.54
C THR A 31 -63.77 2.34 2.45
N THR A 32 -62.65 1.71 2.84
CA THR A 32 -62.51 0.25 2.94
C THR A 32 -63.17 -0.31 4.21
N SER A 33 -63.48 0.55 5.19
CA SER A 33 -64.17 0.18 6.43
C SER A 33 -65.66 -0.06 6.21
N GLY A 34 -66.24 -1.08 6.86
CA GLY A 34 -67.68 -1.36 6.83
C GLY A 34 -68.52 -0.40 7.67
N ILE A 35 -69.85 -0.45 7.56
CA ILE A 35 -70.77 0.35 8.40
C ILE A 35 -70.98 -0.34 9.74
N GLY A 36 -70.76 0.40 10.83
CA GLY A 36 -71.09 -0.01 12.20
C GLY A 36 -72.43 0.55 12.67
N VAL A 37 -73.03 -0.07 13.68
CA VAL A 37 -74.30 0.34 14.31
C VAL A 37 -74.03 1.32 15.46
N GLU A 38 -74.76 2.43 15.52
CA GLU A 38 -74.61 3.43 16.59
C GLU A 38 -75.02 2.89 17.97
N GLN A 39 -74.18 3.15 18.98
CA GLN A 39 -74.42 2.75 20.37
C GLN A 39 -75.73 3.37 20.90
N GLY A 40 -76.60 2.52 21.47
CA GLY A 40 -77.96 2.89 21.89
C GLY A 40 -79.06 2.57 20.87
N ALA A 41 -78.69 2.07 19.68
CA ALA A 41 -79.59 1.69 18.59
C ALA A 41 -80.67 2.75 18.24
N PRO A 42 -80.29 4.03 18.04
CA PRO A 42 -81.24 5.13 17.81
C PRO A 42 -82.06 4.99 16.52
N PHE A 43 -81.60 4.15 15.57
CA PHE A 43 -82.26 3.90 14.28
C PHE A 43 -82.93 2.52 14.20
N GLY A 44 -83.09 1.85 15.35
CA GLY A 44 -83.60 0.48 15.46
C GLY A 44 -82.48 -0.54 15.70
N THR A 45 -82.81 -1.62 16.39
CA THR A 45 -81.86 -2.69 16.76
C THR A 45 -81.16 -3.28 15.53
N GLY A 46 -79.82 -3.19 15.51
CA GLY A 46 -78.98 -3.76 14.46
C GLY A 46 -78.86 -2.93 13.18
N ARG A 47 -79.46 -1.74 13.12
CA ARG A 47 -79.44 -0.88 11.93
C ARG A 47 -78.50 0.30 12.10
N GLY A 48 -77.46 0.37 11.25
CA GLY A 48 -76.53 1.49 11.21
C GLY A 48 -77.12 2.71 10.49
N GLY A 49 -76.84 3.90 11.00
CA GLY A 49 -77.40 5.15 10.50
C GLY A 49 -76.94 5.50 9.08
N LEU A 50 -75.72 5.11 8.68
CA LEU A 50 -75.25 5.29 7.30
C LEU A 50 -75.94 4.34 6.30
N ASP A 51 -76.34 3.13 6.74
CA ASP A 51 -77.15 2.22 5.92
C ASP A 51 -78.55 2.79 5.72
N LEU A 52 -79.14 3.34 6.79
CA LEU A 52 -80.41 4.06 6.71
C LEU A 52 -80.31 5.25 5.76
N TRP A 53 -79.23 6.04 5.84
CA TRP A 53 -78.98 7.18 4.96
C TRP A 53 -78.91 6.79 3.48
N ASN A 54 -78.11 5.77 3.16
CA ASN A 54 -77.96 5.29 1.79
C ASN A 54 -79.28 4.73 1.22
N ALA A 55 -80.08 4.05 2.05
CA ALA A 55 -81.39 3.56 1.64
C ALA A 55 -82.37 4.70 1.35
N LEU A 56 -82.44 5.70 2.24
CA LEU A 56 -83.35 6.85 2.09
C LEU A 56 -83.05 7.67 0.84
N ARG A 57 -81.78 7.80 0.44
CA ARG A 57 -81.39 8.56 -0.75
C ARG A 57 -82.14 8.15 -2.03
N THR A 58 -82.46 6.86 -2.15
CA THR A 58 -83.14 6.28 -3.33
C THR A 58 -84.65 6.14 -3.15
N SER A 59 -85.18 6.50 -1.98
CA SER A 59 -86.61 6.46 -1.70
C SER A 59 -87.30 7.76 -2.12
N ASP A 60 -88.53 7.67 -2.63
CA ASP A 60 -89.39 8.83 -2.85
C ASP A 60 -90.00 9.30 -1.52
N SER A 61 -90.25 10.61 -1.36
CA SER A 61 -90.77 11.19 -0.11
C SER A 61 -92.17 10.68 0.21
N GLY A 62 -92.38 10.21 1.45
CA GLY A 62 -93.66 9.75 2.00
C GLY A 62 -93.57 9.62 3.51
N ASP A 63 -94.70 9.57 4.23
CA ASP A 63 -94.76 9.76 5.70
C ASP A 63 -93.75 8.90 6.49
N GLU A 64 -93.51 7.65 6.07
CA GLU A 64 -92.54 6.76 6.72
C GLU A 64 -91.08 7.18 6.46
N SER A 65 -90.75 7.58 5.23
CA SER A 65 -89.42 8.09 4.87
C SER A 65 -89.16 9.45 5.52
N ASP A 66 -90.18 10.30 5.60
CA ASP A 66 -90.11 11.62 6.23
C ASP A 66 -89.82 11.49 7.74
N GLY A 67 -90.43 10.50 8.41
CA GLY A 67 -90.10 10.14 9.80
C GLY A 67 -88.66 9.66 9.97
N GLN A 68 -88.16 8.82 9.06
CA GLN A 68 -86.78 8.31 9.08
C GLN A 68 -85.73 9.40 8.76
N ILE A 69 -86.05 10.33 7.86
CA ILE A 69 -85.23 11.51 7.56
C ILE A 69 -85.14 12.40 8.81
N ARG A 70 -86.26 12.59 9.53
CA ARG A 70 -86.26 13.36 10.77
C ARG A 70 -85.44 12.68 11.86
N LEU A 71 -85.52 11.36 11.99
CA LEU A 71 -84.66 10.58 12.89
C LEU A 71 -83.17 10.83 12.62
N ILE A 72 -82.73 10.83 11.36
CA ILE A 72 -81.35 11.14 10.98
C ILE A 72 -81.00 12.59 11.34
N ALA A 73 -81.88 13.54 11.03
CA ALA A 73 -81.68 14.96 11.31
C ALA A 73 -81.56 15.23 12.81
N ASP A 74 -82.48 14.71 13.61
CA ASP A 74 -82.53 14.89 15.07
C ASP A 74 -81.32 14.23 15.74
N PHE A 75 -80.89 13.04 15.26
CA PHE A 75 -79.67 12.41 15.75
C PHE A 75 -78.44 13.30 15.48
N LEU A 76 -78.27 13.80 14.24
CA LEU A 76 -77.12 14.65 13.93
C LEU A 76 -77.16 16.01 14.63
N LEU A 77 -78.35 16.56 14.89
CA LEU A 77 -78.53 17.77 15.70
C LEU A 77 -78.15 17.52 17.17
N GLY A 78 -78.56 16.38 17.73
CA GLY A 78 -78.29 15.99 19.12
C GLY A 78 -76.82 15.70 19.42
N GLU A 79 -76.05 15.21 18.43
CA GLU A 79 -74.61 14.94 18.58
C GLU A 79 -73.74 16.22 18.64
N GLY A 80 -74.30 17.41 18.38
CA GLY A 80 -73.65 18.70 18.63
C GLY A 80 -72.51 19.11 17.69
N ASN A 81 -72.07 18.24 16.76
CA ASN A 81 -70.85 18.44 15.95
C ASN A 81 -71.10 19.01 14.53
N LEU A 82 -72.33 19.42 14.21
CA LEU A 82 -72.65 20.10 12.96
C LEU A 82 -72.30 21.61 13.02
N SER A 83 -71.92 22.19 11.88
CA SER A 83 -71.73 23.64 11.74
C SER A 83 -73.05 24.41 11.94
N ASN A 84 -72.99 25.62 12.50
CA ASN A 84 -74.20 26.40 12.82
C ASN A 84 -75.18 26.60 11.64
N PRO A 85 -74.73 26.87 10.40
CA PRO A 85 -75.65 27.00 9.26
C PRO A 85 -76.34 25.68 8.88
N LEU A 86 -75.62 24.56 9.03
CA LEU A 86 -76.16 23.24 8.75
C LEU A 86 -77.12 22.78 9.87
N LYS A 87 -76.81 23.11 11.13
CA LYS A 87 -77.73 22.92 12.27
C LYS A 87 -79.04 23.65 12.06
N GLN A 88 -79.00 24.93 11.70
CA GLN A 88 -80.22 25.70 11.39
C GLN A 88 -80.99 25.06 10.23
N ARG A 89 -80.30 24.59 9.18
CA ARG A 89 -80.99 23.95 8.05
C ARG A 89 -81.67 22.64 8.44
N PHE A 90 -81.01 21.77 9.20
CA PHE A 90 -81.62 20.53 9.69
C PHE A 90 -82.81 20.79 10.63
N ALA A 91 -82.78 21.87 11.41
CA ALA A 91 -83.88 22.26 12.27
C ALA A 91 -85.09 22.81 11.48
N ASP A 92 -84.86 23.75 10.57
CA ASP A 92 -85.93 24.55 9.96
C ASP A 92 -86.49 23.95 8.65
N ALA A 93 -85.75 23.06 7.98
CA ALA A 93 -86.18 22.50 6.70
C ALA A 93 -87.16 21.33 6.86
N SER A 94 -88.08 21.17 5.90
CA SER A 94 -88.97 20.00 5.85
C SER A 94 -88.19 18.72 5.49
N PRO A 95 -88.68 17.52 5.86
CA PRO A 95 -88.03 16.26 5.51
C PRO A 95 -87.78 16.10 4.00
N ALA A 96 -88.75 16.47 3.16
CA ALA A 96 -88.59 16.46 1.70
C ALA A 96 -87.46 17.39 1.22
N ALA A 97 -87.27 18.55 1.86
CA ALA A 97 -86.17 19.46 1.54
C ALA A 97 -84.83 18.87 1.98
N LEU A 98 -84.75 18.27 3.17
CA LEU A 98 -83.54 17.60 3.67
C LEU A 98 -83.13 16.40 2.81
N LEU A 99 -84.13 15.63 2.35
CA LEU A 99 -83.91 14.52 1.43
C LEU A 99 -83.24 15.04 0.15
N LYS A 100 -83.85 16.02 -0.50
CA LYS A 100 -83.36 16.54 -1.78
C LYS A 100 -82.04 17.30 -1.67
N GLU A 101 -81.84 18.06 -0.58
CA GLU A 101 -80.71 18.98 -0.46
C GLU A 101 -79.47 18.36 0.18
N ILE A 102 -79.64 17.40 1.08
CA ILE A 102 -78.54 16.88 1.91
C ILE A 102 -78.41 15.36 1.82
N ILE A 103 -79.50 14.62 2.00
CA ILE A 103 -79.41 13.15 2.06
C ILE A 103 -79.14 12.56 0.68
N SER A 104 -79.99 12.87 -0.31
CA SER A 104 -79.86 12.29 -1.65
C SER A 104 -78.58 12.67 -2.40
N PRO A 105 -77.99 13.87 -2.21
CA PRO A 105 -76.73 14.21 -2.86
C PRO A 105 -75.50 13.53 -2.26
N ILE A 106 -75.56 13.05 -1.02
CA ILE A 106 -74.42 12.40 -0.33
C ILE A 106 -74.58 10.88 -0.40
N GLU A 107 -73.53 10.21 -0.86
CA GLU A 107 -73.47 8.75 -0.99
C GLU A 107 -72.25 8.17 -0.27
N TRP A 108 -72.50 7.21 0.62
CA TRP A 108 -71.46 6.58 1.44
C TRP A 108 -71.09 5.22 0.86
N LEU A 109 -69.91 5.13 0.23
CA LEU A 109 -69.37 3.92 -0.40
C LEU A 109 -68.36 3.26 0.54
N VAL A 110 -68.89 2.46 1.46
CA VAL A 110 -68.17 1.73 2.50
C VAL A 110 -67.79 0.31 2.05
N GLY A 111 -66.82 -0.31 2.73
CA GLY A 111 -66.43 -1.71 2.51
C GLY A 111 -65.83 -2.02 1.14
N GLN A 112 -65.23 -1.05 0.46
CA GLN A 112 -64.69 -1.25 -0.91
C GLN A 112 -63.41 -2.09 -0.92
N ARG A 113 -63.20 -2.87 -2.00
CA ARG A 113 -62.05 -3.77 -2.21
C ARG A 113 -60.79 -2.99 -2.62
N ASP A 114 -59.62 -3.58 -2.36
CA ASP A 114 -58.30 -2.99 -2.63
C ASP A 114 -58.02 -2.75 -4.13
N GLY A 115 -57.16 -1.78 -4.45
CA GLY A 115 -56.95 -1.19 -5.78
C GLY A 115 -56.55 -2.18 -6.88
N ASP A 116 -55.84 -3.25 -6.54
CA ASP A 116 -55.38 -4.26 -7.50
C ASP A 116 -56.53 -5.04 -8.16
N ALA A 117 -57.65 -5.22 -7.45
CA ALA A 117 -58.82 -5.88 -7.99
C ALA A 117 -59.52 -5.02 -9.05
N LEU A 118 -59.47 -3.68 -8.91
CA LEU A 118 -60.05 -2.75 -9.87
C LEU A 118 -59.22 -2.68 -11.15
N VAL A 119 -57.89 -2.70 -11.02
CA VAL A 119 -56.98 -2.72 -12.18
C VAL A 119 -57.23 -3.93 -13.06
N ARG A 120 -57.38 -5.13 -12.47
CA ARG A 120 -57.73 -6.34 -13.23
C ARG A 120 -59.06 -6.21 -13.97
N GLN A 121 -60.09 -5.70 -13.28
CA GLN A 121 -61.40 -5.53 -13.91
C GLN A 121 -61.37 -4.56 -15.10
N ILE A 122 -60.54 -3.51 -15.04
CA ILE A 122 -60.41 -2.57 -16.15
C ILE A 122 -59.68 -3.23 -17.32
N LYS A 123 -58.58 -3.97 -17.07
CA LYS A 123 -57.86 -4.71 -18.10
C LYS A 123 -58.75 -5.75 -18.80
N ASP A 124 -59.54 -6.51 -18.05
CA ASP A 124 -60.51 -7.46 -18.61
C ASP A 124 -61.52 -6.77 -19.54
N ARG A 125 -61.99 -5.56 -19.18
CA ARG A 125 -62.90 -4.78 -20.04
C ARG A 125 -62.23 -4.25 -21.30
N LEU A 126 -60.94 -3.91 -21.24
CA LEU A 126 -60.17 -3.50 -22.42
C LEU A 126 -59.97 -4.66 -23.37
N VAL A 127 -59.68 -5.86 -22.85
CA VAL A 127 -59.63 -7.11 -23.64
C VAL A 127 -60.95 -7.38 -24.33
N ILE A 128 -62.07 -7.29 -23.61
CA ILE A 128 -63.42 -7.49 -24.19
C ILE A 128 -63.70 -6.45 -25.28
N HIS A 129 -63.29 -5.19 -25.08
CA HIS A 129 -63.45 -4.13 -26.08
C HIS A 129 -62.58 -4.34 -27.32
N GLY A 130 -61.32 -4.76 -27.13
CA GLY A 130 -60.38 -5.10 -28.20
C GLY A 130 -60.83 -6.31 -29.03
N ALA A 131 -61.34 -7.35 -28.37
CA ALA A 131 -61.88 -8.54 -29.03
C ALA A 131 -63.03 -8.21 -29.98
N ALA A 132 -63.92 -7.27 -29.61
CA ALA A 132 -64.99 -6.80 -30.49
C ALA A 132 -64.48 -6.06 -31.75
N SER A 133 -63.22 -5.63 -31.76
CA SER A 133 -62.53 -4.97 -32.88
C SER A 133 -61.40 -5.81 -33.48
N SER A 134 -61.39 -7.13 -33.22
CA SER A 134 -60.35 -8.09 -33.67
C SER A 134 -58.92 -7.75 -33.23
N ILE A 135 -58.76 -7.07 -32.09
CA ILE A 135 -57.47 -6.77 -31.48
C ILE A 135 -57.15 -7.88 -30.46
N PRO A 136 -55.94 -8.48 -30.50
CA PRO A 136 -55.55 -9.52 -29.55
C PRO A 136 -55.60 -9.02 -28.09
N PRO A 137 -55.93 -9.90 -27.11
CA PRO A 137 -56.03 -9.52 -25.70
C PRO A 137 -54.78 -8.80 -25.16
N ALA A 138 -53.59 -9.28 -25.51
CA ALA A 138 -52.33 -8.69 -25.06
C ALA A 138 -52.16 -7.24 -25.52
N ASP A 139 -52.52 -6.93 -26.77
CA ASP A 139 -52.41 -5.57 -27.32
C ASP A 139 -53.49 -4.65 -26.72
N ALA A 140 -54.70 -5.18 -26.49
CA ALA A 140 -55.78 -4.44 -25.85
C ALA A 140 -55.45 -4.04 -24.40
N GLU A 141 -54.70 -4.88 -23.68
CA GLU A 141 -54.25 -4.57 -22.31
C GLU A 141 -53.21 -3.44 -22.25
N LEU A 142 -52.39 -3.26 -23.30
CA LEU A 142 -51.39 -2.18 -23.37
C LEU A 142 -52.01 -0.78 -23.32
N ALA A 143 -53.29 -0.65 -23.71
CA ALA A 143 -54.00 0.62 -23.61
C ALA A 143 -54.27 1.06 -22.16
N PHE A 144 -54.12 0.17 -21.17
CA PHE A 144 -54.42 0.47 -19.76
C PHE A 144 -53.57 1.62 -19.22
N ASP A 145 -52.24 1.59 -19.40
CA ASP A 145 -51.34 2.58 -18.79
C ASP A 145 -51.57 3.98 -19.40
N ALA A 146 -51.80 4.04 -20.71
CA ALA A 146 -52.10 5.29 -21.42
C ALA A 146 -53.46 5.88 -20.99
N LEU A 147 -54.47 5.02 -20.79
CA LEU A 147 -55.79 5.43 -20.31
C LEU A 147 -55.76 5.85 -18.84
N TYR A 148 -54.97 5.16 -18.01
CA TYR A 148 -54.79 5.48 -16.60
C TYR A 148 -54.10 6.85 -16.44
N ALA A 149 -53.02 7.10 -17.19
CA ALA A 149 -52.35 8.38 -17.23
C ALA A 149 -53.27 9.51 -17.71
N ALA A 150 -54.01 9.29 -18.81
CA ALA A 150 -54.95 10.27 -19.34
C ALA A 150 -56.09 10.59 -18.35
N ALA A 151 -56.58 9.60 -17.60
CA ALA A 151 -57.57 9.79 -16.53
C ALA A 151 -57.03 10.66 -15.39
N PHE A 152 -55.77 10.46 -15.00
CA PHE A 152 -55.13 11.24 -13.95
C PHE A 152 -54.83 12.68 -14.39
N ASP A 153 -54.38 12.87 -15.63
CA ASP A 153 -54.10 14.20 -16.19
C ASP A 153 -55.37 15.01 -16.40
N ALA A 154 -56.46 14.37 -16.86
CA ALA A 154 -57.76 15.02 -16.96
C ALA A 154 -58.32 15.43 -15.59
N ALA A 155 -58.09 14.62 -14.55
CA ALA A 155 -58.52 14.94 -13.19
C ALA A 155 -57.72 16.10 -12.55
N LYS A 156 -56.48 16.35 -13.00
CA LYS A 156 -55.64 17.47 -12.52
C LYS A 156 -56.05 18.83 -13.08
N GLN A 157 -56.73 18.89 -14.22
CA GLN A 157 -57.02 20.15 -14.90
C GLN A 157 -58.44 20.67 -14.59
N LYS A 158 -58.50 21.79 -13.88
CA LYS A 158 -59.77 22.39 -13.39
C LYS A 158 -60.72 22.84 -14.51
N ASP A 159 -60.17 23.22 -15.65
CA ASP A 159 -60.89 23.65 -16.87
C ASP A 159 -60.49 22.82 -18.11
N GLY A 160 -59.95 21.61 -17.89
CA GLY A 160 -59.51 20.70 -18.96
C GLY A 160 -60.68 20.01 -19.67
N VAL A 161 -60.48 19.67 -20.94
CA VAL A 161 -61.51 18.96 -21.74
C VAL A 161 -61.84 17.62 -21.08
N PRO A 162 -63.12 17.33 -20.76
CA PRO A 162 -63.47 16.09 -20.09
C PRO A 162 -63.17 14.88 -20.97
N LEU A 163 -62.72 13.76 -20.37
CA LEU A 163 -62.49 12.52 -21.10
C LEU A 163 -63.79 12.00 -21.70
N THR A 164 -63.93 12.17 -23.01
CA THR A 164 -65.07 11.66 -23.76
C THR A 164 -64.83 10.23 -24.23
N ARG A 165 -65.90 9.51 -24.57
CA ARG A 165 -65.78 8.18 -25.20
C ARG A 165 -64.98 8.24 -26.51
N ALA A 166 -65.00 9.36 -27.21
CA ALA A 166 -64.17 9.57 -28.41
C ALA A 166 -62.67 9.67 -28.07
N GLN A 167 -62.31 10.30 -26.94
CA GLN A 167 -60.92 10.27 -26.46
C GLN A 167 -60.49 8.86 -26.05
N PHE A 168 -61.34 8.12 -25.34
CA PHE A 168 -61.07 6.73 -25.01
C PHE A 168 -60.77 5.91 -26.29
N LEU A 169 -61.62 6.00 -27.31
CA LEU A 169 -61.43 5.27 -28.56
C LEU A 169 -60.14 5.68 -29.30
N ARG A 170 -59.76 6.97 -29.28
CA ARG A 170 -58.52 7.44 -29.92
C ARG A 170 -57.27 6.97 -29.18
N ILE A 171 -57.27 7.07 -27.85
CA ILE A 171 -56.14 6.62 -27.02
C ILE A 171 -55.99 5.10 -27.16
N PHE A 172 -57.11 4.37 -27.13
CA PHE A 172 -57.12 2.94 -27.36
C PHE A 172 -56.58 2.60 -28.75
N ALA A 173 -57.13 3.18 -29.82
CA ALA A 173 -56.68 2.91 -31.20
C ALA A 173 -55.22 3.31 -31.46
N SER A 174 -54.73 4.38 -30.83
CA SER A 174 -53.32 4.78 -30.94
C SER A 174 -52.39 3.84 -30.17
N ALA A 175 -52.85 3.28 -29.05
CA ALA A 175 -52.08 2.32 -28.26
C ALA A 175 -52.07 0.93 -28.90
N THR A 176 -53.13 0.58 -29.65
CA THR A 176 -53.31 -0.75 -30.26
C THR A 176 -53.06 -0.78 -31.76
N GLY A 177 -52.80 0.36 -32.41
CA GLY A 177 -52.70 0.49 -33.86
C GLY A 177 -51.25 0.58 -34.34
N ILE A 178 -50.93 -0.14 -35.42
CA ILE A 178 -49.67 0.00 -36.15
C ILE A 178 -49.93 0.91 -37.36
N HIS A 179 -49.25 2.07 -37.41
CA HIS A 179 -49.39 3.01 -38.51
C HIS A 179 -48.45 2.62 -39.67
N VAL A 180 -49.02 2.26 -40.83
CA VAL A 180 -48.28 2.03 -42.07
C VAL A 180 -48.36 3.27 -42.98
N PRO A 181 -47.25 3.75 -43.56
CA PRO A 181 -47.25 4.87 -44.49
C PRO A 181 -48.12 4.61 -45.74
N LYS A 182 -48.81 5.64 -46.22
CA LYS A 182 -49.80 5.55 -47.32
C LYS A 182 -49.20 5.04 -48.64
N GLN A 183 -47.88 5.12 -48.82
CA GLN A 183 -47.18 4.64 -50.01
C GLN A 183 -47.07 3.11 -50.04
N ASP A 184 -46.88 2.47 -48.89
CA ASP A 184 -46.78 1.01 -48.78
C ASP A 184 -48.15 0.33 -48.95
N LEU A 185 -49.22 1.00 -48.49
CA LEU A 185 -50.59 0.58 -48.73
C LEU A 185 -50.97 0.63 -50.22
N LEU A 186 -50.49 1.65 -50.95
CA LEU A 186 -50.71 1.76 -52.41
C LEU A 186 -49.89 0.74 -53.21
N ALA A 187 -48.71 0.34 -52.72
CA ALA A 187 -47.92 -0.74 -53.30
C ALA A 187 -48.61 -2.10 -53.12
N LEU A 188 -49.17 -2.36 -51.94
CA LEU A 188 -49.97 -3.56 -51.65
C LEU A 188 -51.27 -3.63 -52.46
N MET A 189 -51.97 -2.50 -52.65
CA MET A 189 -53.17 -2.46 -53.50
C MET A 189 -52.85 -2.63 -54.99
N ARG A 190 -51.69 -2.16 -55.48
CA ARG A 190 -51.25 -2.41 -56.86
C ARG A 190 -50.89 -3.88 -57.09
N ALA A 191 -50.29 -4.53 -56.10
CA ALA A 191 -50.02 -5.96 -56.15
C ALA A 191 -51.32 -6.80 -56.16
N ALA A 192 -52.37 -6.34 -55.47
CA ALA A 192 -53.66 -7.03 -55.40
C ALA A 192 -54.58 -6.80 -56.62
N MET A 193 -54.31 -5.78 -57.46
CA MET A 193 -55.17 -5.40 -58.59
C MET A 193 -54.66 -5.86 -59.97
N SER A 194 -53.58 -6.63 -60.04
CA SER A 194 -53.14 -7.25 -61.30
C SER A 194 -54.04 -8.45 -61.64
N PRO A 195 -54.79 -8.44 -62.76
CA PRO A 195 -55.75 -9.49 -63.07
C PRO A 195 -55.04 -10.66 -63.74
N GLY A 196 -54.88 -11.74 -62.98
CA GLY A 196 -54.35 -13.01 -63.46
C GLY A 196 -54.46 -14.05 -62.36
N GLY A 197 -55.69 -14.48 -62.07
CA GLY A 197 -55.97 -15.47 -61.04
C GLY A 197 -55.49 -16.87 -61.42
N ALA A 198 -54.75 -17.49 -60.50
CA ALA A 198 -54.70 -18.94 -60.33
C ALA A 198 -54.54 -19.19 -58.82
N ASP A 199 -55.28 -20.17 -58.33
CA ASP A 199 -55.32 -20.62 -56.93
C ASP A 199 -53.94 -20.68 -56.28
N ILE A 200 -53.80 -20.08 -55.09
CA ILE A 200 -52.59 -20.18 -54.28
C ILE A 200 -52.57 -21.59 -53.66
N ALA A 201 -51.93 -22.51 -54.37
CA ALA A 201 -51.30 -23.66 -53.74
C ALA A 201 -50.13 -23.14 -52.90
N VAL A 202 -50.19 -23.33 -51.58
CA VAL A 202 -49.03 -23.18 -50.70
C VAL A 202 -48.06 -24.31 -51.04
N GLN A 203 -47.12 -24.05 -51.95
CA GLN A 203 -45.93 -24.87 -52.06
C GLN A 203 -45.00 -24.51 -50.91
N ALA A 204 -44.85 -25.42 -49.94
CA ALA A 204 -43.74 -25.37 -49.00
C ALA A 204 -42.44 -25.43 -49.80
N GLN A 205 -41.61 -24.37 -49.72
CA GLN A 205 -40.22 -24.51 -50.13
C GLN A 205 -39.59 -25.59 -49.24
N PRO A 206 -39.00 -26.66 -49.80
CA PRO A 206 -38.28 -27.63 -48.98
C PRO A 206 -37.14 -26.89 -48.28
N LEU A 207 -37.05 -27.04 -46.96
CA LEU A 207 -35.90 -26.57 -46.19
C LEU A 207 -34.65 -27.28 -46.73
N ILE A 208 -33.76 -26.54 -47.39
CA ILE A 208 -32.46 -27.05 -47.80
C ILE A 208 -31.57 -27.04 -46.57
N LEU A 209 -31.49 -28.19 -45.89
CA LEU A 209 -30.43 -28.42 -44.90
C LEU A 209 -29.19 -28.84 -45.66
N GLU A 210 -28.11 -28.08 -45.47
CA GLU A 210 -26.83 -28.37 -46.08
C GLU A 210 -26.08 -29.41 -45.24
N GLY A 211 -25.10 -30.09 -45.86
CA GLY A 211 -24.08 -30.81 -45.11
C GLY A 211 -23.01 -29.85 -44.58
N PRO A 212 -22.18 -30.27 -43.62
CA PRO A 212 -21.09 -29.43 -43.12
C PRO A 212 -20.16 -29.00 -44.28
N PRO A 213 -19.66 -27.76 -44.28
CA PRO A 213 -18.79 -27.28 -45.34
C PRO A 213 -17.47 -28.08 -45.40
N PRO A 214 -16.90 -28.31 -46.59
CA PRO A 214 -15.67 -29.08 -46.73
C PRO A 214 -14.48 -28.35 -46.08
N LEU A 215 -13.68 -29.08 -45.31
CA LEU A 215 -12.47 -28.54 -44.69
C LEU A 215 -11.39 -28.27 -45.76
N PRO A 216 -10.75 -27.08 -45.78
CA PRO A 216 -9.70 -26.77 -46.74
C PRO A 216 -8.45 -27.62 -46.50
N HIS A 217 -7.67 -27.98 -47.53
CA HIS A 217 -6.40 -28.67 -47.32
C HIS A 217 -5.20 -27.73 -47.59
N PRO A 218 -4.20 -27.61 -46.69
CA PRO A 218 -4.18 -28.17 -45.34
C PRO A 218 -5.12 -27.39 -44.37
N TYR A 219 -5.76 -28.12 -43.44
CA TYR A 219 -6.54 -27.58 -42.32
C TYR A 219 -5.84 -27.96 -41.02
N PHE A 220 -5.67 -26.99 -40.13
CA PHE A 220 -5.12 -27.22 -38.80
C PHE A 220 -6.25 -27.56 -37.82
N ARG A 221 -6.15 -28.70 -37.14
CA ARG A 221 -7.13 -29.11 -36.14
C ARG A 221 -6.79 -28.50 -34.78
N ARG A 222 -7.67 -27.65 -34.26
CA ARG A 222 -7.56 -27.08 -32.91
C ARG A 222 -8.08 -28.07 -31.88
N THR A 223 -7.36 -29.16 -31.67
CA THR A 223 -7.82 -30.32 -30.88
C THR A 223 -8.34 -29.95 -29.48
N ALA A 224 -7.70 -28.99 -28.80
CA ALA A 224 -8.16 -28.51 -27.49
C ALA A 224 -9.52 -27.78 -27.54
N VAL A 225 -9.75 -26.98 -28.57
CA VAL A 225 -11.02 -26.29 -28.81
C VAL A 225 -12.08 -27.33 -29.18
N GLU A 226 -11.79 -28.22 -30.12
CA GLU A 226 -12.69 -29.29 -30.55
C GLU A 226 -13.14 -30.16 -29.36
N GLN A 227 -12.22 -30.59 -28.49
CA GLN A 227 -12.55 -31.35 -27.26
C GLN A 227 -13.44 -30.57 -26.29
N SER A 228 -13.17 -29.26 -26.12
CA SER A 228 -13.98 -28.41 -25.26
C SER A 228 -15.40 -28.20 -25.82
N LEU A 229 -15.53 -28.11 -27.15
CA LEU A 229 -16.82 -28.04 -27.83
C LEU A 229 -17.62 -29.33 -27.67
N GLU A 230 -16.99 -30.49 -27.86
CA GLU A 230 -17.63 -31.78 -27.63
C GLU A 230 -18.12 -31.93 -26.18
N ALA A 231 -17.31 -31.52 -25.20
CA ALA A 231 -17.68 -31.52 -23.80
C ALA A 231 -18.87 -30.58 -23.51
N GLY A 232 -18.84 -29.34 -24.03
CA GLY A 232 -19.91 -28.37 -23.86
C GLY A 232 -21.24 -28.80 -24.49
N LEU A 233 -21.19 -29.47 -25.63
CA LEU A 233 -22.38 -29.96 -26.35
C LEU A 233 -23.09 -31.10 -25.63
N SER A 234 -22.36 -31.93 -24.88
CA SER A 234 -22.96 -33.00 -24.06
C SER A 234 -24.00 -32.46 -23.07
N ALA A 235 -23.91 -31.17 -22.72
CA ALA A 235 -24.76 -30.51 -21.75
C ALA A 235 -25.85 -29.58 -22.36
N GLY A 236 -25.84 -29.29 -23.67
CA GLY A 236 -26.89 -28.45 -24.31
C GLY A 236 -26.43 -27.62 -25.51
N THR A 237 -26.68 -26.30 -25.47
CA THR A 237 -26.33 -25.34 -26.55
C THR A 237 -24.90 -24.83 -26.38
N VAL A 238 -24.17 -24.70 -27.49
CA VAL A 238 -22.83 -24.09 -27.56
C VAL A 238 -22.82 -22.92 -28.54
N LEU A 239 -22.13 -21.84 -28.17
CA LEU A 239 -21.92 -20.66 -29.02
C LEU A 239 -20.45 -20.55 -29.42
N LEU A 240 -20.19 -20.34 -30.71
CA LEU A 240 -18.89 -19.96 -31.26
C LEU A 240 -18.96 -18.54 -31.81
N HIS A 241 -18.17 -17.62 -31.27
CA HIS A 241 -18.15 -16.24 -31.74
C HIS A 241 -16.74 -15.69 -32.00
N GLY A 242 -16.63 -14.63 -32.79
CA GLY A 242 -15.35 -14.02 -33.18
C GLY A 242 -15.39 -13.33 -34.55
N SER A 243 -14.30 -12.68 -34.93
CA SER A 243 -14.21 -11.85 -36.14
C SER A 243 -14.39 -12.62 -37.46
N THR A 244 -14.58 -11.89 -38.55
CA THR A 244 -14.69 -12.47 -39.89
C THR A 244 -13.41 -13.24 -40.22
N GLY A 245 -13.53 -14.52 -40.60
CA GLY A 245 -12.36 -15.34 -40.95
C GLY A 245 -11.59 -15.95 -39.77
N SER A 246 -12.11 -15.86 -38.54
CA SER A 246 -11.52 -16.49 -37.33
C SER A 246 -11.66 -18.02 -37.24
N GLY A 247 -12.35 -18.65 -38.20
CA GLY A 247 -12.48 -20.11 -38.27
C GLY A 247 -13.66 -20.72 -37.50
N LYS A 248 -14.67 -19.94 -37.09
CA LYS A 248 -15.89 -20.42 -36.39
C LYS A 248 -16.57 -21.60 -37.09
N THR A 249 -16.98 -21.38 -38.34
CA THR A 249 -17.65 -22.35 -39.23
C THR A 249 -16.79 -23.60 -39.46
N LEU A 250 -15.47 -23.42 -39.68
CA LEU A 250 -14.57 -24.54 -39.95
C LEU A 250 -14.28 -25.38 -38.69
N ASN A 251 -14.12 -24.77 -37.51
CA ASN A 251 -13.98 -25.50 -36.25
C ASN A 251 -15.25 -26.29 -35.92
N ALA A 252 -16.44 -25.70 -36.14
CA ALA A 252 -17.71 -26.42 -36.01
C ALA A 252 -17.78 -27.62 -36.97
N ALA A 253 -17.41 -27.44 -38.24
CA ALA A 253 -17.39 -28.53 -39.23
C ALA A 253 -16.36 -29.61 -38.88
N SER A 254 -15.19 -29.24 -38.36
CA SER A 254 -14.11 -30.18 -38.04
C SER A 254 -14.39 -31.02 -36.79
N THR A 255 -15.02 -30.42 -35.77
CA THR A 255 -15.44 -31.11 -34.54
C THR A 255 -16.37 -32.31 -34.86
N PHE A 256 -17.16 -32.22 -35.94
CA PHE A 256 -18.09 -33.28 -36.35
C PHE A 256 -17.71 -33.96 -37.66
N ALA A 257 -16.44 -33.88 -38.06
CA ALA A 257 -15.95 -34.59 -39.23
C ALA A 257 -16.21 -36.11 -39.06
N GLY A 258 -17.10 -36.66 -39.89
CA GLY A 258 -17.53 -38.07 -39.82
C GLY A 258 -18.85 -38.33 -39.07
N ARG A 259 -19.54 -37.29 -38.59
CA ARG A 259 -20.96 -37.36 -38.15
C ARG A 259 -21.88 -36.73 -39.20
N ASP A 260 -23.20 -36.86 -39.04
CA ASP A 260 -24.23 -36.32 -39.94
C ASP A 260 -25.03 -35.17 -39.29
N PRO A 261 -24.41 -34.00 -39.02
CA PRO A 261 -25.11 -32.85 -38.44
C PRO A 261 -26.01 -32.20 -39.48
N LEU A 262 -27.13 -31.64 -39.02
CA LEU A 262 -27.98 -30.77 -39.81
C LEU A 262 -27.36 -29.36 -39.83
N TRP A 263 -27.11 -28.80 -41.01
CA TRP A 263 -26.51 -27.48 -41.15
C TRP A 263 -27.53 -26.46 -41.66
N LEU A 264 -27.73 -25.39 -40.89
CA LEU A 264 -28.63 -24.30 -41.19
C LEU A 264 -27.85 -22.99 -41.39
N THR A 265 -27.55 -22.68 -42.64
CA THR A 265 -26.85 -21.44 -43.03
C THR A 265 -27.82 -20.26 -43.01
N LEU A 266 -27.48 -19.21 -42.25
CA LEU A 266 -28.29 -17.98 -42.10
C LEU A 266 -27.68 -16.74 -42.75
N ARG A 267 -26.54 -16.88 -43.42
CA ARG A 267 -25.84 -15.78 -44.11
C ARG A 267 -26.74 -15.11 -45.15
N ASP A 268 -26.67 -13.78 -45.20
CA ASP A 268 -27.36 -12.89 -46.16
C ASP A 268 -28.90 -12.97 -46.12
N LEU A 269 -29.49 -13.42 -45.02
CA LEU A 269 -30.95 -13.53 -44.86
C LEU A 269 -31.54 -12.37 -44.05
N THR A 270 -32.75 -11.97 -44.41
CA THR A 270 -33.55 -11.03 -43.61
C THR A 270 -34.07 -11.71 -42.32
N PRO A 271 -34.39 -10.96 -41.26
CA PRO A 271 -34.91 -11.53 -40.02
C PRO A 271 -36.19 -12.37 -40.21
N ALA A 272 -37.03 -12.01 -41.19
CA ALA A 272 -38.24 -12.77 -41.53
C ALA A 272 -37.91 -14.13 -42.19
N GLU A 273 -36.91 -14.17 -43.07
CA GLU A 273 -36.41 -15.40 -43.70
C GLU A 273 -35.71 -16.29 -42.68
N VAL A 274 -34.89 -15.71 -41.79
CA VAL A 274 -34.26 -16.43 -40.67
C VAL A 274 -35.33 -17.07 -39.79
N LYS A 275 -36.35 -16.31 -39.37
CA LYS A 275 -37.47 -16.82 -38.57
C LYS A 275 -38.17 -18.00 -39.26
N THR A 276 -38.42 -17.87 -40.56
CA THR A 276 -39.08 -18.91 -41.36
C THR A 276 -38.22 -20.17 -41.44
N ARG A 277 -36.91 -20.04 -41.68
CA ARG A 277 -35.97 -21.17 -41.71
C ARG A 277 -35.85 -21.88 -40.37
N LEU A 278 -35.81 -21.13 -39.25
CA LEU A 278 -35.75 -21.70 -37.91
C LEU A 278 -37.03 -22.49 -37.56
N PHE A 279 -38.21 -21.99 -37.94
CA PHE A 279 -39.46 -22.75 -37.77
C PHE A 279 -39.51 -23.99 -38.67
N ALA A 280 -39.10 -23.87 -39.93
CA ALA A 280 -39.02 -25.02 -40.82
C ALA A 280 -38.06 -26.11 -40.29
N ALA A 281 -36.91 -25.71 -39.73
CA ALA A 281 -35.98 -26.64 -39.08
C ALA A 281 -36.60 -27.31 -37.85
N THR A 282 -37.39 -26.56 -37.06
CA THR A 282 -38.14 -27.11 -35.92
C THR A 282 -39.15 -28.16 -36.38
N GLU A 283 -39.94 -27.87 -37.40
CA GLU A 283 -40.94 -28.82 -37.92
C GLU A 283 -40.30 -30.07 -38.51
N LEU A 284 -39.15 -29.95 -39.19
CA LEU A 284 -38.39 -31.11 -39.66
C LEU A 284 -37.94 -31.99 -38.49
N LEU A 285 -37.34 -31.41 -37.45
CA LEU A 285 -36.91 -32.16 -36.27
C LEU A 285 -38.08 -32.87 -35.58
N ARG A 286 -39.26 -32.22 -35.50
CA ARG A 286 -40.49 -32.83 -34.97
C ARG A 286 -40.97 -33.99 -35.82
N ALA A 287 -40.95 -33.85 -37.14
CA ALA A 287 -41.39 -34.87 -38.08
C ALA A 287 -40.46 -36.09 -38.06
N GLU A 288 -39.14 -35.89 -37.95
CA GLU A 288 -38.16 -36.97 -37.83
C GLU A 288 -38.23 -37.67 -36.46
N GLY A 289 -38.45 -36.91 -35.38
CA GLY A 289 -38.57 -37.46 -34.02
C GLY A 289 -37.28 -38.08 -33.45
N VAL A 290 -36.12 -37.80 -34.06
CA VAL A 290 -34.81 -38.33 -33.68
C VAL A 290 -33.89 -37.21 -33.20
N ALA A 291 -33.06 -37.48 -32.19
CA ALA A 291 -32.03 -36.56 -31.72
C ALA A 291 -30.99 -36.28 -32.83
N ARG A 292 -30.81 -35.00 -33.20
CA ARG A 292 -29.80 -34.57 -34.19
C ARG A 292 -28.92 -33.46 -33.62
N ILE A 293 -27.70 -33.35 -34.14
CA ILE A 293 -26.85 -32.17 -33.95
C ILE A 293 -27.27 -31.15 -35.00
N LEU A 294 -27.72 -29.96 -34.57
CA LEU A 294 -28.06 -28.86 -35.46
C LEU A 294 -27.05 -27.73 -35.31
N VAL A 295 -26.49 -27.29 -36.43
CA VAL A 295 -25.62 -26.12 -36.51
C VAL A 295 -26.39 -24.97 -37.14
N VAL A 296 -26.53 -23.87 -36.40
CA VAL A 296 -27.05 -22.59 -36.89
C VAL A 296 -25.85 -21.72 -37.20
N ASP A 297 -25.51 -21.61 -38.48
CA ASP A 297 -24.29 -20.96 -38.93
C ASP A 297 -24.55 -19.52 -39.37
N ASP A 298 -23.75 -18.59 -38.84
CA ASP A 298 -23.71 -17.16 -39.17
C ASP A 298 -24.97 -16.40 -38.74
N LEU A 299 -25.32 -16.48 -37.46
CA LEU A 299 -26.46 -15.75 -36.90
C LEU A 299 -26.13 -14.26 -36.71
N ASP A 300 -26.89 -13.38 -37.38
CA ASP A 300 -26.80 -11.93 -37.18
C ASP A 300 -27.33 -11.52 -35.81
N THR A 301 -26.45 -10.87 -35.03
CA THR A 301 -26.70 -10.42 -33.65
C THR A 301 -27.08 -8.94 -33.55
N LEU A 302 -26.92 -8.17 -34.62
CA LEU A 302 -27.27 -6.74 -34.67
C LEU A 302 -28.74 -6.50 -35.01
N SER A 303 -29.34 -7.42 -35.76
CA SER A 303 -30.77 -7.42 -36.05
C SER A 303 -31.63 -7.50 -34.77
N ASP A 304 -32.85 -6.94 -34.80
CA ASP A 304 -33.74 -6.92 -33.63
C ASP A 304 -33.98 -8.34 -33.09
N PRO A 305 -33.49 -8.67 -31.87
CA PRO A 305 -33.60 -10.00 -31.28
C PRO A 305 -35.03 -10.52 -31.19
N ARG A 306 -36.02 -9.62 -31.02
CA ARG A 306 -37.44 -9.98 -30.84
C ARG A 306 -38.03 -10.69 -32.07
N SER A 307 -37.49 -10.39 -33.25
CA SER A 307 -37.99 -10.92 -34.52
C SER A 307 -37.84 -12.44 -34.61
N ILE A 308 -36.74 -12.99 -34.08
CA ILE A 308 -36.35 -14.40 -34.18
C ILE A 308 -36.37 -15.14 -32.84
N GLU A 309 -36.50 -14.45 -31.71
CA GLU A 309 -36.48 -15.00 -30.34
C GLU A 309 -37.44 -16.20 -30.17
N SER A 310 -38.70 -16.05 -30.59
CA SER A 310 -39.71 -17.11 -30.47
C SER A 310 -39.35 -18.33 -31.31
N ALA A 311 -38.77 -18.13 -32.50
CA ALA A 311 -38.37 -19.23 -33.37
C ALA A 311 -37.18 -19.99 -32.79
N LEU A 312 -36.15 -19.28 -32.30
CA LEU A 312 -34.99 -19.89 -31.63
C LEU A 312 -35.40 -20.64 -30.34
N ARG A 313 -36.28 -20.06 -29.53
CA ARG A 313 -36.80 -20.71 -28.31
C ARG A 313 -37.56 -21.99 -28.65
N THR A 314 -38.39 -21.95 -29.68
CA THR A 314 -39.17 -23.12 -30.11
C THR A 314 -38.25 -24.22 -30.65
N LEU A 315 -37.25 -23.85 -31.45
CA LEU A 315 -36.23 -24.74 -31.96
C LEU A 315 -35.44 -25.40 -30.82
N ARG A 316 -34.99 -24.61 -29.82
CA ARG A 316 -34.27 -25.14 -28.67
C ARG A 316 -35.12 -26.08 -27.82
N HIS A 317 -36.37 -25.73 -27.57
CA HIS A 317 -37.29 -26.59 -26.83
C HIS A 317 -37.52 -27.92 -27.56
N CYS A 318 -37.70 -27.88 -28.88
CA CYS A 318 -37.80 -29.08 -29.71
C CYS A 318 -36.54 -29.95 -29.62
N GLN A 319 -35.36 -29.34 -29.75
CA GLN A 319 -34.08 -30.05 -29.61
C GLN A 319 -33.93 -30.69 -28.21
N SER A 320 -34.30 -29.97 -27.16
CA SER A 320 -34.23 -30.50 -25.78
C SER A 320 -35.19 -31.66 -25.55
N ALA A 321 -36.40 -31.61 -26.12
CA ALA A 321 -37.39 -32.68 -25.98
C ALA A 321 -36.97 -33.98 -26.69
N LEU A 322 -36.23 -33.86 -27.79
CA LEU A 322 -35.69 -34.99 -28.55
C LEU A 322 -34.32 -35.47 -28.05
N GLY A 323 -33.68 -34.73 -27.13
CA GLY A 323 -32.32 -35.01 -26.67
C GLY A 323 -31.22 -34.64 -27.67
N GLY A 324 -31.49 -33.74 -28.62
CA GLY A 324 -30.52 -33.25 -29.58
C GLY A 324 -29.73 -32.01 -29.13
N GLN A 325 -28.69 -31.69 -29.91
CA GLN A 325 -27.65 -30.70 -29.57
C GLN A 325 -27.70 -29.51 -30.54
N LEU A 326 -27.33 -28.32 -30.05
CA LEU A 326 -27.41 -27.08 -30.81
C LEU A 326 -26.07 -26.33 -30.76
N ILE A 327 -25.54 -25.99 -31.94
CA ILE A 327 -24.36 -25.15 -32.10
C ILE A 327 -24.79 -23.88 -32.83
N ILE A 328 -24.33 -22.72 -32.36
CA ILE A 328 -24.58 -21.44 -33.01
C ILE A 328 -23.24 -20.81 -33.33
N THR A 329 -23.04 -20.30 -34.55
CA THR A 329 -21.90 -19.43 -34.89
C THR A 329 -22.37 -18.00 -35.10
N ALA A 330 -21.64 -17.03 -34.57
CA ALA A 330 -21.96 -15.60 -34.66
C ALA A 330 -20.69 -14.73 -34.76
N ASP A 331 -20.82 -13.46 -35.14
CA ASP A 331 -19.70 -12.51 -35.18
C ASP A 331 -19.28 -11.99 -33.79
N ARG A 332 -20.19 -12.06 -32.81
CA ARG A 332 -20.03 -11.57 -31.43
C ARG A 332 -20.91 -12.38 -30.46
N PRO A 333 -20.80 -12.15 -29.13
CA PRO A 333 -21.69 -12.74 -28.14
C PRO A 333 -23.17 -12.52 -28.47
N LEU A 334 -24.02 -13.50 -28.16
CA LEU A 334 -25.47 -13.35 -28.37
C LEU A 334 -26.03 -12.29 -27.40
N PRO A 335 -26.96 -11.42 -27.85
CA PRO A 335 -27.73 -10.59 -26.94
C PRO A 335 -28.40 -11.45 -25.87
N GLU A 336 -28.47 -10.96 -24.63
CA GLU A 336 -28.95 -11.72 -23.47
C GLU A 336 -30.31 -12.40 -23.72
N ARG A 337 -31.21 -11.71 -24.43
CA ARG A 337 -32.53 -12.23 -24.83
C ARG A 337 -32.44 -13.49 -25.71
N LEU A 338 -31.51 -13.52 -26.68
CA LEU A 338 -31.30 -14.70 -27.53
C LEU A 338 -30.56 -15.80 -26.77
N ALA A 339 -29.55 -15.45 -25.97
CA ALA A 339 -28.83 -16.39 -25.12
C ALA A 339 -29.80 -17.14 -24.16
N GLN A 340 -30.73 -16.42 -23.52
CA GLN A 340 -31.79 -17.00 -22.69
C GLN A 340 -32.75 -17.87 -23.51
N ALA A 341 -33.12 -17.45 -24.74
CA ALA A 341 -34.00 -18.22 -25.61
C ALA A 341 -33.42 -19.60 -25.96
N VAL A 342 -32.11 -19.70 -26.11
CA VAL A 342 -31.41 -20.95 -26.42
C VAL A 342 -30.79 -21.64 -25.20
N GLN A 343 -31.01 -21.12 -23.99
CA GLN A 343 -30.46 -21.63 -22.73
C GLN A 343 -28.92 -21.74 -22.77
N LEU A 344 -28.24 -20.71 -23.29
CA LEU A 344 -26.78 -20.66 -23.35
C LEU A 344 -26.21 -20.29 -21.97
N GLU A 345 -25.31 -21.12 -21.45
CA GLU A 345 -24.53 -20.84 -20.24
C GLU A 345 -23.18 -20.19 -20.61
N PRO A 346 -22.63 -19.27 -19.79
CA PRO A 346 -21.35 -18.63 -20.09
C PRO A 346 -20.17 -19.60 -20.29
N ALA A 347 -20.19 -20.75 -19.60
CA ALA A 347 -19.16 -21.79 -19.75
C ALA A 347 -19.20 -22.52 -21.11
N ARG A 348 -20.21 -22.23 -21.95
CA ARG A 348 -20.45 -22.85 -23.26
C ARG A 348 -20.39 -21.82 -24.40
N GLU A 349 -19.88 -20.64 -24.08
CA GLU A 349 -19.54 -19.60 -25.03
C GLU A 349 -18.04 -19.66 -25.29
N PHE A 350 -17.67 -19.91 -26.54
CA PHE A 350 -16.28 -20.04 -26.97
C PHE A 350 -15.92 -18.93 -27.95
N GLN A 351 -15.04 -18.04 -27.50
CA GLN A 351 -14.43 -17.02 -28.36
C GLN A 351 -13.34 -17.65 -29.22
N MET A 352 -13.45 -17.48 -30.54
CA MET A 352 -12.41 -17.88 -31.49
C MET A 352 -11.27 -16.88 -31.48
N LEU A 353 -10.26 -17.16 -30.65
CA LEU A 353 -9.03 -16.38 -30.58
C LEU A 353 -8.13 -16.63 -31.80
N PRO A 354 -7.31 -15.64 -32.22
CA PRO A 354 -6.24 -15.83 -33.20
C PRO A 354 -5.31 -16.97 -32.81
N PHE A 355 -4.60 -17.55 -33.79
CA PHE A 355 -3.53 -18.50 -33.52
C PHE A 355 -2.36 -17.81 -32.81
N ASP A 356 -1.88 -18.42 -31.74
CA ASP A 356 -0.61 -18.06 -31.11
C ASP A 356 0.58 -18.67 -31.88
N ALA A 357 1.80 -18.31 -31.46
CA ALA A 357 3.02 -18.83 -32.08
C ALA A 357 3.09 -20.37 -32.06
N ASP A 358 2.59 -21.02 -31.00
CA ASP A 358 2.67 -22.46 -30.80
C ASP A 358 1.68 -23.20 -31.73
N GLU A 359 0.46 -22.68 -31.90
CA GLU A 359 -0.53 -23.17 -32.85
C GLU A 359 -0.05 -22.99 -34.29
N ILE A 360 0.57 -21.86 -34.63
CA ILE A 360 1.16 -21.64 -35.97
C ILE A 360 2.32 -22.60 -36.21
N GLU A 361 3.18 -22.83 -35.22
CA GLU A 361 4.28 -23.78 -35.32
C GLU A 361 3.77 -25.20 -35.53
N ALA A 362 2.76 -25.62 -34.75
CA ALA A 362 2.11 -26.92 -34.92
C ALA A 362 1.48 -27.07 -36.32
N PHE A 363 0.83 -26.02 -36.83
CA PHE A 363 0.26 -26.03 -38.19
C PHE A 363 1.35 -26.16 -39.26
N LEU A 364 2.47 -25.46 -39.12
CA LEU A 364 3.61 -25.58 -40.04
C LEU A 364 4.19 -27.00 -40.02
N ARG A 365 4.31 -27.63 -38.84
CA ARG A 365 4.76 -29.02 -38.70
C ARG A 365 3.80 -30.00 -39.39
N GLU A 366 2.49 -29.88 -39.16
CA GLU A 366 1.48 -30.71 -39.84
C GLU A 366 1.47 -30.53 -41.36
N ALA A 367 1.80 -29.32 -41.84
CA ALA A 367 1.93 -29.03 -43.26
C ALA A 367 3.22 -29.58 -43.90
N GLY A 368 4.15 -30.14 -43.10
CA GLY A 368 5.39 -30.77 -43.53
C GLY A 368 6.66 -29.94 -43.36
N CYS A 369 6.66 -28.91 -42.50
CA CYS A 369 7.85 -28.10 -42.18
C CYS A 369 8.73 -28.79 -41.11
N HIS A 370 10.05 -28.66 -41.21
CA HIS A 370 11.00 -29.17 -40.21
C HIS A 370 11.04 -28.29 -38.94
N ASP A 371 11.32 -28.88 -37.77
CA ASP A 371 11.18 -28.25 -36.44
C ASP A 371 11.90 -26.89 -36.31
N GLU A 372 13.18 -26.80 -36.69
CA GLU A 372 13.94 -25.54 -36.57
C GLU A 372 13.36 -24.42 -37.46
N ARG A 373 12.84 -24.77 -38.65
CA ARG A 373 12.22 -23.79 -39.57
C ARG A 373 10.81 -23.43 -39.14
N ALA A 374 10.06 -24.35 -38.55
CA ALA A 374 8.71 -24.11 -38.06
C ALA A 374 8.71 -23.04 -36.95
N ALA A 375 9.67 -23.09 -36.02
CA ALA A 375 9.81 -22.11 -34.94
C ALA A 375 10.18 -20.69 -35.41
N LEU A 376 10.94 -20.56 -36.50
CA LEU A 376 11.29 -19.26 -37.07
C LEU A 376 10.12 -18.68 -37.88
N TRP A 377 9.48 -19.51 -38.70
CA TRP A 377 8.31 -19.11 -39.48
C TRP A 377 7.09 -18.79 -38.62
N SER A 378 6.91 -19.46 -37.47
CA SER A 378 5.77 -19.20 -36.59
C SER A 378 5.78 -17.77 -36.07
N LYS A 379 6.92 -17.29 -35.55
CA LYS A 379 7.10 -15.90 -35.09
C LYS A 379 6.87 -14.88 -36.20
N LEU A 380 7.39 -15.13 -37.40
CA LEU A 380 7.23 -14.22 -38.53
C LEU A 380 5.78 -14.19 -39.05
N LEU A 381 5.10 -15.34 -39.08
CA LEU A 381 3.70 -15.42 -39.47
C LEU A 381 2.79 -14.81 -38.42
N GLU A 382 3.07 -14.99 -37.13
CA GLU A 382 2.34 -14.31 -36.06
C GLU A 382 2.46 -12.79 -36.20
N LEU A 383 3.67 -12.26 -36.43
CA LEU A 383 3.91 -10.83 -36.59
C LEU A 383 3.28 -10.25 -37.87
N SER A 384 3.35 -10.96 -38.99
CA SER A 384 2.85 -10.48 -40.28
C SER A 384 1.33 -10.65 -40.46
N THR A 385 0.75 -11.73 -39.90
CA THR A 385 -0.68 -12.07 -40.04
C THR A 385 -1.49 -11.80 -38.78
N LEU A 386 -0.85 -11.39 -37.67
CA LEU A 386 -1.47 -11.15 -36.38
C LEU A 386 -2.18 -12.39 -35.79
N GLY A 387 -1.78 -13.59 -36.24
CA GLY A 387 -2.38 -14.87 -35.85
C GLY A 387 -3.71 -15.18 -36.55
N HIS A 388 -4.13 -14.37 -37.52
CA HIS A 388 -5.46 -14.53 -38.12
C HIS A 388 -5.58 -15.84 -38.94
N PRO A 389 -6.47 -16.78 -38.58
CA PRO A 389 -6.47 -18.15 -39.14
C PRO A 389 -6.53 -18.23 -40.67
N GLN A 390 -7.34 -17.38 -41.32
CA GLN A 390 -7.43 -17.35 -42.79
C GLN A 390 -6.14 -16.86 -43.46
N LEU A 391 -5.43 -15.91 -42.84
CA LEU A 391 -4.17 -15.37 -43.36
C LEU A 391 -3.02 -16.34 -43.12
N VAL A 392 -2.98 -16.96 -41.93
CA VAL A 392 -2.03 -18.03 -41.61
C VAL A 392 -2.20 -19.19 -42.57
N SER A 393 -3.42 -19.69 -42.78
CA SER A 393 -3.68 -20.81 -43.71
C SER A 393 -3.23 -20.50 -45.14
N ALA A 394 -3.49 -19.27 -45.63
CA ALA A 394 -3.02 -18.83 -46.94
C ALA A 394 -1.49 -18.81 -47.02
N ARG A 395 -0.82 -18.24 -46.01
CA ARG A 395 0.65 -18.17 -45.96
C ARG A 395 1.28 -19.55 -45.83
N VAL A 396 0.74 -20.43 -44.99
CA VAL A 396 1.20 -21.83 -44.86
C VAL A 396 1.07 -22.57 -46.20
N ARG A 397 -0.02 -22.34 -46.95
CA ARG A 397 -0.17 -22.92 -48.30
C ARG A 397 0.90 -22.41 -49.26
N THR A 398 1.18 -21.10 -49.27
CA THR A 398 2.24 -20.52 -50.11
C THR A 398 3.62 -21.05 -49.71
N LEU A 399 3.92 -21.15 -48.41
CA LEU A 399 5.19 -21.69 -47.91
C LEU A 399 5.36 -23.17 -48.25
N ARG A 400 4.29 -23.97 -48.11
CA ARG A 400 4.29 -25.39 -48.51
C ARG A 400 4.55 -25.56 -50.00
N ALA A 401 3.95 -24.73 -50.85
CA ALA A 401 4.21 -24.75 -52.30
C ALA A 401 5.67 -24.42 -52.64
N LYS A 402 6.33 -23.61 -51.80
CA LYS A 402 7.76 -23.26 -51.92
C LYS A 402 8.69 -24.17 -51.11
N ALA A 403 8.18 -25.27 -50.55
CA ALA A 403 8.93 -26.22 -49.71
C ALA A 403 9.64 -25.59 -48.48
N PHE A 404 9.01 -24.59 -47.87
CA PHE A 404 9.47 -23.93 -46.62
C PHE A 404 10.92 -23.41 -46.70
N PRO A 405 11.17 -22.32 -47.48
CA PRO A 405 12.49 -21.70 -47.59
C PRO A 405 12.96 -21.10 -46.26
N GLU A 406 14.23 -20.71 -46.16
CA GLU A 406 14.67 -19.92 -44.99
C GLU A 406 13.95 -18.56 -44.95
N PRO A 407 13.52 -18.09 -43.77
CA PRO A 407 12.89 -16.79 -43.65
C PRO A 407 13.86 -15.64 -43.83
N GLU A 408 13.51 -14.65 -44.64
CA GLU A 408 14.24 -13.40 -44.83
C GLU A 408 13.52 -12.22 -44.19
N ALA A 409 14.22 -11.10 -43.94
CA ALA A 409 13.59 -9.88 -43.42
C ALA A 409 12.49 -9.32 -44.35
N SER A 410 12.58 -9.62 -45.65
CA SER A 410 11.58 -9.27 -46.67
C SER A 410 10.26 -10.02 -46.48
N ASP A 411 10.25 -11.19 -45.83
CA ASP A 411 9.05 -12.01 -45.60
C ASP A 411 8.10 -11.44 -44.55
N LEU A 412 8.58 -10.50 -43.72
CA LEU A 412 7.74 -9.71 -42.80
C LEU A 412 6.88 -8.68 -43.58
N LEU A 413 7.39 -8.20 -44.72
CA LEU A 413 6.80 -7.12 -45.52
C LEU A 413 6.13 -7.63 -46.81
N GLY A 414 6.46 -8.84 -47.26
CA GLY A 414 6.00 -9.40 -48.54
C GLY A 414 4.54 -9.83 -48.53
N THR A 415 3.70 -9.13 -49.31
CA THR A 415 2.36 -9.60 -49.67
C THR A 415 2.47 -10.78 -50.63
N ALA A 416 2.13 -11.99 -50.16
CA ALA A 416 1.87 -13.09 -51.08
C ALA A 416 0.56 -12.82 -51.85
N ASP A 417 0.51 -13.16 -53.14
CA ASP A 417 -0.67 -13.00 -54.00
C ASP A 417 -1.96 -13.61 -53.37
N ASP A 418 -1.81 -14.70 -52.62
CA ASP A 418 -2.91 -15.39 -51.91
C ASP A 418 -3.51 -14.52 -50.78
N VAL A 419 -2.71 -13.68 -50.12
CA VAL A 419 -3.16 -12.72 -49.10
C VAL A 419 -3.92 -11.57 -49.73
N ASP A 420 -3.47 -11.11 -50.91
CA ASP A 420 -4.13 -10.02 -51.62
C ASP A 420 -5.53 -10.40 -52.13
N ARG A 421 -5.72 -11.66 -52.50
CA ARG A 421 -7.05 -12.19 -52.88
C ARG A 421 -8.02 -12.22 -51.70
N ILE A 422 -7.56 -12.64 -50.52
CA ILE A 422 -8.37 -12.62 -49.29
C ILE A 422 -8.71 -11.18 -48.88
N LYS A 423 -7.74 -10.27 -48.96
CA LYS A 423 -7.97 -8.84 -48.69
C LYS A 423 -8.89 -8.19 -49.72
N PHE A 424 -8.92 -8.67 -50.97
CA PHE A 424 -9.85 -8.19 -51.99
C PHE A 424 -11.31 -8.48 -51.61
N GLU A 425 -11.60 -9.70 -51.16
CA GLU A 425 -12.94 -10.06 -50.67
C GLU A 425 -13.33 -9.21 -49.45
N ALA A 426 -12.40 -9.01 -48.50
CA ALA A 426 -12.63 -8.13 -47.36
C ALA A 426 -12.97 -6.68 -47.80
N ARG A 427 -12.25 -6.12 -48.78
CA ARG A 427 -12.55 -4.78 -49.33
C ARG A 427 -13.94 -4.69 -49.96
N ARG A 428 -14.41 -5.75 -50.62
CA ARG A 428 -15.76 -5.79 -51.18
C ARG A 428 -16.81 -5.67 -50.07
N LEU A 429 -16.67 -6.45 -49.00
CA LEU A 429 -17.56 -6.39 -47.83
C LEU A 429 -17.52 -5.02 -47.12
N ILE A 430 -16.33 -4.42 -47.00
CA ILE A 430 -16.18 -3.05 -46.47
C ILE A 430 -16.95 -2.03 -47.32
N SER A 431 -17.03 -2.24 -48.64
CA SER A 431 -17.75 -1.32 -49.54
C SER A 431 -19.27 -1.35 -49.33
N GLU A 432 -19.80 -2.46 -48.82
CA GLU A 432 -21.22 -2.68 -48.54
C GLU A 432 -21.64 -2.11 -47.17
N LEU A 433 -20.70 -1.67 -46.32
CA LEU A 433 -21.00 -1.04 -45.04
C LEU A 433 -21.65 0.35 -45.21
N PRO A 434 -22.51 0.78 -44.26
CA PRO A 434 -23.03 2.15 -44.20
C PRO A 434 -21.91 3.20 -44.17
N ASP A 435 -22.14 4.36 -44.77
CA ASP A 435 -21.12 5.41 -44.98
C ASP A 435 -20.32 5.75 -43.71
N GLY A 436 -21.00 5.92 -42.57
CA GLY A 436 -20.34 6.20 -41.28
C GLY A 436 -19.48 5.05 -40.76
N ALA A 437 -19.97 3.80 -40.85
CA ALA A 437 -19.22 2.63 -40.41
C ALA A 437 -18.01 2.36 -41.32
N ARG A 438 -18.18 2.53 -42.63
CA ARG A 438 -17.11 2.42 -43.63
C ARG A 438 -16.01 3.44 -43.40
N GLU A 439 -16.38 4.71 -43.24
CA GLU A 439 -15.42 5.80 -42.99
C GLU A 439 -14.63 5.54 -41.70
N LEU A 440 -15.30 5.16 -40.61
CA LEU A 440 -14.64 4.85 -39.36
C LEU A 440 -13.67 3.68 -39.50
N LEU A 441 -14.07 2.59 -40.17
CA LEU A 441 -13.22 1.43 -40.39
C LEU A 441 -11.97 1.77 -41.20
N LEU A 442 -12.08 2.63 -42.23
CA LEU A 442 -10.91 3.09 -42.99
C LEU A 442 -9.96 3.91 -42.12
N ARG A 443 -10.46 4.83 -41.30
CA ARG A 443 -9.61 5.61 -40.37
C ARG A 443 -8.90 4.71 -39.36
N VAL A 444 -9.64 3.77 -38.77
CA VAL A 444 -9.14 2.85 -37.75
C VAL A 444 -8.17 1.81 -38.35
N SER A 445 -8.29 1.48 -39.63
CA SER A 445 -7.35 0.57 -40.33
C SER A 445 -5.90 1.06 -40.38
N LEU A 446 -5.67 2.35 -40.12
CA LEU A 446 -4.35 2.99 -40.06
C LEU A 446 -3.73 2.95 -38.65
N MET A 447 -4.50 2.53 -37.64
CA MET A 447 -4.00 2.39 -36.29
C MET A 447 -3.19 1.11 -36.11
N THR A 448 -2.28 1.15 -35.15
CA THR A 448 -1.48 0.00 -34.72
C THR A 448 -1.74 -0.29 -33.25
N GLY A 449 -1.82 -1.58 -32.89
CA GLY A 449 -2.01 -2.01 -31.51
C GLY A 449 -3.49 -2.05 -31.08
N ARG A 450 -3.71 -1.94 -29.76
CA ARG A 450 -5.04 -1.99 -29.14
C ARG A 450 -5.63 -0.57 -29.04
N VAL A 451 -6.95 -0.48 -29.18
CA VAL A 451 -7.67 0.80 -29.27
C VAL A 451 -8.90 0.75 -28.37
N THR A 452 -9.04 1.73 -27.49
CA THR A 452 -10.21 1.82 -26.60
C THR A 452 -11.44 2.33 -27.35
N ARG A 453 -12.64 2.02 -26.83
CA ARG A 453 -13.89 2.58 -27.39
C ARG A 453 -13.87 4.11 -27.42
N GLN A 454 -13.30 4.75 -26.41
CA GLN A 454 -13.19 6.21 -26.33
C GLN A 454 -12.34 6.78 -27.47
N ARG A 455 -11.22 6.12 -27.80
CA ARG A 455 -10.35 6.53 -28.91
C ARG A 455 -11.03 6.32 -30.26
N LEU A 456 -11.77 5.22 -30.46
CA LEU A 456 -12.59 5.02 -31.65
C LEU A 456 -13.64 6.14 -31.83
N MET A 457 -14.29 6.54 -30.74
CA MET A 457 -15.24 7.66 -30.75
C MET A 457 -14.56 8.99 -31.12
N ALA A 458 -13.34 9.22 -30.65
CA ALA A 458 -12.56 10.40 -31.01
C ALA A 458 -12.16 10.40 -32.50
N ILE A 459 -11.77 9.24 -33.04
CA ILE A 459 -11.44 9.09 -34.46
C ILE A 459 -12.66 9.38 -35.35
N GLY A 460 -13.84 8.94 -34.93
CA GLY A 460 -15.10 9.27 -35.62
C GLY A 460 -15.44 10.78 -35.59
N ARG A 461 -14.87 11.55 -34.65
CA ARG A 461 -15.05 13.00 -34.53
C ARG A 461 -13.94 13.83 -35.19
N LEU A 462 -12.96 13.19 -35.82
CA LEU A 462 -11.96 13.88 -36.64
C LEU A 462 -12.62 14.65 -37.78
N GLN A 463 -11.84 15.50 -38.46
CA GLN A 463 -12.35 16.37 -39.52
C GLN A 463 -13.16 15.55 -40.55
N GLU A 464 -14.32 16.08 -40.95
CA GLU A 464 -15.43 15.30 -41.52
C GLU A 464 -16.03 14.35 -40.47
N ALA A 465 -16.68 14.93 -39.46
CA ALA A 465 -17.22 14.19 -38.32
C ALA A 465 -18.34 13.23 -38.77
N ILE A 466 -18.25 11.99 -38.29
CA ILE A 466 -19.29 10.98 -38.45
C ILE A 466 -20.45 11.35 -37.51
N PRO A 467 -21.71 11.49 -38.00
CA PRO A 467 -22.82 11.96 -37.17
C PRO A 467 -23.10 11.11 -35.92
N GLU A 468 -23.03 9.79 -36.05
CA GLU A 468 -23.28 8.82 -34.98
C GLU A 468 -22.09 7.87 -34.83
N PRO A 469 -20.96 8.33 -34.28
CA PRO A 469 -19.73 7.53 -34.23
C PRO A 469 -19.91 6.29 -33.33
N GLY A 470 -20.81 6.35 -32.34
CA GLY A 470 -21.14 5.19 -31.50
C GLY A 470 -21.80 4.07 -32.28
N ALA A 471 -22.80 4.39 -33.09
CA ALA A 471 -23.46 3.41 -33.96
C ALA A 471 -22.48 2.84 -34.99
N ALA A 472 -21.60 3.67 -35.55
CA ALA A 472 -20.54 3.22 -36.45
C ALA A 472 -19.57 2.25 -35.77
N VAL A 473 -19.16 2.51 -34.52
CA VAL A 473 -18.34 1.58 -33.70
C VAL A 473 -19.07 0.26 -33.49
N ASP A 474 -20.33 0.30 -33.09
CA ASP A 474 -21.09 -0.91 -32.74
C ASP A 474 -21.34 -1.81 -33.98
N ILE A 475 -21.44 -1.23 -35.18
CA ILE A 475 -21.53 -1.96 -36.46
C ILE A 475 -20.23 -2.70 -36.78
N ILE A 476 -19.07 -2.05 -36.61
CA ILE A 476 -17.77 -2.63 -37.00
C ILE A 476 -17.14 -3.50 -35.90
N ALA A 477 -17.56 -3.33 -34.64
CA ALA A 477 -17.15 -4.14 -33.50
C ALA A 477 -17.67 -5.57 -33.61
N GLY A 478 -16.78 -6.57 -33.50
CA GLY A 478 -17.07 -7.97 -33.79
C GLY A 478 -16.53 -8.38 -35.18
N PRO A 479 -17.20 -8.00 -36.29
CA PRO A 479 -16.79 -8.41 -37.64
C PRO A 479 -15.39 -7.96 -38.05
N TRP A 480 -15.01 -6.72 -37.68
CA TRP A 480 -13.77 -6.08 -38.12
C TRP A 480 -12.88 -5.60 -36.97
N LEU A 481 -13.44 -5.41 -35.77
CA LEU A 481 -12.70 -5.15 -34.54
C LEU A 481 -12.86 -6.31 -33.56
N GLU A 482 -11.76 -6.94 -33.20
CA GLU A 482 -11.68 -8.03 -32.24
C GLU A 482 -11.64 -7.46 -30.82
N MET A 483 -12.52 -7.92 -29.93
CA MET A 483 -12.44 -7.57 -28.51
C MET A 483 -11.37 -8.42 -27.82
N THR A 484 -10.47 -7.76 -27.09
CA THR A 484 -9.51 -8.41 -26.19
C THR A 484 -10.09 -8.48 -24.77
N ASP A 485 -9.49 -9.31 -23.90
CA ASP A 485 -9.94 -9.54 -22.52
C ASP A 485 -10.10 -8.25 -21.71
N ASP A 486 -9.31 -7.22 -22.02
CA ASP A 486 -9.29 -5.91 -21.35
C ASP A 486 -10.36 -4.91 -21.86
N ARG A 487 -11.36 -5.36 -22.63
CA ARG A 487 -12.38 -4.50 -23.28
C ARG A 487 -11.80 -3.48 -24.27
N GLU A 488 -10.63 -3.78 -24.82
CA GLU A 488 -10.03 -3.02 -25.92
C GLU A 488 -10.31 -3.70 -27.26
N PHE A 489 -10.14 -2.93 -28.33
CA PHE A 489 -10.34 -3.40 -29.69
C PHE A 489 -9.02 -3.54 -30.41
N ARG A 490 -8.86 -4.66 -31.12
CA ARG A 490 -7.79 -4.87 -32.10
C ARG A 490 -8.39 -4.84 -33.50
N VAL A 491 -7.75 -4.10 -34.38
CA VAL A 491 -8.20 -3.99 -35.78
C VAL A 491 -7.84 -5.27 -36.54
N SER A 492 -8.80 -5.87 -37.24
CA SER A 492 -8.55 -7.08 -38.02
C SER A 492 -7.46 -6.84 -39.08
N PRO A 493 -6.47 -7.74 -39.21
CA PRO A 493 -5.43 -7.62 -40.23
C PRO A 493 -5.98 -7.70 -41.68
N LEU A 494 -7.23 -8.16 -41.85
CA LEU A 494 -7.91 -8.19 -43.15
C LEU A 494 -8.16 -6.79 -43.73
N VAL A 495 -8.32 -5.78 -42.88
CA VAL A 495 -8.55 -4.39 -43.32
C VAL A 495 -7.27 -3.58 -43.47
N ARG A 496 -6.12 -4.15 -43.11
CA ARG A 496 -4.81 -3.47 -43.19
C ARG A 496 -4.45 -3.14 -44.63
N GLY A 497 -4.23 -1.86 -44.91
CA GLY A 497 -3.97 -1.32 -46.25
C GLY A 497 -5.23 -0.99 -47.06
N ALA A 498 -6.44 -1.23 -46.53
CA ALA A 498 -7.68 -0.88 -47.23
C ALA A 498 -7.85 0.63 -47.40
N ALA A 499 -7.48 1.43 -46.40
CA ALA A 499 -7.49 2.89 -46.46
C ALA A 499 -6.71 3.44 -47.65
N GLU A 500 -5.45 3.02 -47.81
CA GLU A 500 -4.56 3.52 -48.86
C GLU A 500 -5.05 3.14 -50.26
N GLN A 501 -5.57 1.93 -50.43
CA GLN A 501 -6.09 1.48 -51.73
C GLN A 501 -7.44 2.12 -52.11
N LEU A 502 -8.30 2.41 -51.14
CA LEU A 502 -9.62 3.00 -51.39
C LEU A 502 -9.61 4.53 -51.43
N ARG A 503 -8.73 5.19 -50.66
CA ARG A 503 -8.66 6.66 -50.53
C ARG A 503 -7.39 7.28 -51.10
N GLY A 504 -6.36 6.49 -51.37
CA GLY A 504 -5.08 6.96 -51.89
C GLY A 504 -4.08 7.40 -50.83
N HIS A 505 -2.83 7.59 -51.27
CA HIS A 505 -1.69 7.96 -50.41
C HIS A 505 -1.88 9.32 -49.72
N ASP A 506 -2.38 10.33 -50.43
CA ASP A 506 -2.50 11.69 -49.87
C ASP A 506 -3.50 11.76 -48.73
N TRP A 507 -4.66 11.10 -48.88
CA TRP A 507 -5.65 11.00 -47.81
C TRP A 507 -5.09 10.23 -46.61
N THR A 508 -4.40 9.12 -46.87
CA THR A 508 -3.79 8.28 -45.83
C THR A 508 -2.78 9.09 -45.01
N ARG A 509 -1.89 9.83 -45.69
CA ARG A 509 -0.89 10.70 -45.04
C ARG A 509 -1.54 11.77 -44.18
N ALA A 510 -2.55 12.45 -44.70
CA ALA A 510 -3.29 13.47 -43.96
C ALA A 510 -4.01 12.87 -42.73
N MET A 511 -4.58 11.67 -42.88
CA MET A 511 -5.25 10.96 -41.80
C MET A 511 -4.29 10.51 -40.70
N HIS A 512 -3.09 10.01 -41.02
CA HIS A 512 -2.05 9.74 -40.00
C HIS A 512 -1.76 10.98 -39.14
N GLY A 513 -1.67 12.16 -39.76
CA GLY A 513 -1.48 13.42 -39.03
C GLY A 513 -2.62 13.75 -38.07
N GLN A 514 -3.87 13.45 -38.45
CA GLN A 514 -5.03 13.62 -37.57
C GLN A 514 -5.11 12.56 -36.46
N LEU A 515 -4.78 11.30 -36.77
CA LEU A 515 -4.79 10.19 -35.82
C LEU A 515 -3.80 10.41 -34.67
N ALA A 516 -2.63 10.98 -34.94
CA ALA A 516 -1.64 11.29 -33.90
C ALA A 516 -2.21 12.17 -32.77
N TRP A 517 -3.11 13.11 -33.07
CA TRP A 517 -3.76 13.94 -32.06
C TRP A 517 -4.71 13.17 -31.15
N THR A 518 -5.28 12.05 -31.62
CA THR A 518 -6.23 11.27 -30.82
C THR A 518 -5.57 10.58 -29.63
N TYR A 519 -4.27 10.30 -29.71
CA TYR A 519 -3.49 9.74 -28.60
C TYR A 519 -3.28 10.74 -27.46
N LEU A 520 -3.38 12.05 -27.73
CA LEU A 520 -3.24 13.12 -26.73
C LEU A 520 -4.54 13.44 -25.99
N LEU A 521 -5.64 12.79 -26.34
CA LEU A 521 -6.93 12.97 -25.64
C LEU A 521 -6.97 12.22 -24.30
N ASP A 522 -6.11 11.22 -24.14
CA ASP A 522 -6.00 10.45 -22.91
C ASP A 522 -5.13 11.24 -21.90
N ARG A 523 -5.52 11.22 -20.62
CA ARG A 523 -4.77 11.92 -19.56
C ARG A 523 -3.38 11.33 -19.31
N THR A 524 -3.18 10.09 -19.73
CA THR A 524 -1.95 9.31 -19.55
C THR A 524 -1.61 8.65 -20.87
N VAL A 525 -0.36 8.80 -21.31
CA VAL A 525 0.15 8.25 -22.58
C VAL A 525 1.17 7.18 -22.24
N SER A 526 1.00 5.97 -22.77
CA SER A 526 1.96 4.87 -22.55
C SER A 526 3.18 4.99 -23.47
N PRO A 527 4.31 4.30 -23.18
CA PRO A 527 5.46 4.25 -24.09
C PRO A 527 5.11 3.80 -25.52
N TRP A 528 4.17 2.86 -25.66
CA TRP A 528 3.68 2.39 -26.94
C TRP A 528 2.81 3.42 -27.67
N ASP A 529 2.03 4.21 -26.94
CA ASP A 529 1.32 5.35 -27.51
C ASP A 529 2.31 6.40 -28.04
N ILE A 530 3.43 6.66 -27.34
CA ILE A 530 4.48 7.56 -27.83
C ILE A 530 5.11 7.02 -29.11
N SER A 531 5.40 5.72 -29.16
CA SER A 531 5.88 5.04 -30.37
C SER A 531 4.89 5.19 -31.53
N ALA A 532 3.59 5.05 -31.27
CA ALA A 532 2.54 5.27 -32.27
C ALA A 532 2.46 6.74 -32.73
N ILE A 533 2.55 7.72 -31.82
CA ILE A 533 2.58 9.15 -32.17
C ILE A 533 3.79 9.45 -33.07
N LEU A 534 4.97 8.92 -32.75
CA LEU A 534 6.18 9.07 -33.58
C LEU A 534 5.98 8.49 -34.98
N MET A 535 5.40 7.30 -35.10
CA MET A 535 5.05 6.68 -36.38
C MET A 535 4.11 7.57 -37.19
N HIS A 536 2.99 7.98 -36.61
CA HIS A 536 1.98 8.79 -37.28
C HIS A 536 2.56 10.14 -37.73
N CYS A 537 3.39 10.78 -36.90
CA CYS A 537 4.08 12.03 -37.23
C CYS A 537 5.10 11.86 -38.37
N TYR A 538 5.89 10.77 -38.34
CA TYR A 538 6.87 10.46 -39.38
C TYR A 538 6.18 10.23 -40.74
N ILE A 539 5.12 9.41 -40.80
CA ILE A 539 4.38 9.16 -42.04
C ILE A 539 3.73 10.46 -42.54
N ALA A 540 3.05 11.19 -41.66
CA ALA A 540 2.39 12.45 -42.01
C ALA A 540 3.39 13.53 -42.49
N GLY A 541 4.63 13.50 -42.00
CA GLY A 541 5.63 14.54 -42.24
C GLY A 541 5.36 15.82 -41.43
N THR A 542 4.73 15.69 -40.26
CA THR A 542 4.37 16.80 -39.35
C THR A 542 4.60 16.38 -37.90
N ALA A 543 5.07 17.29 -37.04
CA ALA A 543 5.42 16.94 -35.65
C ALA A 543 4.58 17.68 -34.58
N GLY A 544 3.45 18.28 -34.95
CA GLY A 544 2.58 19.03 -34.03
C GLY A 544 2.27 18.28 -32.72
N PRO A 545 1.79 17.03 -32.75
CA PRO A 545 1.55 16.23 -31.54
C PRO A 545 2.80 15.99 -30.68
N LEU A 546 3.98 15.86 -31.30
CA LEU A 546 5.24 15.66 -30.59
C LEU A 546 5.61 16.88 -29.74
N ILE A 547 5.28 18.09 -30.19
CA ILE A 547 5.49 19.32 -29.41
C ILE A 547 4.68 19.28 -28.12
N TYR A 548 3.41 18.86 -28.16
CA TYR A 548 2.57 18.75 -26.97
C TYR A 548 3.05 17.66 -26.01
N VAL A 549 3.38 16.46 -26.51
CA VAL A 549 3.86 15.38 -25.64
C VAL A 549 5.21 15.68 -25.00
N SER A 550 6.07 16.45 -25.70
CA SER A 550 7.41 16.81 -25.22
C SER A 550 7.40 17.59 -23.90
N GLN A 551 6.37 18.40 -23.63
CA GLN A 551 6.23 19.13 -22.37
C GLN A 551 6.17 18.19 -21.16
N GLY A 552 5.42 17.09 -21.28
CA GLY A 552 5.34 16.06 -20.25
C GLY A 552 6.58 15.15 -20.22
N MET A 553 7.10 14.78 -21.40
CA MET A 553 8.24 13.87 -21.51
C MET A 553 9.54 14.48 -20.95
N PHE A 554 9.80 15.76 -21.17
CA PHE A 554 11.04 16.39 -20.69
C PHE A 554 11.10 16.55 -19.16
N SER A 555 9.97 16.40 -18.48
CA SER A 555 9.86 16.36 -17.03
C SER A 555 9.67 14.93 -16.48
N ALA A 556 9.69 13.92 -17.34
CA ALA A 556 9.48 12.52 -16.95
C ALA A 556 10.71 11.93 -16.23
N SER A 557 10.47 10.92 -15.39
CA SER A 557 11.53 10.22 -14.65
C SER A 557 12.40 9.35 -15.57
N ASP A 558 13.58 8.95 -15.07
CA ASP A 558 14.50 8.09 -15.80
C ASP A 558 13.89 6.71 -16.11
N GLU A 559 13.05 6.15 -15.23
CA GLU A 559 12.34 4.89 -15.50
C GLU A 559 11.35 5.03 -16.66
N THR A 560 10.67 6.19 -16.74
CA THR A 560 9.75 6.47 -17.83
C THR A 560 10.51 6.56 -19.15
N TRP A 561 11.65 7.25 -19.16
CA TRP A 561 12.50 7.34 -20.35
C TRP A 561 13.08 5.99 -20.77
N ALA A 562 13.46 5.12 -19.84
CA ALA A 562 13.94 3.77 -20.17
C ALA A 562 12.86 2.95 -20.90
N ALA A 563 11.61 2.98 -20.42
CA ALA A 563 10.49 2.30 -21.06
C ALA A 563 10.15 2.87 -22.45
N VAL A 564 10.28 4.19 -22.61
CA VAL A 564 10.13 4.86 -23.92
C VAL A 564 11.28 4.49 -24.86
N GLY A 565 12.51 4.40 -24.34
CA GLY A 565 13.70 3.93 -25.04
C GLY A 565 13.45 2.58 -25.70
N GLU A 566 12.99 1.60 -24.93
CA GLU A 566 12.67 0.26 -25.42
C GLU A 566 11.57 0.27 -26.50
N ALA A 567 10.48 0.99 -26.29
CA ALA A 567 9.36 1.03 -27.23
C ALA A 567 9.65 1.83 -28.53
N CYS A 568 10.65 2.71 -28.50
CA CYS A 568 10.94 3.68 -29.57
C CYS A 568 12.33 3.50 -30.23
N ASP A 569 13.12 2.50 -29.83
CA ASP A 569 14.51 2.33 -30.27
C ASP A 569 14.66 2.33 -31.81
N PHE A 570 13.70 1.73 -32.51
CA PHE A 570 13.63 1.70 -33.97
C PHE A 570 13.76 3.09 -34.62
N TYR A 571 13.24 4.16 -33.99
CA TYR A 571 13.29 5.50 -34.57
C TYR A 571 14.67 6.14 -34.48
N THR A 572 15.59 5.64 -33.64
CA THR A 572 16.90 6.25 -33.39
C THR A 572 17.81 6.24 -34.63
N THR A 573 17.63 5.28 -35.53
CA THR A 573 18.46 5.13 -36.73
C THR A 573 17.94 5.90 -37.95
N LEU A 574 16.72 6.44 -37.89
CA LEU A 574 16.08 7.10 -39.02
C LEU A 574 16.73 8.46 -39.34
N GLY A 575 16.88 8.76 -40.63
CA GLY A 575 17.35 10.09 -41.07
C GLY A 575 18.82 10.38 -40.77
N LEU A 576 19.63 9.39 -40.38
CA LEU A 576 21.05 9.58 -40.10
C LEU A 576 21.93 9.57 -41.35
N ASP A 577 21.47 8.93 -42.43
CA ASP A 577 22.17 8.95 -43.72
C ASP A 577 21.66 10.10 -44.61
N ALA A 578 22.51 10.55 -45.54
CA ALA A 578 22.13 11.61 -46.49
C ALA A 578 21.17 11.11 -47.58
N LYS A 579 21.00 9.79 -47.72
CA LYS A 579 20.17 9.16 -48.76
C LYS A 579 18.71 9.08 -48.37
N ASN A 580 18.40 8.97 -47.07
CA ASN A 580 17.05 8.82 -46.53
C ASN A 580 16.80 9.89 -45.44
N PRO A 581 16.67 11.18 -45.79
CA PRO A 581 16.42 12.23 -44.81
C PRO A 581 15.07 12.07 -44.11
N LEU A 582 14.90 12.75 -42.97
CA LEU A 582 13.60 12.80 -42.30
C LEU A 582 12.53 13.43 -43.22
N PRO A 583 11.27 12.97 -43.15
CA PRO A 583 10.19 13.39 -44.04
C PRO A 583 9.60 14.79 -43.73
N PHE A 584 10.20 15.52 -42.79
CA PHE A 584 9.71 16.81 -42.32
C PHE A 584 10.16 17.96 -43.22
N LYS A 585 9.19 18.74 -43.74
CA LYS A 585 9.49 19.90 -44.60
C LYS A 585 9.83 21.16 -43.80
N LYS A 586 9.29 21.30 -42.58
CA LYS A 586 9.53 22.45 -41.71
C LYS A 586 10.69 22.13 -40.76
N PRO A 587 11.69 23.03 -40.60
CA PRO A 587 12.79 22.82 -39.66
C PRO A 587 12.33 22.51 -38.23
N ILE A 588 11.28 23.18 -37.76
CA ILE A 588 10.70 22.98 -36.43
C ILE A 588 10.25 21.52 -36.20
N ASP A 589 9.62 20.91 -37.21
CA ASP A 589 9.15 19.53 -37.11
C ASP A 589 10.33 18.55 -37.01
N ALA A 590 11.42 18.83 -37.73
CA ALA A 590 12.66 18.06 -37.64
C ALA A 590 13.32 18.22 -36.27
N PHE A 591 13.40 19.44 -35.71
CA PHE A 591 14.05 19.70 -34.42
C PHE A 591 13.39 18.94 -33.27
N VAL A 592 12.06 19.01 -33.13
CA VAL A 592 11.37 18.29 -32.04
C VAL A 592 11.55 16.78 -32.18
N PHE A 593 11.48 16.25 -33.40
CA PHE A 593 11.71 14.84 -33.66
C PHE A 593 13.14 14.44 -33.28
N ARG A 594 14.14 15.24 -33.65
CA ARG A 594 15.55 14.99 -33.31
C ARG A 594 15.82 15.03 -31.81
N ILE A 595 15.25 15.97 -31.08
CA ILE A 595 15.44 16.06 -29.62
C ILE A 595 14.88 14.80 -28.94
N LEU A 596 13.69 14.34 -29.37
CA LEU A 596 13.13 13.07 -28.89
C LEU A 596 13.98 11.88 -29.32
N GLN A 597 14.45 11.84 -30.58
CA GLN A 597 15.32 10.79 -31.10
C GLN A 597 16.63 10.69 -30.29
N TYR A 598 17.22 11.82 -29.93
CA TYR A 598 18.41 11.91 -29.07
C TYR A 598 18.13 11.36 -27.67
N ARG A 599 17.02 11.77 -27.06
CA ARG A 599 16.62 11.30 -25.72
C ARG A 599 16.32 9.81 -25.68
N VAL A 600 15.66 9.27 -26.70
CA VAL A 600 15.41 7.82 -26.86
C VAL A 600 16.73 7.09 -27.02
N ALA A 601 17.61 7.55 -27.91
CA ALA A 601 18.91 6.92 -28.13
C ALA A 601 19.82 6.98 -26.91
N ALA A 602 19.73 8.02 -26.09
CA ALA A 602 20.50 8.13 -24.85
C ALA A 602 20.16 7.03 -23.82
N GLU A 603 18.97 6.45 -23.90
CA GLU A 603 18.53 5.34 -23.05
C GLU A 603 18.97 3.98 -23.58
N THR A 604 19.08 3.83 -24.90
CA THR A 604 19.34 2.52 -25.53
C THR A 604 20.78 2.36 -26.01
N ASN A 605 21.37 3.38 -26.65
CA ASN A 605 22.68 3.31 -27.29
C ASN A 605 23.40 4.67 -27.34
N ALA A 606 24.43 4.82 -26.50
CA ALA A 606 25.20 6.06 -26.39
C ALA A 606 25.91 6.50 -27.68
N ASP A 607 26.45 5.57 -28.50
CA ASP A 607 27.11 5.92 -29.76
C ASP A 607 26.10 6.50 -30.77
N THR A 608 24.91 5.90 -30.83
CA THR A 608 23.82 6.39 -31.68
C THR A 608 23.35 7.77 -31.21
N ALA A 609 23.24 7.99 -29.90
CA ALA A 609 22.92 9.30 -29.34
C ALA A 609 23.96 10.37 -29.72
N MET A 610 25.26 10.04 -29.68
CA MET A 610 26.34 10.95 -30.11
C MET A 610 26.24 11.28 -31.60
N ARG A 611 25.94 10.29 -32.45
CA ARG A 611 25.74 10.50 -33.90
C ARG A 611 24.52 11.38 -34.18
N ILE A 612 23.42 11.19 -33.44
CA ILE A 612 22.24 12.06 -33.53
C ILE A 612 22.60 13.48 -33.07
N ALA A 613 23.36 13.65 -31.98
CA ALA A 613 23.80 14.96 -31.51
C ALA A 613 24.61 15.71 -32.58
N VAL A 614 25.55 15.04 -33.27
CA VAL A 614 26.26 15.62 -34.42
C VAL A 614 25.28 16.05 -35.51
N LYS A 615 24.29 15.20 -35.82
CA LYS A 615 23.29 15.51 -36.84
C LYS A 615 22.39 16.70 -36.47
N ILE A 616 22.05 16.83 -35.19
CA ILE A 616 21.33 17.97 -34.63
C ILE A 616 22.14 19.25 -34.86
N GLU A 617 23.44 19.25 -34.59
CA GLU A 617 24.30 20.42 -34.83
C GLU A 617 24.29 20.85 -36.31
N GLU A 618 24.40 19.89 -37.24
CA GLU A 618 24.33 20.16 -38.68
C GLU A 618 23.00 20.81 -39.09
N GLU A 619 21.88 20.28 -38.59
CA GLU A 619 20.53 20.75 -38.95
C GLU A 619 20.22 22.12 -38.33
N PHE A 620 20.65 22.38 -37.10
CA PHE A 620 20.55 23.71 -36.48
C PHE A 620 21.46 24.74 -37.16
N ALA A 621 22.62 24.34 -37.68
CA ALA A 621 23.52 25.23 -38.43
C ALA A 621 22.95 25.59 -39.82
N ALA A 622 22.23 24.67 -40.46
CA ALA A 622 21.63 24.88 -41.78
C ALA A 622 20.30 25.66 -41.75
N ALA A 623 19.65 25.76 -40.59
CA ALA A 623 18.35 26.42 -40.46
C ALA A 623 18.45 27.96 -40.41
N PRO A 624 17.42 28.69 -40.88
CA PRO A 624 17.35 30.15 -40.77
C PRO A 624 17.43 30.62 -39.32
N ASP A 625 18.10 31.75 -39.08
CA ASP A 625 18.22 32.31 -37.74
C ASP A 625 16.91 33.03 -37.33
N ASP A 626 15.98 32.27 -36.75
CA ASP A 626 14.65 32.71 -36.33
C ASP A 626 14.31 32.31 -34.88
N ASP A 627 13.21 32.86 -34.36
CA ASP A 627 12.82 32.65 -32.96
C ASP A 627 12.51 31.17 -32.62
N PRO A 628 11.81 30.40 -33.48
CA PRO A 628 11.63 28.97 -33.26
C PRO A 628 12.96 28.21 -33.19
N ARG A 629 13.93 28.50 -34.06
CA ARG A 629 15.27 27.89 -33.98
C ARG A 629 15.91 28.14 -32.62
N LEU A 630 15.88 29.38 -32.11
CA LEU A 630 16.46 29.73 -30.82
C LEU A 630 15.78 28.97 -29.66
N PHE A 631 14.45 28.85 -29.68
CA PHE A 631 13.69 28.11 -28.66
C PHE A 631 13.99 26.61 -28.67
N PHE A 632 13.99 25.96 -29.83
CA PHE A 632 14.33 24.54 -29.91
C PHE A 632 15.81 24.27 -29.64
N ARG A 633 16.70 25.23 -29.91
CA ARG A 633 18.11 25.14 -29.51
C ARG A 633 18.25 25.14 -27.99
N PHE A 634 17.52 26.02 -27.30
CA PHE A 634 17.45 26.03 -25.84
C PHE A 634 16.93 24.69 -25.28
N LEU A 635 15.83 24.16 -25.83
CA LEU A 635 15.29 22.87 -25.41
C LEU A 635 16.29 21.73 -25.62
N TYR A 636 16.97 21.69 -26.77
CA TYR A 636 18.00 20.70 -27.03
C TYR A 636 19.16 20.80 -26.03
N LEU A 637 19.70 21.99 -25.79
CA LEU A 637 20.80 22.19 -24.85
C LEU A 637 20.42 21.80 -23.42
N ASN A 638 19.19 22.12 -22.99
CA ASN A 638 18.65 21.66 -21.71
C ASN A 638 18.62 20.13 -21.63
N GLN A 639 18.16 19.47 -22.69
CA GLN A 639 18.11 18.00 -22.75
C GLN A 639 19.50 17.37 -22.81
N PHE A 640 20.42 17.91 -23.61
CA PHE A 640 21.81 17.48 -23.71
C PHE A 640 22.51 17.52 -22.34
N LEU A 641 22.37 18.63 -21.61
CA LEU A 641 22.98 18.81 -20.29
C LEU A 641 22.31 17.93 -19.22
N SER A 642 21.04 17.55 -19.41
CA SER A 642 20.30 16.69 -18.47
C SER A 642 20.63 15.20 -18.59
N VAL A 643 21.20 14.75 -19.72
CA VAL A 643 21.51 13.34 -19.99
C VAL A 643 22.94 13.02 -19.56
N VAL A 644 23.12 12.44 -18.37
CA VAL A 644 24.44 11.99 -17.86
C VAL A 644 24.85 10.59 -18.33
N LYS A 645 23.91 9.80 -18.87
CA LYS A 645 24.14 8.43 -19.36
C LYS A 645 25.08 8.38 -20.57
N VAL A 646 25.08 9.45 -21.39
CA VAL A 646 25.95 9.59 -22.56
C VAL A 646 27.16 10.44 -22.17
N ARG A 647 28.35 9.82 -22.13
CA ARG A 647 29.57 10.49 -21.67
C ARG A 647 30.23 11.28 -22.79
N TYR A 648 30.11 12.61 -22.73
CA TYR A 648 30.81 13.53 -23.62
C TYR A 648 32.12 14.02 -22.98
N PRO A 649 33.12 14.42 -23.80
CA PRO A 649 34.29 15.13 -23.29
C PRO A 649 33.86 16.39 -22.51
N ILE A 650 34.39 16.59 -21.30
CA ILE A 650 33.98 17.70 -20.42
C ILE A 650 34.12 19.07 -21.09
N ALA A 651 35.13 19.27 -21.94
CA ALA A 651 35.30 20.51 -22.72
C ALA A 651 34.10 20.82 -23.63
N LEU A 652 33.45 19.79 -24.20
CA LEU A 652 32.24 19.96 -24.99
C LEU A 652 31.04 20.28 -24.09
N VAL A 653 30.91 19.61 -22.94
CA VAL A 653 29.84 19.88 -21.97
C VAL A 653 29.91 21.32 -21.46
N VAL A 654 31.11 21.82 -21.12
CA VAL A 654 31.35 23.22 -20.74
C VAL A 654 30.95 24.17 -21.86
N ALA A 655 31.33 23.88 -23.10
CA ALA A 655 30.94 24.71 -24.25
C ALA A 655 29.41 24.79 -24.42
N ARG A 656 28.70 23.67 -24.23
CA ARG A 656 27.24 23.61 -24.31
C ARG A 656 26.55 24.25 -23.10
N ALA A 657 27.15 24.20 -21.91
CA ALA A 657 26.65 24.90 -20.72
C ALA A 657 26.72 26.42 -20.88
N LEU A 658 27.81 26.94 -21.44
CA LEU A 658 27.95 28.36 -21.77
C LEU A 658 26.96 28.78 -22.87
N GLU A 659 26.83 27.98 -23.93
CA GLU A 659 25.86 28.24 -24.99
C GLU A 659 24.42 28.25 -24.45
N PHE A 660 24.08 27.31 -23.56
CA PHE A 660 22.78 27.27 -22.90
C PHE A 660 22.50 28.54 -22.11
N PHE A 661 23.49 29.01 -21.35
CA PHE A 661 23.40 30.26 -20.60
C PHE A 661 23.16 31.47 -21.52
N ASP A 662 23.93 31.57 -22.61
CA ASP A 662 23.78 32.67 -23.58
C ASP A 662 22.41 32.66 -24.25
N VAL A 663 21.96 31.49 -24.74
CA VAL A 663 20.66 31.32 -25.39
C VAL A 663 19.52 31.62 -24.41
N ALA A 664 19.61 31.14 -23.17
CA ALA A 664 18.62 31.41 -22.14
C ALA A 664 18.48 32.91 -21.84
N ARG A 665 19.60 33.65 -21.76
CA ARG A 665 19.59 35.10 -21.53
C ARG A 665 18.91 35.86 -22.68
N VAL A 666 19.13 35.46 -23.92
CA VAL A 666 18.46 36.04 -25.10
C VAL A 666 16.96 35.71 -25.09
N LEU A 667 16.60 34.48 -24.69
CA LEU A 667 15.20 34.07 -24.59
C LEU A 667 14.45 34.83 -23.49
N VAL A 668 15.01 34.99 -22.29
CA VAL A 668 14.36 35.72 -21.19
C VAL A 668 14.09 37.19 -21.54
N THR A 669 14.98 37.82 -22.31
CA THR A 669 14.80 39.21 -22.74
C THR A 669 13.83 39.36 -23.92
N SER A 670 13.74 38.35 -24.79
CA SER A 670 12.90 38.40 -26.01
C SER A 670 11.53 37.75 -25.87
N LEU A 671 11.34 36.74 -25.00
CA LEU A 671 10.08 36.01 -24.81
C LEU A 671 8.93 36.90 -24.29
N PRO A 672 9.08 37.70 -23.22
CA PRO A 672 7.97 38.46 -22.65
C PRO A 672 7.39 39.47 -23.65
N VAL A 673 8.26 40.15 -24.39
CA VAL A 673 7.89 41.12 -25.45
C VAL A 673 7.12 40.44 -26.60
N ARG A 674 7.40 39.16 -26.84
CA ARG A 674 6.83 38.39 -27.96
C ARG A 674 5.58 37.61 -27.57
N MET A 675 5.50 37.09 -26.35
CA MET A 675 4.27 36.51 -25.77
C MET A 675 3.18 37.56 -25.64
N ALA A 676 3.54 38.79 -25.22
CA ALA A 676 2.64 39.94 -25.22
C ALA A 676 2.11 40.29 -26.63
N LYS A 677 2.93 40.18 -27.68
CA LYS A 677 2.49 40.35 -29.08
C LYS A 677 1.59 39.22 -29.59
N ALA A 678 1.72 38.02 -29.04
CA ALA A 678 0.93 36.84 -29.41
C ALA A 678 -0.34 36.64 -28.54
N GLY A 679 -0.62 37.55 -27.60
CA GLY A 679 -1.79 37.47 -26.73
C GLY A 679 -1.72 36.41 -25.62
N LEU A 680 -0.52 35.90 -25.30
CA LEU A 680 -0.28 34.92 -24.25
C LEU A 680 0.31 35.62 -23.02
N GLN A 681 -0.21 35.32 -21.83
CA GLN A 681 0.40 35.79 -20.57
C GLN A 681 1.71 35.04 -20.33
N ALA A 682 2.80 35.77 -20.18
CA ALA A 682 4.06 35.22 -19.69
C ALA A 682 3.94 35.03 -18.18
N ASP A 683 4.39 33.88 -17.68
CA ASP A 683 4.56 33.64 -16.25
C ASP A 683 5.66 34.59 -15.74
N GLU A 684 5.34 35.48 -14.80
CA GLU A 684 6.21 36.61 -14.39
C GLU A 684 7.44 36.16 -13.58
N ASP A 685 7.55 34.87 -13.22
CA ASP A 685 8.42 34.39 -12.13
C ASP A 685 9.67 33.59 -12.55
N LEU A 686 10.10 33.59 -13.82
CA LEU A 686 11.38 32.97 -14.23
C LEU A 686 12.49 34.01 -14.48
N PRO A 687 13.21 34.47 -13.43
CA PRO A 687 14.33 35.39 -13.60
C PRO A 687 15.49 34.71 -14.34
N ALA A 688 16.20 35.48 -15.18
CA ALA A 688 17.42 35.04 -15.88
C ALA A 688 18.47 34.38 -14.96
N VAL A 689 18.44 34.72 -13.67
CA VAL A 689 19.29 34.19 -12.59
C VAL A 689 19.09 32.68 -12.37
N GLY A 690 17.91 32.12 -12.68
CA GLY A 690 17.63 30.69 -12.52
C GLY A 690 18.32 29.80 -13.56
N TYR A 691 18.63 30.31 -14.76
CA TYR A 691 19.19 29.48 -15.83
C TYR A 691 20.70 29.24 -15.70
N SER A 692 21.48 30.21 -15.17
CA SER A 692 22.88 29.95 -14.80
C SER A 692 22.99 28.88 -13.73
N GLN A 693 22.11 28.92 -12.73
CA GLN A 693 22.04 27.90 -11.68
C GLN A 693 21.75 26.52 -12.25
N LEU A 694 20.77 26.41 -13.15
CA LEU A 694 20.45 25.16 -13.84
C LEU A 694 21.63 24.66 -14.70
N ALA A 695 22.32 25.55 -15.43
CA ALA A 695 23.48 25.18 -16.24
C ALA A 695 24.61 24.58 -15.38
N SER A 696 24.96 25.24 -14.27
CA SER A 696 25.98 24.78 -13.34
C SER A 696 25.58 23.47 -12.65
N LEU A 697 24.33 23.35 -12.19
CA LEU A 697 23.81 22.13 -11.58
C LEU A 697 23.94 20.93 -12.53
N ARG A 698 23.53 21.12 -13.79
CA ARG A 698 23.64 20.08 -14.82
C ARG A 698 25.09 19.77 -15.13
N LEU A 699 25.94 20.78 -15.32
CA LEU A 699 27.38 20.59 -15.54
C LEU A 699 28.03 19.76 -14.43
N PHE A 700 27.77 20.07 -13.15
CA PHE A 700 28.31 19.32 -12.01
C PHE A 700 27.79 17.88 -11.94
N SER A 701 26.60 17.59 -12.48
CA SER A 701 26.09 16.22 -12.57
C SER A 701 26.88 15.33 -13.55
N HIS A 702 27.59 15.92 -14.52
CA HIS A 702 28.50 15.19 -15.42
C HIS A 702 29.86 14.86 -14.82
N ILE A 703 30.18 15.40 -13.63
CA ILE A 703 31.48 15.19 -12.99
C ILE A 703 31.38 14.07 -11.95
N GLN A 704 31.84 12.89 -12.29
CA GLN A 704 31.74 11.69 -11.45
C GLN A 704 33.06 11.35 -10.73
N ASP A 705 34.19 11.76 -11.30
CA ASP A 705 35.50 11.48 -10.72
C ASP A 705 36.47 12.69 -10.77
N ILE A 706 37.59 12.55 -10.07
CA ILE A 706 38.61 13.59 -9.96
C ILE A 706 39.34 13.85 -11.30
N GLY A 707 39.31 12.91 -12.24
CA GLY A 707 39.79 13.09 -13.61
C GLY A 707 38.92 14.08 -14.38
N GLU A 708 37.63 13.83 -14.42
CA GLU A 708 36.62 14.70 -15.04
C GLU A 708 36.58 16.07 -14.36
N PHE A 709 36.75 16.12 -13.03
CA PHE A 709 36.90 17.38 -12.30
C PHE A 709 38.15 18.15 -12.75
N GLY A 710 39.29 17.50 -12.92
CA GLY A 710 40.48 18.13 -13.50
C GLY A 710 40.22 18.67 -14.91
N ALA A 711 39.58 17.88 -15.76
CA ALA A 711 39.22 18.27 -17.12
C ALA A 711 38.24 19.46 -17.17
N LEU A 712 37.38 19.63 -16.16
CA LEU A 712 36.53 20.81 -16.02
C LEU A 712 37.39 22.08 -15.87
N PHE A 713 38.36 22.07 -14.96
CA PHE A 713 39.23 23.24 -14.73
C PHE A 713 40.14 23.52 -15.92
N GLU A 714 40.64 22.49 -16.61
CA GLU A 714 41.37 22.66 -17.87
C GLU A 714 40.50 23.32 -18.94
N ALA A 715 39.24 22.88 -19.09
CA ALA A 715 38.30 23.45 -20.05
C ALA A 715 37.89 24.89 -19.70
N LEU A 716 37.72 25.21 -18.41
CA LEU A 716 37.39 26.56 -17.95
C LEU A 716 38.58 27.52 -18.06
N ASN A 717 39.81 27.05 -17.84
CA ASN A 717 41.02 27.85 -18.01
C ASN A 717 41.24 28.31 -19.47
N ALA A 718 40.64 27.60 -20.44
CA ALA A 718 40.64 27.99 -21.85
C ALA A 718 39.54 29.02 -22.21
N ARG A 719 38.76 29.51 -21.23
CA ARG A 719 37.65 30.46 -21.41
C ARG A 719 37.94 31.80 -20.72
N ALA A 720 37.08 32.80 -20.95
CA ALA A 720 37.18 34.07 -20.27
C ALA A 720 36.94 33.89 -18.75
N PRO A 721 37.66 34.60 -17.86
CA PRO A 721 37.48 34.50 -16.42
C PRO A 721 36.03 34.73 -15.96
N GLU A 722 35.31 35.62 -16.66
CA GLU A 722 33.90 35.93 -16.38
C GLU A 722 32.98 34.75 -16.67
N ASP A 723 33.22 34.00 -17.75
CA ASP A 723 32.45 32.81 -18.13
C ASP A 723 32.73 31.66 -17.14
N ALA A 724 34.00 31.48 -16.76
CA ALA A 724 34.40 30.50 -15.77
C ALA A 724 33.77 30.80 -14.41
N ARG A 725 33.77 32.08 -13.99
CA ARG A 725 33.08 32.54 -12.79
C ARG A 725 31.57 32.32 -12.88
N ALA A 726 30.93 32.59 -14.02
CA ALA A 726 29.48 32.41 -14.17
C ALA A 726 29.03 30.95 -13.98
N LEU A 727 29.87 29.97 -14.36
CA LEU A 727 29.60 28.55 -14.17
C LEU A 727 29.96 28.04 -12.76
N LEU A 728 31.03 28.55 -12.14
CA LEU A 728 31.48 28.09 -10.82
C LEU A 728 30.82 28.83 -9.65
N GLU A 729 30.44 30.09 -9.85
CA GLU A 729 29.81 30.97 -8.87
C GLU A 729 28.50 31.60 -9.40
N PRO A 730 27.50 30.79 -9.77
CA PRO A 730 26.22 31.30 -10.22
C PRO A 730 25.49 32.04 -9.09
N ILE A 731 25.00 33.25 -9.36
CA ILE A 731 24.27 34.08 -8.41
C ILE A 731 23.04 33.33 -7.89
N GLY A 732 22.90 33.21 -6.57
CA GLY A 732 21.73 32.63 -5.89
C GLY A 732 21.73 31.10 -5.77
N LEU A 733 22.81 30.41 -6.18
CA LEU A 733 22.97 28.99 -5.90
C LEU A 733 23.30 28.79 -4.42
N PRO A 734 22.76 27.77 -3.74
CA PRO A 734 23.17 27.44 -2.38
C PRO A 734 24.66 27.04 -2.37
N ASP A 735 25.44 27.60 -1.45
CA ASP A 735 26.86 27.24 -1.23
C ASP A 735 27.07 25.73 -1.05
N GLU A 736 26.03 25.03 -0.58
CA GLU A 736 25.96 23.59 -0.32
C GLU A 736 26.22 22.71 -1.56
N MET A 737 25.94 23.19 -2.78
CA MET A 737 26.08 22.38 -4.00
C MET A 737 27.54 22.06 -4.37
N SER A 738 28.43 23.04 -4.22
CA SER A 738 29.87 22.85 -4.45
C SER A 738 30.42 21.87 -3.41
N SER A 739 30.02 22.02 -2.14
CA SER A 739 30.39 21.09 -1.06
C SER A 739 29.93 19.67 -1.36
N ALA A 740 28.68 19.48 -1.81
CA ALA A 740 28.15 18.16 -2.18
C ALA A 740 28.94 17.50 -3.33
N LEU A 741 29.36 18.29 -4.34
CA LEU A 741 30.20 17.79 -5.44
C LEU A 741 31.56 17.31 -4.90
N ILE A 742 32.25 18.13 -4.11
CA ILE A 742 33.60 17.78 -3.61
C ILE A 742 33.54 16.58 -2.65
N GLU A 743 32.55 16.52 -1.76
CA GLU A 743 32.35 15.36 -0.86
C GLU A 743 32.06 14.07 -1.65
N ARG A 744 31.26 14.14 -2.72
CA ARG A 744 31.04 13.00 -3.63
C ARG A 744 32.33 12.53 -4.28
N LEU A 745 33.18 13.46 -4.73
CA LEU A 745 34.48 13.15 -5.32
C LEU A 745 35.44 12.51 -4.31
N TRP A 746 35.47 13.00 -3.07
CA TRP A 746 36.24 12.38 -2.00
C TRP A 746 35.75 10.96 -1.68
N LEU A 747 34.43 10.76 -1.58
CA LEU A 747 33.84 9.43 -1.34
C LEU A 747 34.14 8.46 -2.48
N ALA A 748 34.05 8.92 -3.73
CA ALA A 748 34.42 8.12 -4.90
C ALA A 748 35.89 7.70 -4.85
N GLN A 749 36.79 8.60 -4.43
CA GLN A 749 38.21 8.31 -4.26
C GLN A 749 38.48 7.36 -3.09
N HIS A 750 37.77 7.51 -1.97
CA HIS A 750 37.89 6.66 -0.78
C HIS A 750 37.51 5.21 -1.06
N ASN A 751 36.51 5.00 -1.92
CA ASN A 751 36.07 3.66 -2.31
C ASN A 751 37.01 2.96 -3.32
N MET A 752 38.06 3.63 -3.82
CA MET A 752 39.05 3.02 -4.73
C MET A 752 40.13 2.24 -3.96
N LYS A 753 40.40 0.99 -4.37
CA LYS A 753 41.38 0.10 -3.72
C LYS A 753 42.83 0.61 -3.69
N ASP A 754 43.23 1.41 -4.67
CA ASP A 754 44.63 1.84 -4.86
C ASP A 754 44.93 3.25 -4.29
N GLY A 755 43.96 3.91 -3.62
CA GLY A 755 44.12 5.12 -2.81
C GLY A 755 45.13 6.16 -3.33
N ARG A 756 44.98 6.66 -4.57
CA ARG A 756 45.90 7.65 -5.19
C ARG A 756 45.71 9.07 -4.62
N TRP A 757 45.74 9.20 -3.30
CA TRP A 757 45.43 10.43 -2.55
C TRP A 757 46.35 11.60 -2.88
N GLY A 758 47.62 11.35 -3.22
CA GLY A 758 48.54 12.40 -3.67
C GLY A 758 48.07 13.11 -4.94
N SER A 759 47.61 12.34 -5.95
CA SER A 759 47.08 12.93 -7.19
C SER A 759 45.74 13.64 -6.95
N PHE A 760 44.91 13.13 -6.03
CA PHE A 760 43.65 13.77 -5.65
C PHE A 760 43.91 15.14 -5.00
N ARG A 761 44.82 15.20 -4.02
CA ARG A 761 45.28 16.45 -3.40
C ARG A 761 45.78 17.45 -4.45
N ASP A 762 46.66 17.03 -5.36
CA ASP A 762 47.25 17.94 -6.35
C ASP A 762 46.20 18.58 -7.26
N LYS A 763 45.21 17.78 -7.69
CA LYS A 763 44.08 18.28 -8.50
C LYS A 763 43.16 19.21 -7.72
N LEU A 764 42.87 18.91 -6.45
CA LEU A 764 42.12 19.82 -5.57
C LEU A 764 42.87 21.14 -5.38
N ARG A 765 44.21 21.10 -5.23
CA ARG A 765 45.01 22.31 -5.08
C ARG A 765 44.95 23.21 -6.31
N VAL A 766 45.13 22.62 -7.50
CA VAL A 766 44.99 23.35 -8.78
C VAL A 766 43.59 23.95 -8.94
N ALA A 767 42.54 23.18 -8.62
CA ALA A 767 41.17 23.67 -8.67
C ALA A 767 40.90 24.80 -7.67
N PHE A 768 41.48 24.73 -6.46
CA PHE A 768 41.39 25.79 -5.47
C PHE A 768 42.04 27.08 -5.97
N ASP A 769 43.28 27.01 -6.45
CA ASP A 769 44.03 28.18 -6.92
C ASP A 769 43.31 28.85 -8.10
N PHE A 770 42.80 28.06 -9.05
CA PHE A 770 42.00 28.57 -10.16
C PHE A 770 40.69 29.23 -9.68
N SER A 771 39.99 28.60 -8.73
CA SER A 771 38.73 29.14 -8.18
C SER A 771 38.96 30.50 -7.52
N VAL A 772 40.05 30.66 -6.76
CA VAL A 772 40.45 31.95 -6.17
C VAL A 772 40.78 32.97 -7.25
N GLN A 773 41.53 32.57 -8.29
CA GLN A 773 41.91 33.46 -9.39
C GLN A 773 40.71 34.06 -10.14
N VAL A 774 39.66 33.26 -10.41
CA VAL A 774 38.43 33.74 -11.08
C VAL A 774 37.39 34.31 -10.11
N GLY A 775 37.65 34.22 -8.80
CA GLY A 775 36.80 34.71 -7.73
C GLY A 775 35.53 33.88 -7.50
N ALA A 776 35.61 32.56 -7.71
CA ALA A 776 34.57 31.59 -7.36
C ALA A 776 34.74 31.13 -5.90
N ASN A 777 34.21 31.93 -4.97
CA ASN A 777 34.45 31.77 -3.55
C ASN A 777 33.76 30.53 -2.96
N SER A 778 32.55 30.20 -3.40
CA SER A 778 31.80 29.03 -2.91
C SER A 778 32.52 27.73 -3.27
N MET A 779 33.09 27.64 -4.49
CA MET A 779 33.91 26.49 -4.88
C MET A 779 35.23 26.41 -4.09
N ALA A 780 35.92 27.53 -3.89
CA ALA A 780 37.15 27.55 -3.08
C ALA A 780 36.90 27.13 -1.62
N ARG A 781 35.80 27.60 -1.01
CA ARG A 781 35.36 27.22 0.34
C ARG A 781 34.98 25.76 0.46
N ALA A 782 34.35 25.18 -0.56
CA ALA A 782 34.02 23.75 -0.61
C ALA A 782 35.27 22.85 -0.72
N ILE A 783 36.27 23.27 -1.51
CA ILE A 783 37.51 22.49 -1.71
C ILE A 783 38.39 22.50 -0.45
N ALA A 784 38.52 23.64 0.23
CA ALA A 784 39.44 23.85 1.33
C ALA A 784 39.36 22.78 2.46
N PRO A 785 38.20 22.50 3.09
CA PRO A 785 38.10 21.52 4.18
C PRO A 785 38.43 20.10 3.71
N VAL A 786 38.03 19.71 2.49
CA VAL A 786 38.32 18.39 1.93
C VAL A 786 39.79 18.23 1.57
N LEU A 787 40.45 19.30 1.10
CA LEU A 787 41.89 19.32 0.89
C LEU A 787 42.65 19.09 2.20
N LEU A 788 42.29 19.81 3.27
CA LEU A 788 42.90 19.62 4.59
C LEU A 788 42.68 18.20 5.14
N ARG A 789 41.46 17.68 4.99
CA ARG A 789 41.11 16.31 5.38
C ARG A 789 41.96 15.28 4.63
N THR A 790 42.11 15.45 3.31
CA THR A 790 42.91 14.56 2.46
C THR A 790 44.37 14.50 2.94
N ILE A 791 44.96 15.65 3.28
CA ILE A 791 46.35 15.71 3.75
C ILE A 791 46.48 15.09 5.16
N ASN A 792 45.54 15.40 6.06
CA ASN A 792 45.60 14.95 7.45
C ASN A 792 45.28 13.45 7.62
N GLU A 793 44.15 12.99 7.09
CA GLU A 793 43.62 11.65 7.33
C GLU A 793 44.12 10.64 6.29
N ASP A 794 43.98 10.97 5.01
CA ASP A 794 44.22 10.01 3.93
C ASP A 794 45.72 9.87 3.57
N LEU A 795 46.49 10.96 3.72
CA LEU A 795 47.95 10.95 3.58
C LEU A 795 48.70 10.81 4.91
N GLY A 796 48.01 10.98 6.05
CA GLY A 796 48.59 10.85 7.38
C GLY A 796 49.57 11.98 7.78
N ASP A 797 49.45 13.17 7.19
CA ASP A 797 50.36 14.30 7.40
C ASP A 797 49.66 15.51 8.06
N ALA A 798 49.42 15.43 9.36
CA ALA A 798 48.79 16.50 10.13
C ALA A 798 49.60 17.82 10.11
N ALA A 799 50.93 17.73 10.13
CA ALA A 799 51.80 18.92 10.10
C ALA A 799 51.75 19.62 8.74
N GLY A 800 51.76 18.84 7.65
CA GLY A 800 51.56 19.35 6.29
C GLY A 800 50.19 19.99 6.09
N ALA A 801 49.13 19.40 6.66
CA ALA A 801 47.79 19.99 6.59
C ALA A 801 47.70 21.35 7.30
N VAL A 802 48.34 21.52 8.46
CA VAL A 802 48.42 22.82 9.15
C VAL A 802 49.20 23.86 8.32
N ALA A 803 50.29 23.45 7.67
CA ALA A 803 51.06 24.33 6.79
C ALA A 803 50.24 24.75 5.55
N GLU A 804 49.50 23.82 4.95
CA GLU A 804 48.61 24.07 3.82
C GLU A 804 47.50 25.05 4.19
N ALA A 805 46.87 24.86 5.36
CA ALA A 805 45.86 25.77 5.89
C ALA A 805 46.39 27.21 6.06
N GLY A 806 47.67 27.37 6.41
CA GLY A 806 48.32 28.68 6.47
C GLY A 806 48.40 29.38 5.10
N GLN A 807 48.48 28.62 4.01
CA GLN A 807 48.53 29.16 2.64
C GLN A 807 47.15 29.50 2.08
N ILE A 808 46.16 28.62 2.30
CA ILE A 808 44.80 28.79 1.74
C ILE A 808 43.90 29.68 2.61
N GLY A 809 44.16 29.75 3.91
CA GLY A 809 43.35 30.49 4.88
C GLY A 809 43.03 31.95 4.50
N PRO A 810 44.01 32.76 4.01
CA PRO A 810 43.74 34.13 3.59
C PRO A 810 42.69 34.28 2.48
N ALA A 811 42.54 33.28 1.60
CA ALA A 811 41.57 33.32 0.50
C ALA A 811 40.19 32.79 0.92
N VAL A 812 40.13 31.86 1.87
CA VAL A 812 38.87 31.26 2.37
C VAL A 812 38.18 32.16 3.40
N GLY A 813 38.96 32.80 4.27
CA GLY A 813 38.48 33.66 5.36
C GLY A 813 37.94 32.88 6.56
N ASP A 814 37.01 33.50 7.30
CA ASP A 814 36.47 32.98 8.56
C ASP A 814 35.31 31.98 8.39
N ASP A 815 35.34 31.18 7.32
CA ASP A 815 34.34 30.16 7.03
C ASP A 815 34.28 29.09 8.14
N PRO A 816 33.12 28.84 8.79
CA PRO A 816 33.02 27.91 9.92
C PRO A 816 33.42 26.47 9.61
N ILE A 817 33.12 25.98 8.39
CA ILE A 817 33.40 24.59 7.98
C ILE A 817 34.91 24.41 7.84
N TYR A 818 35.56 25.33 7.13
CA TYR A 818 37.01 25.39 7.01
C TYR A 818 37.70 25.52 8.37
N LEU A 819 37.22 26.39 9.25
CA LEU A 819 37.79 26.56 10.60
C LEU A 819 37.66 25.30 11.45
N CYS A 820 36.57 24.55 11.33
CA CYS A 820 36.42 23.27 12.03
C CYS A 820 37.38 22.19 11.49
N ALA A 821 37.63 22.16 10.17
CA ALA A 821 38.66 21.32 9.57
C ALA A 821 40.06 21.74 10.06
N LEU A 822 40.36 23.05 10.10
CA LEU A 822 41.60 23.60 10.66
C LEU A 822 41.80 23.20 12.12
N ALA A 823 40.76 23.28 12.95
CA ALA A 823 40.81 22.87 14.35
C ALA A 823 41.14 21.37 14.48
N LYS A 824 40.53 20.52 13.66
CA LYS A 824 40.82 19.08 13.63
C LYS A 824 42.29 18.80 13.32
N VAL A 825 42.80 19.32 12.19
CA VAL A 825 44.21 19.09 11.80
C VAL A 825 45.19 19.70 12.81
N THR A 826 44.84 20.81 13.45
CA THR A 826 45.64 21.43 14.52
C THR A 826 45.68 20.55 15.77
N SER A 827 44.56 19.89 16.11
CA SER A 827 44.49 18.92 17.21
C SER A 827 45.32 17.68 16.91
N ASP A 828 45.21 17.11 15.71
CA ASP A 828 45.95 15.91 15.30
C ASP A 828 47.46 16.18 15.19
N ALA A 829 47.87 17.41 14.87
CA ALA A 829 49.26 17.87 14.93
C ALA A 829 49.79 18.10 16.37
N GLY A 830 48.99 17.83 17.40
CA GLY A 830 49.40 17.88 18.81
C GLY A 830 49.16 19.22 19.52
N ASN A 831 48.49 20.19 18.88
CA ASN A 831 48.19 21.50 19.49
C ASN A 831 46.70 21.64 19.85
N TYR A 832 46.25 20.81 20.78
CA TYR A 832 44.84 20.78 21.20
C TYR A 832 44.35 22.12 21.79
N SER A 833 45.18 22.88 22.52
CA SER A 833 44.72 24.14 23.13
C SER A 833 44.28 25.14 22.07
N LYS A 834 45.05 25.25 20.97
CA LYS A 834 44.70 26.10 19.83
C LYS A 834 43.47 25.58 19.09
N ALA A 835 43.38 24.26 18.87
CA ALA A 835 42.22 23.64 18.25
C ALA A 835 40.91 23.92 19.02
N LYS A 836 40.96 23.84 20.35
CA LYS A 836 39.84 24.14 21.24
C LYS A 836 39.35 25.58 21.09
N GLU A 837 40.25 26.55 21.00
CA GLU A 837 39.89 27.96 20.78
C GLU A 837 39.19 28.15 19.43
N ILE A 838 39.67 27.48 18.38
CA ILE A 838 39.06 27.56 17.05
C ILE A 838 37.66 26.94 17.05
N TRP A 839 37.46 25.74 17.61
CA TRP A 839 36.12 25.13 17.69
C TRP A 839 35.13 25.99 18.48
N ARG A 840 35.58 26.59 19.59
CA ARG A 840 34.73 27.46 20.44
C ARG A 840 34.22 28.69 19.69
N ASP A 841 34.99 29.19 18.73
CA ASP A 841 34.62 30.34 17.90
C ASP A 841 33.85 29.95 16.62
N ALA A 842 34.23 28.85 15.97
CA ALA A 842 33.68 28.45 14.67
C ALA A 842 32.32 27.74 14.77
N LEU A 843 32.16 26.78 15.68
CA LEU A 843 30.94 25.95 15.77
C LEU A 843 29.66 26.79 16.00
N PRO A 844 29.65 27.84 16.85
CA PRO A 844 28.46 28.68 17.02
C PRO A 844 28.09 29.53 15.79
N ARG A 845 29.01 29.72 14.84
CA ARG A 845 28.83 30.51 13.62
C ARG A 845 28.36 29.69 12.42
N TRP A 846 28.15 28.38 12.58
CA TRP A 846 27.70 27.48 11.50
C TRP A 846 26.28 27.85 11.05
N LEU A 847 26.13 28.23 9.78
CA LEU A 847 24.84 28.61 9.20
C LEU A 847 23.95 27.39 9.00
N LYS A 848 22.65 27.49 9.35
CA LYS A 848 21.66 26.39 9.25
C LYS A 848 22.16 25.07 9.87
N ALA A 849 22.73 25.14 11.07
CA ALA A 849 23.29 23.98 11.76
C ALA A 849 22.33 22.78 11.86
N ASP A 850 21.01 23.03 11.96
CA ASP A 850 19.98 21.98 12.03
C ASP A 850 19.76 21.22 10.71
N ASP A 851 20.08 21.85 9.56
CA ASP A 851 19.89 21.26 8.22
C ASP A 851 21.15 20.52 7.71
N ASP A 852 22.31 20.80 8.30
CA ASP A 852 23.61 20.25 7.86
C ASP A 852 24.19 19.25 8.88
N ILE A 853 24.18 17.96 8.52
CA ILE A 853 24.79 16.90 9.35
C ILE A 853 26.31 17.11 9.56
N GLY A 854 26.98 17.84 8.67
CA GLY A 854 28.39 18.22 8.82
C GLY A 854 28.65 18.93 10.16
N CYS A 855 27.70 19.74 10.63
CA CYS A 855 27.79 20.42 11.92
C CYS A 855 27.79 19.43 13.09
N ALA A 856 26.97 18.38 13.04
CA ALA A 856 26.95 17.32 14.04
C ALA A 856 28.26 16.50 14.06
N PHE A 857 28.84 16.21 12.88
CA PHE A 857 30.15 15.56 12.79
C PHE A 857 31.29 16.44 13.32
N ALA A 858 31.22 17.75 13.11
CA ALA A 858 32.20 18.71 13.63
C ALA A 858 32.15 18.75 15.18
N HIS A 859 30.95 18.83 15.76
CA HIS A 859 30.75 18.73 17.22
C HIS A 859 31.25 17.39 17.78
N ARG A 860 30.92 16.27 17.12
CA ARG A 860 31.43 14.94 17.47
C ARG A 860 32.96 14.90 17.47
N THR A 861 33.60 15.51 16.47
CA THR A 861 35.06 15.57 16.37
C THR A 861 35.67 16.37 17.52
N ALA A 862 35.10 17.54 17.84
CA ALA A 862 35.52 18.35 18.98
C ALA A 862 35.34 17.61 20.33
N ALA A 863 34.27 16.82 20.44
CA ALA A 863 34.00 15.99 21.62
C ALA A 863 35.07 14.91 21.81
N ILE A 864 35.41 14.17 20.75
CA ILE A 864 36.44 13.12 20.77
C ILE A 864 37.80 13.71 21.13
N ALA A 865 38.19 14.82 20.49
CA ALA A 865 39.44 15.49 20.80
C ALA A 865 39.50 15.94 22.26
N SER A 866 38.38 16.46 22.80
CA SER A 866 38.29 16.88 24.21
C SER A 866 38.41 15.70 25.18
N GLY A 867 37.74 14.58 24.90
CA GLY A 867 37.84 13.37 25.73
C GLY A 867 39.23 12.74 25.72
N ARG A 868 39.90 12.68 24.56
CA ARG A 868 41.30 12.21 24.45
C ARG A 868 42.30 13.04 25.26
N HIS A 869 41.97 14.30 25.53
CA HIS A 869 42.78 15.23 26.33
C HIS A 869 42.22 15.45 27.75
N ASN A 870 41.39 14.53 28.26
CA ASN A 870 40.80 14.55 29.60
C ASN A 870 39.90 15.76 29.93
N ASN A 871 39.40 16.49 28.92
CA ASN A 871 38.40 17.55 29.09
C ASN A 871 36.98 16.98 28.96
N TRP A 872 36.61 16.13 29.92
CA TRP A 872 35.40 15.29 29.87
C TRP A 872 34.08 16.07 29.86
N LEU A 873 34.00 17.19 30.59
CA LEU A 873 32.79 18.02 30.62
C LEU A 873 32.53 18.71 29.27
N ASP A 874 33.58 19.22 28.62
CA ASP A 874 33.47 19.80 27.27
C ASP A 874 33.10 18.71 26.24
N ALA A 875 33.66 17.51 26.39
CA ALA A 875 33.31 16.38 25.53
C ALA A 875 31.81 16.03 25.63
N ALA A 876 31.26 15.94 26.84
CA ALA A 876 29.83 15.71 27.05
C ALA A 876 28.96 16.78 26.38
N ASN A 877 29.29 18.06 26.61
CA ASN A 877 28.56 19.20 26.03
C ASN A 877 28.55 19.16 24.49
N TYR A 878 29.69 18.87 23.87
CA TYR A 878 29.76 18.76 22.41
C TYR A 878 28.95 17.58 21.87
N PHE A 879 28.96 16.41 22.54
CA PHE A 879 28.12 15.28 22.16
C PHE A 879 26.62 15.59 22.29
N ASP A 880 26.20 16.32 23.32
CA ASP A 880 24.78 16.71 23.48
C ASP A 880 24.32 17.67 22.38
N ILE A 881 25.17 18.62 21.98
CA ILE A 881 24.86 19.50 20.86
C ILE A 881 24.76 18.67 19.58
N ALA A 882 25.75 17.80 19.31
CA ALA A 882 25.72 16.90 18.16
C ALA A 882 24.45 16.05 18.13
N LYS A 883 24.04 15.50 19.28
CA LYS A 883 22.81 14.71 19.44
C LYS A 883 21.57 15.54 19.08
N ARG A 884 21.43 16.76 19.61
CA ARG A 884 20.29 17.65 19.32
C ARG A 884 20.17 17.99 17.84
N LEU A 885 21.29 18.23 17.16
CA LEU A 885 21.32 18.53 15.72
C LEU A 885 20.81 17.38 14.84
N VAL A 886 20.86 16.14 15.33
CA VAL A 886 20.41 14.95 14.57
C VAL A 886 19.13 14.30 15.11
N GLU A 887 18.59 14.80 16.23
CA GLU A 887 17.44 14.20 16.92
C GLU A 887 16.16 14.25 16.08
N ASN A 888 15.99 15.30 15.27
CA ASN A 888 14.86 15.46 14.34
C ASN A 888 15.06 14.69 13.00
N GLY A 889 16.23 14.09 12.79
CA GLY A 889 16.57 13.37 11.57
C GLY A 889 16.19 11.88 11.58
N SER A 890 16.06 11.27 10.41
CA SER A 890 15.79 9.83 10.25
C SER A 890 17.07 8.96 10.46
N ARG A 891 17.81 9.15 11.56
CA ARG A 891 19.08 8.46 11.85
C ARG A 891 19.21 7.98 13.31
N PRO A 892 18.31 7.12 13.80
CA PRO A 892 18.24 6.74 15.22
C PRO A 892 19.54 6.11 15.76
N THR A 893 20.25 5.34 14.93
CA THR A 893 21.50 4.68 15.30
C THR A 893 22.61 5.67 15.66
N PHE A 894 22.71 6.77 14.91
CA PHE A 894 23.71 7.82 15.17
C PHE A 894 23.37 8.60 16.44
N THR A 895 22.09 8.95 16.61
CA THR A 895 21.58 9.65 17.80
C THR A 895 21.81 8.83 19.07
N ILE A 896 21.55 7.51 19.04
CA ILE A 896 21.83 6.61 20.16
C ILE A 896 23.34 6.51 20.42
N GLY A 897 24.15 6.36 19.38
CA GLY A 897 25.61 6.35 19.49
C GLY A 897 26.18 7.58 20.18
N LEU A 898 25.71 8.78 19.81
CA LEU A 898 26.08 10.04 20.43
C LEU A 898 25.64 10.12 21.91
N ALA A 899 24.45 9.60 22.24
CA ALA A 899 23.97 9.56 23.62
C ALA A 899 24.85 8.68 24.53
N ILE A 900 25.37 7.56 24.02
CA ILE A 900 26.26 6.67 24.78
C ILE A 900 27.61 7.34 25.02
N ASP A 901 28.18 7.98 23.99
CA ASP A 901 29.45 8.69 24.12
C ASP A 901 29.32 9.91 25.06
N ALA A 902 28.17 10.59 25.06
CA ALA A 902 27.86 11.64 26.02
C ALA A 902 27.77 11.10 27.46
N ALA A 903 27.07 9.99 27.67
CA ALA A 903 26.95 9.33 28.97
C ALA A 903 28.33 8.88 29.50
N LEU A 904 29.18 8.30 28.65
CA LEU A 904 30.57 7.96 28.99
C LEU A 904 31.36 9.22 29.40
N ALA A 905 31.26 10.31 28.63
CA ALA A 905 31.95 11.54 28.95
C ALA A 905 31.49 12.16 30.29
N ARG A 906 30.18 12.17 30.57
CA ARG A 906 29.63 12.58 31.87
C ARG A 906 30.11 11.70 33.02
N PHE A 907 30.17 10.39 32.78
CA PHE A 907 30.65 9.43 33.77
C PHE A 907 32.08 9.75 34.20
N MET A 908 32.96 9.96 33.21
CA MET A 908 34.37 10.33 33.44
C MET A 908 34.53 11.75 33.99
N ALA A 909 33.58 12.66 33.73
CA ALA A 909 33.52 13.99 34.34
C ALA A 909 33.08 13.97 35.82
N GLY A 910 32.71 12.80 36.37
CA GLY A 910 32.25 12.64 37.75
C GLY A 910 30.74 12.79 37.95
N GLN A 911 29.96 13.04 36.90
CA GLN A 911 28.49 13.12 36.94
C GLN A 911 27.85 11.72 36.87
N ARG A 912 28.25 10.84 37.78
CA ARG A 912 27.91 9.40 37.73
C ARG A 912 26.41 9.12 37.73
N GLY A 913 25.63 9.83 38.55
CA GLY A 913 24.19 9.62 38.63
C GLY A 913 23.45 9.92 37.31
N GLU A 914 23.79 11.04 36.67
CA GLU A 914 23.22 11.44 35.38
C GLU A 914 23.65 10.48 34.26
N ALA A 915 24.95 10.13 34.21
CA ALA A 915 25.48 9.21 33.22
C ALA A 915 24.80 7.83 33.26
N VAL A 916 24.56 7.29 34.47
CA VAL A 916 23.90 5.99 34.64
C VAL A 916 22.43 6.05 34.21
N ALA A 917 21.72 7.14 34.52
CA ALA A 917 20.35 7.34 34.03
C ALA A 917 20.28 7.43 32.50
N GLU A 918 21.27 8.07 31.86
CA GLU A 918 21.38 8.15 30.40
C GLU A 918 21.69 6.78 29.77
N PHE A 919 22.62 6.01 30.34
CA PHE A 919 22.84 4.62 29.91
C PHE A 919 21.55 3.80 29.99
N GLY A 920 20.77 3.96 31.07
CA GLY A 920 19.47 3.31 31.20
C GLY A 920 18.46 3.74 30.15
N THR A 921 18.45 5.01 29.77
CA THR A 921 17.60 5.54 28.68
C THR A 921 18.00 4.95 27.34
N VAL A 922 19.31 4.84 27.06
CA VAL A 922 19.81 4.21 25.82
C VAL A 922 19.42 2.73 25.74
N VAL A 923 19.60 1.96 26.82
CA VAL A 923 19.20 0.54 26.84
C VAL A 923 17.70 0.39 26.55
N ALA A 924 16.86 1.31 27.02
CA ALA A 924 15.44 1.33 26.69
C ALA A 924 15.15 1.69 25.21
N LEU A 925 15.91 2.62 24.61
CA LEU A 925 15.78 2.97 23.20
C LEU A 925 16.24 1.86 22.25
N LEU A 926 17.18 1.03 22.69
CA LEU A 926 17.69 -0.10 21.92
C LEU A 926 16.68 -1.26 21.88
N GLU A 927 15.87 -1.45 22.91
CA GLU A 927 14.93 -2.57 23.04
C GLU A 927 13.96 -2.78 21.86
N PRO A 928 13.22 -1.76 21.36
CA PRO A 928 12.33 -1.96 20.21
C PRO A 928 13.08 -2.32 18.91
N LEU A 929 14.40 -2.12 18.86
CA LEU A 929 15.24 -2.36 17.68
C LEU A 929 15.86 -3.77 17.67
N GLN A 930 15.56 -4.60 18.69
CA GLN A 930 16.20 -5.91 18.89
C GLN A 930 16.02 -6.88 17.72
N ALA A 931 14.89 -6.80 17.00
CA ALA A 931 14.63 -7.65 15.83
C ALA A 931 15.63 -7.44 14.67
N ASP A 932 16.23 -6.25 14.59
CA ASP A 932 17.10 -5.84 13.47
C ASP A 932 18.60 -5.85 13.82
N TYR A 933 18.98 -6.33 15.00
CA TYR A 933 20.36 -6.34 15.48
C TYR A 933 21.34 -7.16 14.65
N ASN A 934 20.86 -8.04 13.78
CA ASN A 934 21.70 -8.78 12.84
C ASN A 934 22.03 -7.99 11.56
N ARG A 935 21.57 -6.73 11.44
CA ARG A 935 21.81 -5.86 10.29
C ARG A 935 22.62 -4.63 10.69
N GLU A 936 23.48 -4.19 9.79
CA GLU A 936 24.12 -2.90 9.92
C GLU A 936 23.09 -1.77 9.69
N PRO A 937 23.22 -0.62 10.39
CA PRO A 937 24.29 -0.25 11.33
C PRO A 937 24.05 -0.67 12.81
N LEU A 938 22.92 -1.32 13.12
CA LEU A 938 22.52 -1.64 14.49
C LEU A 938 23.42 -2.69 15.15
N LEU A 939 23.89 -3.68 14.38
CA LEU A 939 24.85 -4.69 14.83
C LEU A 939 26.10 -4.04 15.43
N SER A 940 26.70 -3.10 14.69
CA SER A 940 27.90 -2.37 15.12
C SER A 940 27.64 -1.50 16.33
N LEU A 941 26.52 -0.78 16.36
CA LEU A 941 26.12 0.03 17.50
C LEU A 941 26.00 -0.82 18.78
N GLN A 942 25.31 -1.95 18.71
CA GLN A 942 25.11 -2.82 19.86
C GLN A 942 26.44 -3.36 20.41
N ARG A 943 27.34 -3.81 19.53
CA ARG A 943 28.68 -4.28 19.93
C ARG A 943 29.48 -3.20 20.65
N ARG A 944 29.49 -1.98 20.10
CA ARG A 944 30.19 -0.82 20.67
C ARG A 944 29.57 -0.43 22.00
N THR A 945 28.24 -0.41 22.09
CA THR A 945 27.49 -0.08 23.31
C THR A 945 27.82 -1.08 24.43
N GLY A 946 27.74 -2.38 24.15
CA GLY A 946 28.10 -3.42 25.11
C GLY A 946 29.56 -3.31 25.55
N GLY A 947 30.48 -3.05 24.62
CA GLY A 947 31.89 -2.85 24.93
C GLY A 947 32.16 -1.64 25.83
N VAL A 948 31.51 -0.49 25.56
CA VAL A 948 31.64 0.72 26.37
C VAL A 948 31.05 0.51 27.77
N LEU A 949 29.83 -0.02 27.87
CA LEU A 949 29.18 -0.21 29.17
C LEU A 949 29.94 -1.22 30.05
N SER A 950 30.39 -2.33 29.47
CA SER A 950 31.23 -3.32 30.16
C SER A 950 32.57 -2.70 30.61
N ALA A 951 33.19 -1.87 29.77
CA ALA A 951 34.40 -1.14 30.15
C ALA A 951 34.16 -0.17 31.32
N THR A 952 33.01 0.51 31.35
CA THR A 952 32.63 1.42 32.45
C THR A 952 32.40 0.66 33.76
N VAL A 953 31.81 -0.55 33.70
CA VAL A 953 31.69 -1.44 34.87
C VAL A 953 33.07 -1.88 35.37
N ALA A 954 33.94 -2.35 34.47
CA ALA A 954 35.29 -2.78 34.82
C ALA A 954 36.12 -1.63 35.42
N TRP A 955 36.02 -0.41 34.87
CA TRP A 955 36.63 0.78 35.44
C TRP A 955 36.10 1.07 36.85
N SER A 956 34.79 0.94 37.08
CA SER A 956 34.18 1.13 38.41
C SER A 956 34.65 0.09 39.44
N ALA A 957 35.05 -1.09 38.98
CA ALA A 957 35.66 -2.16 39.79
C ALA A 957 37.18 -1.99 40.00
N GLY A 958 37.81 -0.97 39.38
CA GLY A 958 39.26 -0.74 39.45
C GLY A 958 40.08 -1.62 38.50
N GLU A 959 39.44 -2.25 37.51
CA GLU A 959 40.08 -3.16 36.54
C GLU A 959 40.59 -2.44 35.28
N ARG A 960 40.25 -1.15 35.09
CA ARG A 960 40.68 -0.32 33.95
C ARG A 960 41.16 1.05 34.37
N THR A 961 41.97 1.68 33.53
CA THR A 961 42.58 3.00 33.73
C THR A 961 41.89 4.11 32.92
N ASP A 962 42.10 5.37 33.31
CA ASP A 962 41.55 6.54 32.59
C ASP A 962 42.05 6.64 31.14
N GLU A 963 43.29 6.21 30.87
CA GLU A 963 43.86 6.19 29.51
C GLU A 963 43.15 5.16 28.62
N GLU A 964 42.75 4.02 29.17
CA GLU A 964 41.96 3.04 28.42
C GLU A 964 40.56 3.57 28.12
N MET A 965 39.97 4.35 29.04
CA MET A 965 38.66 4.97 28.85
C MET A 965 38.69 6.09 27.81
N SER A 966 39.76 6.89 27.74
CA SER A 966 39.91 7.97 26.75
C SER A 966 39.96 7.46 25.30
N LYS A 967 40.38 6.21 25.08
CA LYS A 967 40.38 5.53 23.77
C LYS A 967 38.98 5.11 23.31
N LEU A 968 38.01 5.04 24.21
CA LEU A 968 36.63 4.63 23.91
C LEU A 968 35.73 5.81 23.51
N VAL A 969 36.18 7.04 23.67
CA VAL A 969 35.39 8.24 23.38
C VAL A 969 35.08 8.34 21.89
N GLY A 970 33.78 8.46 21.56
CA GLY A 970 33.32 8.57 20.17
C GLY A 970 33.19 7.22 19.47
N LEU A 971 33.44 6.11 20.17
CA LEU A 971 33.38 4.78 19.58
C LEU A 971 31.95 4.44 19.17
N CYS A 972 30.95 4.75 20.00
CA CYS A 972 29.56 4.37 19.75
C CYS A 972 28.89 5.21 18.67
N SER A 973 29.28 6.48 18.54
CA SER A 973 28.84 7.38 17.48
C SER A 973 29.60 7.21 16.16
N ASN A 974 30.51 6.24 16.05
CA ASN A 974 31.10 5.89 14.75
C ASN A 974 30.03 5.18 13.88
N LEU A 975 29.99 5.49 12.59
CA LEU A 975 29.05 4.93 11.62
C LEU A 975 29.63 3.76 10.83
N ASP A 976 30.96 3.59 10.83
CA ASP A 976 31.60 2.51 10.08
C ASP A 976 31.20 1.15 10.65
N PRO A 977 31.04 0.10 9.82
CA PRO A 977 30.83 -1.25 10.31
C PRO A 977 31.97 -1.71 11.25
N PHE A 978 31.61 -2.29 12.39
CA PHE A 978 32.53 -2.84 13.37
C PHE A 978 32.67 -4.35 13.16
N ALA A 979 33.51 -4.71 12.19
CA ALA A 979 33.85 -6.09 11.91
C ALA A 979 34.69 -6.69 13.05
N THR A 980 34.23 -7.80 13.60
CA THR A 980 34.95 -8.61 14.58
C THR A 980 34.87 -10.08 14.16
N ASP A 981 35.84 -10.89 14.59
CA ASP A 981 35.84 -12.34 14.34
C ASP A 981 34.68 -13.07 15.07
N ALA A 982 34.03 -12.40 16.01
CA ALA A 982 32.85 -12.91 16.71
C ALA A 982 31.60 -12.78 15.82
N SER A 983 30.89 -13.89 15.60
CA SER A 983 29.71 -13.94 14.73
C SER A 983 28.44 -13.35 15.34
N VAL A 984 28.38 -13.14 16.65
CA VAL A 984 27.15 -12.76 17.38
C VAL A 984 27.34 -11.45 18.14
N ALA A 985 26.37 -10.53 18.06
CA ALA A 985 26.34 -9.31 18.87
C ALA A 985 26.07 -9.65 20.35
N PRO A 986 26.61 -8.89 21.32
CA PRO A 986 26.26 -9.10 22.73
C PRO A 986 24.74 -8.86 22.90
N PRO A 987 23.97 -9.83 23.39
CA PRO A 987 22.52 -9.70 23.53
C PRO A 987 22.18 -8.55 24.47
N LEU A 988 20.97 -8.02 24.33
CA LEU A 988 20.51 -6.90 25.15
C LEU A 988 20.57 -7.22 26.66
N ASP A 989 20.46 -8.50 27.03
CA ASP A 989 20.62 -8.99 28.41
C ASP A 989 22.01 -8.72 29.00
N THR A 990 23.07 -8.71 28.18
CA THR A 990 24.41 -8.28 28.62
C THR A 990 24.38 -6.82 29.05
N LEU A 991 23.78 -5.95 28.24
CA LEU A 991 23.69 -4.52 28.54
C LEU A 991 22.81 -4.27 29.79
N ARG A 992 21.72 -5.04 29.95
CA ARG A 992 20.87 -4.99 31.16
C ARG A 992 21.66 -5.36 32.41
N LEU A 993 22.42 -6.44 32.36
CA LEU A 993 23.23 -6.91 33.48
C LEU A 993 24.31 -5.89 33.87
N ASP A 994 25.03 -5.34 32.88
CA ASP A 994 26.07 -4.35 33.11
C ASP A 994 25.50 -3.03 33.65
N LEU A 995 24.32 -2.60 33.20
CA LEU A 995 23.63 -1.45 33.76
C LEU A 995 23.30 -1.64 35.25
N ILE A 996 22.78 -2.81 35.64
CA ILE A 996 22.46 -3.11 37.05
C ILE A 996 23.74 -3.11 37.90
N ARG A 997 24.81 -3.73 37.40
CA ARG A 997 26.12 -3.71 38.08
C ARG A 997 26.64 -2.29 38.26
N LEU A 998 26.51 -1.45 37.24
CA LEU A 998 26.95 -0.07 37.28
C LEU A 998 26.16 0.78 38.30
N GLU A 999 24.83 0.64 38.35
CA GLU A 999 23.98 1.29 39.37
C GLU A 999 24.34 0.87 40.79
N LEU A 1000 24.53 -0.45 41.00
CA LEU A 1000 24.93 -0.99 42.30
C LEU A 1000 26.30 -0.46 42.75
N ALA A 1001 27.27 -0.36 41.83
CA ALA A 1001 28.62 0.13 42.12
C ALA A 1001 28.65 1.65 42.38
N CYS A 1002 27.88 2.45 41.64
CA CYS A 1002 27.88 3.91 41.75
C CYS A 1002 27.03 4.44 42.90
N GLY A 1003 26.11 3.63 43.42
CA GLY A 1003 25.15 4.02 44.45
C GLY A 1003 24.16 5.10 44.04
N ALA A 1004 23.87 5.18 42.73
CA ALA A 1004 22.86 6.05 42.14
C ALA A 1004 21.43 5.52 42.41
N SER A 1005 20.41 6.19 41.84
CA SER A 1005 19.04 5.66 41.84
C SER A 1005 18.98 4.25 41.23
N LEU A 1006 18.16 3.36 41.80
CA LEU A 1006 17.95 1.99 41.31
C LEU A 1006 16.82 1.89 40.27
N ASP A 1007 16.29 3.01 39.80
CA ASP A 1007 15.14 3.06 38.88
C ASP A 1007 15.39 2.35 37.54
N GLY A 1008 16.63 2.39 37.03
CA GLY A 1008 17.01 1.65 35.82
C GLY A 1008 17.04 0.15 36.10
N SER A 1009 17.71 -0.26 37.18
CA SER A 1009 17.77 -1.67 37.61
C SER A 1009 16.38 -2.26 37.78
N LEU A 1010 15.50 -1.59 38.53
CA LEU A 1010 14.14 -2.08 38.80
C LEU A 1010 13.30 -2.24 37.52
N ARG A 1011 13.54 -1.43 36.48
CA ARG A 1011 12.89 -1.58 35.17
C ARG A 1011 13.45 -2.74 34.35
N GLN A 1012 14.75 -3.05 34.46
CA GLN A 1012 15.39 -4.10 33.66
C GLN A 1012 15.30 -5.49 34.29
N VAL A 1013 15.17 -5.59 35.61
CA VAL A 1013 15.14 -6.87 36.35
C VAL A 1013 14.07 -7.86 35.85
N PRO A 1014 12.79 -7.46 35.64
CA PRO A 1014 11.78 -8.38 35.12
C PRO A 1014 12.16 -8.96 33.75
N LYS A 1015 12.82 -8.17 32.91
CA LYS A 1015 13.24 -8.56 31.56
C LYS A 1015 14.44 -9.51 31.62
N LEU A 1016 15.40 -9.24 32.50
CA LEU A 1016 16.52 -10.15 32.74
C LEU A 1016 16.04 -11.51 33.26
N ARG A 1017 15.08 -11.53 34.19
CA ARG A 1017 14.44 -12.77 34.69
C ARG A 1017 13.69 -13.55 33.61
N ALA A 1018 13.21 -12.86 32.57
CA ALA A 1018 12.51 -13.46 31.44
C ALA A 1018 13.44 -13.83 30.28
N SER A 1019 14.76 -13.67 30.42
CA SER A 1019 15.72 -14.00 29.36
C SER A 1019 15.59 -15.48 28.97
N PRO A 1020 15.51 -15.79 27.66
CA PRO A 1020 15.52 -17.18 27.21
C PRO A 1020 16.93 -17.77 27.25
N ILE A 1021 17.97 -16.93 27.31
CA ILE A 1021 19.36 -17.36 27.27
C ILE A 1021 19.78 -17.79 28.66
N MET A 1022 20.28 -19.02 28.73
CA MET A 1022 20.58 -19.68 29.97
C MET A 1022 21.61 -18.85 30.77
N SER A 1023 22.77 -18.55 30.18
CA SER A 1023 23.93 -18.00 30.89
C SER A 1023 23.60 -16.79 31.78
N PHE A 1024 22.63 -15.95 31.41
CA PHE A 1024 22.15 -14.82 32.21
C PHE A 1024 21.42 -15.20 33.51
N HIS A 1025 20.79 -16.36 33.60
CA HIS A 1025 20.25 -16.87 34.87
C HIS A 1025 21.38 -17.25 35.84
N ALA A 1026 22.47 -17.82 35.34
CA ALA A 1026 23.63 -18.16 36.16
C ALA A 1026 24.38 -16.91 36.64
N VAL A 1027 24.74 -16.00 35.73
CA VAL A 1027 25.51 -14.78 36.07
C VAL A 1027 24.67 -13.67 36.69
N GLY A 1028 23.36 -13.69 36.46
CA GLY A 1028 22.40 -12.73 37.00
C GLY A 1028 22.03 -12.99 38.46
N GLY A 1029 22.01 -14.26 38.90
CA GLY A 1029 21.64 -14.64 40.27
C GLY A 1029 22.32 -13.82 41.39
N PRO A 1030 23.67 -13.72 41.42
CA PRO A 1030 24.36 -12.91 42.43
C PRO A 1030 24.04 -11.42 42.35
N VAL A 1031 23.85 -10.88 41.13
CA VAL A 1031 23.52 -9.46 40.92
C VAL A 1031 22.10 -9.16 41.41
N LEU A 1032 21.14 -10.03 41.11
CA LEU A 1032 19.76 -9.94 41.58
C LEU A 1032 19.68 -10.06 43.10
N PHE A 1033 20.50 -10.92 43.70
CA PHE A 1033 20.56 -11.07 45.15
C PHE A 1033 21.12 -9.82 45.83
N THR A 1034 22.23 -9.24 45.33
CA THR A 1034 22.77 -7.97 45.82
C THR A 1034 21.75 -6.83 45.70
N LEU A 1035 20.97 -6.80 44.62
CA LEU A 1035 19.87 -5.86 44.46
C LEU A 1035 18.76 -6.08 45.49
N ALA A 1036 18.38 -7.33 45.76
CA ALA A 1036 17.42 -7.69 46.81
C ALA A 1036 17.92 -7.24 48.20
N GLN A 1037 19.20 -7.43 48.51
CA GLN A 1037 19.80 -6.94 49.75
C GLN A 1037 19.74 -5.42 49.90
N ARG A 1038 19.94 -4.70 48.79
CA ARG A 1038 19.90 -3.23 48.77
C ARG A 1038 18.49 -2.66 48.87
N THR A 1039 17.49 -3.37 48.34
CA THR A 1039 16.07 -2.96 48.35
C THR A 1039 15.28 -3.55 49.51
N LEU A 1040 15.83 -4.54 50.21
CA LEU A 1040 15.15 -5.40 51.19
C LEU A 1040 13.90 -6.12 50.62
N ASP A 1041 13.82 -6.27 49.29
CA ASP A 1041 12.78 -7.07 48.64
C ASP A 1041 13.31 -8.46 48.30
N PHE A 1042 13.03 -9.40 49.20
CA PHE A 1042 13.45 -10.80 49.05
C PHE A 1042 12.36 -11.71 48.44
N SER A 1043 11.29 -11.13 47.87
CA SER A 1043 10.13 -11.89 47.38
C SER A 1043 10.49 -12.95 46.34
N ASN A 1044 11.48 -12.68 45.50
CA ASN A 1044 11.88 -13.55 44.39
C ASN A 1044 13.14 -14.39 44.67
N VAL A 1045 13.70 -14.37 45.88
CA VAL A 1045 14.96 -15.09 46.20
C VAL A 1045 14.88 -16.58 45.87
N VAL A 1046 13.76 -17.23 46.19
CA VAL A 1046 13.57 -18.65 45.89
C VAL A 1046 13.48 -18.88 44.39
N ALA A 1047 12.64 -18.12 43.67
CA ALA A 1047 12.52 -18.26 42.22
C ALA A 1047 13.83 -17.95 41.47
N ASP A 1048 14.55 -16.90 41.85
CA ASP A 1048 15.83 -16.52 41.26
C ASP A 1048 16.91 -17.57 41.55
N GLY A 1049 16.97 -18.09 42.79
CA GLY A 1049 17.92 -19.12 43.17
C GLY A 1049 17.65 -20.47 42.49
N LEU A 1050 16.39 -20.90 42.38
CA LEU A 1050 16.03 -22.11 41.64
C LEU A 1050 16.45 -22.02 40.17
N ARG A 1051 16.15 -20.90 39.50
CA ARG A 1051 16.61 -20.64 38.12
C ARG A 1051 18.14 -20.67 38.01
N GLN A 1052 18.85 -20.07 38.97
CA GLN A 1052 20.30 -20.07 39.01
C GLN A 1052 20.88 -21.49 39.17
N LEU A 1053 20.23 -22.37 39.94
CA LEU A 1053 20.69 -23.74 40.14
C LEU A 1053 20.47 -24.62 38.91
N ASP A 1054 19.30 -24.52 38.28
CA ASP A 1054 19.03 -25.19 37.00
C ASP A 1054 20.02 -24.75 35.93
N ALA A 1055 20.33 -23.46 35.96
CA ALA A 1055 21.29 -22.84 35.10
C ALA A 1055 22.71 -23.39 35.25
N LEU A 1056 23.20 -23.44 36.48
CA LEU A 1056 24.51 -24.01 36.79
C LEU A 1056 24.57 -25.51 36.44
N ALA A 1057 23.49 -26.26 36.64
CA ALA A 1057 23.41 -27.67 36.27
C ALA A 1057 23.49 -27.88 34.75
N MET A 1058 22.86 -27.00 33.96
CA MET A 1058 22.97 -27.02 32.50
C MET A 1058 24.38 -26.67 32.02
N ILE A 1059 25.01 -25.63 32.59
CA ILE A 1059 26.40 -25.27 32.28
C ILE A 1059 27.36 -26.43 32.62
N ALA A 1060 27.13 -27.13 33.73
CA ALA A 1060 27.94 -28.29 34.11
C ALA A 1060 27.81 -29.44 33.08
N GLU A 1061 26.61 -29.72 32.59
CA GLU A 1061 26.38 -30.70 31.51
C GLU A 1061 27.07 -30.27 30.20
N GLN A 1062 26.97 -28.99 29.81
CA GLN A 1062 27.63 -28.45 28.61
C GLN A 1062 29.14 -28.56 28.70
N ASN A 1063 29.73 -28.17 29.83
CA ASN A 1063 31.16 -28.29 30.07
C ASN A 1063 31.63 -29.74 29.99
N ALA A 1064 30.84 -30.68 30.52
CA ALA A 1064 31.13 -32.12 30.40
C ALA A 1064 31.03 -32.63 28.95
N ALA A 1065 30.16 -32.03 28.14
CA ALA A 1065 30.03 -32.30 26.71
C ALA A 1065 31.03 -31.52 25.84
N ASN A 1066 31.89 -30.69 26.44
CA ASN A 1066 32.79 -29.75 25.75
C ASN A 1066 32.06 -28.80 24.77
N ASP A 1067 30.79 -28.51 25.05
CA ASP A 1067 29.97 -27.52 24.35
C ASP A 1067 30.24 -26.13 24.96
N ARG A 1068 30.63 -25.17 24.13
CA ARG A 1068 31.00 -23.81 24.55
C ARG A 1068 29.97 -22.75 24.12
N ASP A 1069 28.78 -23.16 23.70
CA ASP A 1069 27.72 -22.22 23.34
C ASP A 1069 27.15 -21.51 24.57
N VAL A 1070 27.61 -20.28 24.78
CA VAL A 1070 27.19 -19.38 25.87
C VAL A 1070 25.83 -18.71 25.60
N MET A 1071 25.31 -18.77 24.37
CA MET A 1071 24.03 -18.17 23.97
C MET A 1071 22.88 -19.19 23.97
N ARG A 1072 23.13 -20.41 24.46
CA ARG A 1072 22.15 -21.48 24.45
C ARG A 1072 20.90 -21.11 25.26
N GLU A 1073 19.74 -21.35 24.67
CA GLU A 1073 18.45 -21.12 25.32
C GLU A 1073 18.11 -22.21 26.33
N VAL A 1074 17.28 -21.88 27.31
CA VAL A 1074 16.75 -22.81 28.31
C VAL A 1074 15.91 -23.90 27.61
N ASP A 1075 16.33 -25.17 27.72
CA ASP A 1075 15.69 -26.30 27.03
C ASP A 1075 14.56 -26.97 27.85
N GLY A 1076 14.29 -26.49 29.06
CA GLY A 1076 13.28 -27.03 29.96
C GLY A 1076 13.59 -28.44 30.49
N LYS A 1077 14.78 -29.01 30.19
CA LYS A 1077 15.18 -30.32 30.67
C LYS A 1077 15.57 -30.23 32.13
N LEU A 1078 14.85 -30.96 32.98
CA LEU A 1078 15.19 -31.11 34.39
C LEU A 1078 16.54 -31.83 34.53
N ARG A 1079 17.49 -31.20 35.23
CA ARG A 1079 18.82 -31.76 35.54
C ARG A 1079 18.95 -31.95 37.04
N THR A 1080 19.67 -32.98 37.47
CA THR A 1080 20.03 -33.14 38.87
C THR A 1080 21.13 -32.16 39.21
N TRP A 1081 20.88 -31.29 40.20
CA TRP A 1081 21.93 -30.41 40.70
C TRP A 1081 23.09 -31.21 41.32
N PRO A 1082 24.34 -30.71 41.25
CA PRO A 1082 25.45 -31.29 41.98
C PRO A 1082 25.16 -31.37 43.48
N PRO A 1083 25.66 -32.38 44.21
CA PRO A 1083 25.52 -32.46 45.66
C PRO A 1083 26.00 -31.17 46.35
N GLY A 1084 25.14 -30.55 47.16
CA GLY A 1084 25.43 -29.32 47.90
C GLY A 1084 25.25 -28.02 47.12
N ALA A 1085 24.78 -28.06 45.87
CA ALA A 1085 24.48 -26.83 45.11
C ALA A 1085 23.28 -26.04 45.69
N ASP A 1086 22.30 -26.77 46.22
CA ASP A 1086 21.14 -26.25 46.94
C ASP A 1086 21.48 -25.39 48.17
N GLU A 1087 22.66 -25.61 48.78
CA GLU A 1087 23.18 -24.79 49.88
C GLU A 1087 23.29 -23.31 49.50
N LEU A 1088 23.52 -22.98 48.22
CA LEU A 1088 23.55 -21.59 47.75
C LEU A 1088 22.18 -20.91 47.94
N LEU A 1089 21.09 -21.60 47.59
CA LEU A 1089 19.73 -21.08 47.72
C LEU A 1089 19.34 -20.95 49.21
N ILE A 1090 19.63 -21.98 50.01
CA ILE A 1090 19.35 -21.97 51.46
C ILE A 1090 20.14 -20.88 52.18
N GLY A 1091 21.40 -20.71 51.77
CA GLY A 1091 22.25 -19.60 52.16
C GLY A 1091 21.59 -18.26 51.92
N ASN A 1092 21.17 -17.99 50.69
CA ASN A 1092 20.51 -16.74 50.29
C ASN A 1092 19.19 -16.50 51.05
N MET A 1093 18.38 -17.54 51.27
CA MET A 1093 17.17 -17.46 52.08
C MET A 1093 17.49 -17.11 53.54
N THR A 1094 18.52 -17.74 54.12
CA THR A 1094 18.96 -17.46 55.49
C THR A 1094 19.45 -16.02 55.62
N VAL A 1095 20.27 -15.55 54.67
CA VAL A 1095 20.72 -14.15 54.61
C VAL A 1095 19.54 -13.18 54.52
N ALA A 1096 18.50 -13.49 53.74
CA ALA A 1096 17.29 -12.68 53.64
C ALA A 1096 16.55 -12.55 54.98
N VAL A 1097 16.44 -13.65 55.74
CA VAL A 1097 15.85 -13.64 57.09
C VAL A 1097 16.66 -12.75 58.04
N PHE A 1098 17.99 -12.88 58.05
CA PHE A 1098 18.87 -12.03 58.84
C PHE A 1098 18.81 -10.55 58.42
N GLY A 1099 18.68 -10.28 57.12
CA GLY A 1099 18.52 -8.94 56.57
C GLY A 1099 17.23 -8.26 57.04
N LEU A 1100 16.09 -8.95 56.94
CA LEU A 1100 14.80 -8.46 57.44
C LEU A 1100 14.79 -8.33 58.97
N ALA A 1101 15.44 -9.25 59.69
CA ALA A 1101 15.62 -9.13 61.15
C ALA A 1101 16.43 -7.87 61.53
N ALA A 1102 17.53 -7.61 60.84
CA ALA A 1102 18.34 -6.42 61.06
C ALA A 1102 17.57 -5.13 60.74
N ALA A 1103 16.73 -5.14 59.70
CA ALA A 1103 15.84 -4.04 59.34
C ALA A 1103 14.61 -3.89 60.25
N ASN A 1104 14.35 -4.86 61.14
CA ASN A 1104 13.15 -4.93 61.97
C ASN A 1104 11.84 -5.05 61.13
N GLU A 1105 11.90 -5.81 60.03
CA GLU A 1105 10.81 -6.01 59.06
C GLU A 1105 10.53 -7.51 58.81
N LEU A 1106 10.67 -8.36 59.84
CA LEU A 1106 10.42 -9.80 59.73
C LEU A 1106 8.97 -10.15 59.35
N ASP A 1107 8.02 -9.26 59.62
CA ASP A 1107 6.64 -9.37 59.18
C ASP A 1107 6.49 -9.34 57.65
N ARG A 1108 7.48 -8.80 56.93
CA ARG A 1108 7.55 -8.80 55.46
C ARG A 1108 8.14 -10.09 54.88
N LEU A 1109 8.45 -11.10 55.70
CA LEU A 1109 8.96 -12.38 55.20
C LEU A 1109 7.99 -12.98 54.15
N PRO A 1110 8.43 -13.16 52.89
CA PRO A 1110 7.56 -13.55 51.79
C PRO A 1110 7.33 -15.07 51.75
N LEU A 1111 7.05 -15.70 52.90
CA LEU A 1111 6.94 -17.15 53.06
C LEU A 1111 5.91 -17.77 52.11
N ALA A 1112 4.76 -17.13 51.93
CA ALA A 1112 3.74 -17.59 50.99
C ALA A 1112 4.24 -17.64 49.55
N ARG A 1113 5.02 -16.63 49.11
CA ARG A 1113 5.59 -16.59 47.77
C ARG A 1113 6.69 -17.64 47.60
N TRP A 1114 7.60 -17.71 48.56
CA TRP A 1114 8.65 -18.72 48.59
C TRP A 1114 8.09 -20.15 48.57
N ARG A 1115 6.99 -20.39 49.28
CA ARG A 1115 6.26 -21.65 49.26
C ARG A 1115 5.74 -22.00 47.87
N VAL A 1116 5.11 -21.04 47.20
CA VAL A 1116 4.60 -21.23 45.82
C VAL A 1116 5.74 -21.55 44.87
N ASP A 1117 6.83 -20.79 44.92
CA ASP A 1117 7.98 -20.98 44.03
C ASP A 1117 8.69 -22.32 44.28
N GLY A 1118 8.83 -22.73 45.56
CA GLY A 1118 9.44 -24.00 45.95
C GLY A 1118 8.61 -25.23 45.55
N VAL A 1119 7.29 -25.21 45.76
CA VAL A 1119 6.39 -26.31 45.36
C VAL A 1119 6.32 -26.48 43.85
N ALA A 1120 6.44 -25.39 43.10
CA ALA A 1120 6.40 -25.41 41.64
C ALA A 1120 7.62 -26.13 41.01
N HIS A 1121 8.72 -26.31 41.75
CA HIS A 1121 9.95 -26.89 41.24
C HIS A 1121 10.20 -28.32 41.75
N PRO A 1122 10.50 -29.32 40.87
CA PRO A 1122 10.70 -30.72 41.29
C PRO A 1122 11.80 -30.96 42.33
N GLN A 1123 12.80 -30.07 42.40
CA GLN A 1123 13.92 -30.13 43.36
C GLN A 1123 13.84 -29.07 44.46
N GLY A 1124 12.71 -28.36 44.59
CA GLY A 1124 12.52 -27.30 45.59
C GLY A 1124 12.28 -27.78 47.04
N GLY A 1125 12.33 -29.10 47.28
CA GLY A 1125 11.95 -29.70 48.56
C GLY A 1125 12.77 -29.20 49.77
N LEU A 1126 14.05 -28.90 49.61
CA LEU A 1126 14.89 -28.43 50.72
C LEU A 1126 14.57 -26.98 51.11
N ALA A 1127 14.30 -26.10 50.14
CA ALA A 1127 13.78 -24.75 50.40
C ALA A 1127 12.43 -24.80 51.13
N MET A 1128 11.56 -25.74 50.76
CA MET A 1128 10.26 -25.94 51.43
C MET A 1128 10.40 -26.31 52.91
N ARG A 1129 11.37 -27.17 53.26
CA ARG A 1129 11.64 -27.50 54.67
C ARG A 1129 12.06 -26.27 55.48
N LEU A 1130 12.85 -25.37 54.89
CA LEU A 1130 13.21 -24.12 55.56
C LEU A 1130 11.98 -23.19 55.69
N VAL A 1131 11.14 -23.08 54.66
CA VAL A 1131 9.89 -22.28 54.72
C VAL A 1131 8.97 -22.79 55.83
N ASP A 1132 8.73 -24.10 55.92
CA ASP A 1132 7.90 -24.72 56.97
C ASP A 1132 8.41 -24.38 58.37
N HIS A 1133 9.74 -24.44 58.57
CA HIS A 1133 10.36 -24.14 59.84
C HIS A 1133 10.29 -22.65 60.19
N LEU A 1134 10.52 -21.76 59.23
CA LEU A 1134 10.38 -20.31 59.42
C LEU A 1134 8.94 -19.93 59.76
N GLU A 1135 7.95 -20.56 59.12
CA GLU A 1135 6.52 -20.37 59.45
C GLU A 1135 6.20 -20.91 60.85
N GLY A 1136 6.81 -22.04 61.23
CA GLY A 1136 6.78 -22.60 62.58
C GLY A 1136 7.27 -21.61 63.64
N LEU A 1137 8.41 -20.96 63.39
CA LEU A 1137 9.07 -20.03 64.32
C LEU A 1137 8.37 -18.66 64.39
N PHE A 1138 8.08 -18.02 63.25
CA PHE A 1138 7.74 -16.60 63.20
C PHE A 1138 6.25 -16.33 62.98
N VAL A 1139 5.45 -17.31 62.53
CA VAL A 1139 4.03 -17.11 62.19
C VAL A 1139 3.11 -17.90 63.10
N THR A 1140 3.31 -19.22 63.19
CA THR A 1140 2.39 -20.12 63.91
C THR A 1140 2.76 -20.31 65.37
N GLY A 1141 4.04 -20.12 65.73
CA GLY A 1141 4.56 -20.41 67.06
C GLY A 1141 4.58 -21.90 67.42
N ALA A 1142 4.49 -22.78 66.42
CA ALA A 1142 4.47 -24.24 66.62
C ALA A 1142 5.85 -24.80 67.05
N ILE A 1143 6.92 -24.02 66.89
CA ILE A 1143 8.29 -24.39 67.22
C ILE A 1143 8.78 -23.45 68.32
N GLU A 1144 9.17 -24.00 69.48
CA GLU A 1144 9.84 -23.23 70.53
C GLU A 1144 11.31 -22.98 70.15
N PRO A 1145 11.71 -21.71 69.89
CA PRO A 1145 13.03 -21.39 69.36
C PRO A 1145 14.19 -21.85 70.27
N TRP A 1146 14.17 -21.49 71.56
CA TRP A 1146 15.26 -21.81 72.49
C TRP A 1146 15.34 -23.30 72.81
N GLU A 1147 14.20 -23.99 72.89
CA GLU A 1147 14.19 -25.45 73.08
C GLU A 1147 14.87 -26.17 71.91
N THR A 1148 14.68 -25.67 70.69
CA THR A 1148 15.34 -26.18 69.47
C THR A 1148 16.85 -25.95 69.49
N VAL A 1149 17.31 -24.82 70.04
CA VAL A 1149 18.74 -24.51 70.20
C VAL A 1149 19.41 -25.48 71.20
N LEU A 1150 18.70 -25.92 72.24
CA LEU A 1150 19.23 -26.81 73.28
C LEU A 1150 19.22 -28.31 72.90
N LYS A 1151 18.26 -28.77 72.10
CA LYS A 1151 17.98 -30.21 71.83
C LYS A 1151 18.98 -30.93 70.89
N CYS A 1152 20.24 -30.49 70.80
CA CYS A 1152 21.29 -30.99 69.89
C CYS A 1152 21.09 -30.53 68.42
N PRO A 1153 22.16 -30.52 67.59
CA PRO A 1153 22.14 -29.86 66.29
C PRO A 1153 21.08 -30.51 65.40
N SER A 1154 20.17 -29.68 64.91
CA SER A 1154 19.37 -30.02 63.75
C SER A 1154 20.28 -30.64 62.68
N ASN A 1155 19.85 -31.74 62.04
CA ASN A 1155 20.54 -32.29 60.86
C ASN A 1155 20.65 -31.27 59.71
N ASP A 1156 19.97 -30.13 59.83
CA ASP A 1156 19.94 -29.00 58.90
C ASP A 1156 20.41 -27.72 59.62
N TRP A 1157 21.55 -27.18 59.19
CA TRP A 1157 22.17 -26.01 59.81
C TRP A 1157 21.30 -24.76 59.70
N SER A 1158 20.49 -24.65 58.64
CA SER A 1158 19.67 -23.46 58.37
C SER A 1158 18.53 -23.32 59.38
N HIS A 1159 17.93 -24.45 59.78
CA HIS A 1159 16.96 -24.51 60.87
C HIS A 1159 17.56 -24.08 62.19
N HIS A 1160 18.79 -24.53 62.48
CA HIS A 1160 19.46 -24.18 63.73
C HIS A 1160 19.83 -22.70 63.79
N ALA A 1161 20.35 -22.14 62.70
CA ALA A 1161 20.64 -20.71 62.57
C ALA A 1161 19.37 -19.85 62.69
N ALA A 1162 18.27 -20.25 62.06
CA ALA A 1162 16.98 -19.56 62.12
C ALA A 1162 16.34 -19.63 63.52
N SER A 1163 16.38 -20.80 64.19
CA SER A 1163 15.89 -20.93 65.56
C SER A 1163 16.72 -20.11 66.55
N ALA A 1164 18.05 -20.08 66.39
CA ALA A 1164 18.91 -19.22 67.18
C ALA A 1164 18.54 -17.74 66.98
N LEU A 1165 18.32 -17.31 65.73
CA LEU A 1165 17.82 -15.97 65.44
C LEU A 1165 16.49 -15.68 66.13
N ALA A 1166 15.50 -16.55 65.95
CA ALA A 1166 14.17 -16.43 66.54
C ALA A 1166 14.23 -16.35 68.08
N ALA A 1167 15.06 -17.17 68.73
CA ALA A 1167 15.24 -17.15 70.19
C ALA A 1167 15.75 -15.78 70.67
N THR A 1168 16.72 -15.18 69.97
CA THR A 1168 17.24 -13.85 70.36
C THR A 1168 16.25 -12.70 70.13
N LEU A 1169 15.21 -12.90 69.33
CA LEU A 1169 14.24 -11.86 68.95
C LEU A 1169 12.91 -11.99 69.70
N LEU A 1170 12.43 -13.22 69.89
CA LEU A 1170 11.10 -13.52 70.42
C LEU A 1170 11.12 -13.83 71.92
N GLU A 1171 12.25 -14.28 72.47
CA GLU A 1171 12.36 -14.71 73.85
C GLU A 1171 13.26 -13.78 74.68
N ARG A 1172 13.09 -13.80 76.01
CA ARG A 1172 13.97 -13.09 76.94
C ARG A 1172 15.11 -14.00 77.38
N LEU A 1173 16.16 -14.05 76.58
CA LEU A 1173 17.35 -14.84 76.87
C LEU A 1173 18.21 -14.19 77.97
N ALA A 1174 18.78 -15.01 78.84
CA ALA A 1174 19.86 -14.60 79.72
C ALA A 1174 21.14 -14.32 78.92
N PRO A 1175 22.09 -13.52 79.44
CA PRO A 1175 23.28 -13.12 78.68
C PRO A 1175 24.14 -14.29 78.17
N ASP A 1176 24.20 -15.40 78.90
CA ASP A 1176 24.88 -16.64 78.52
C ASP A 1176 24.16 -17.33 77.35
N ALA A 1177 22.84 -17.44 77.44
CA ALA A 1177 21.99 -17.96 76.37
C ALA A 1177 22.08 -17.12 75.08
N LEU A 1178 22.11 -15.79 75.20
CA LEU A 1178 22.32 -14.89 74.07
C LEU A 1178 23.70 -15.10 73.41
N LEU A 1179 24.74 -15.26 74.22
CA LEU A 1179 26.10 -15.52 73.72
C LEU A 1179 26.18 -16.86 72.97
N ILE A 1180 25.52 -17.91 73.49
CA ILE A 1180 25.42 -19.21 72.82
C ILE A 1180 24.69 -19.09 71.47
N ALA A 1181 23.54 -18.42 71.43
CA ALA A 1181 22.79 -18.23 70.18
C ALA A 1181 23.60 -17.47 69.11
N GLN A 1182 24.36 -16.44 69.51
CA GLN A 1182 25.19 -15.68 68.57
C GLN A 1182 26.46 -16.43 68.16
N ALA A 1183 27.01 -17.29 69.02
CA ALA A 1183 28.11 -18.19 68.62
C ALA A 1183 27.66 -19.16 67.52
N LEU A 1184 26.41 -19.65 67.55
CA LEU A 1184 25.85 -20.46 66.47
C LEU A 1184 25.73 -19.69 65.15
N TRP A 1185 25.41 -18.39 65.20
CA TRP A 1185 25.44 -17.56 63.99
C TRP A 1185 26.83 -17.48 63.37
N VAL A 1186 27.88 -17.31 64.20
CA VAL A 1186 29.26 -17.32 63.71
C VAL A 1186 29.62 -18.67 63.11
N HIS A 1187 29.29 -19.76 63.81
CA HIS A 1187 29.60 -21.12 63.37
C HIS A 1187 29.02 -21.42 61.99
N TYR A 1188 27.75 -21.08 61.75
CA TYR A 1188 27.07 -21.41 60.51
C TYR A 1188 27.23 -20.35 59.40
N LEU A 1189 27.36 -19.08 59.74
CA LEU A 1189 27.31 -18.01 58.74
C LEU A 1189 28.68 -17.47 58.33
N LYS A 1190 29.75 -17.81 59.05
CA LYS A 1190 31.14 -17.49 58.65
C LYS A 1190 31.68 -18.50 57.60
N GLN A 1191 30.84 -18.90 56.65
CA GLN A 1191 31.21 -19.71 55.50
C GLN A 1191 31.64 -18.84 54.33
N GLN A 1192 32.56 -19.29 53.47
CA GLN A 1192 33.16 -18.47 52.40
C GLN A 1192 32.13 -17.77 51.49
N HIS A 1193 31.01 -18.43 51.19
CA HIS A 1193 29.98 -17.90 50.29
C HIS A 1193 28.90 -17.05 51.01
N LEU A 1194 28.74 -17.18 52.33
CA LEU A 1194 27.73 -16.44 53.12
C LEU A 1194 28.31 -15.25 53.88
N ALA A 1195 29.55 -15.40 54.35
CA ALA A 1195 30.24 -14.43 55.16
C ALA A 1195 30.19 -13.00 54.59
N PRO A 1196 30.47 -12.73 53.30
CA PRO A 1196 30.39 -11.38 52.77
C PRO A 1196 28.95 -10.87 52.63
N LEU A 1197 27.97 -11.76 52.44
CA LEU A 1197 26.57 -11.38 52.23
C LEU A 1197 25.87 -10.99 53.54
N VAL A 1198 26.19 -11.66 54.64
CA VAL A 1198 25.44 -11.53 55.89
C VAL A 1198 26.09 -10.59 56.91
N VAL A 1199 27.39 -10.32 56.77
CA VAL A 1199 28.22 -9.73 57.84
C VAL A 1199 27.66 -8.43 58.40
N HIS A 1200 27.18 -7.54 57.54
CA HIS A 1200 26.64 -6.25 57.97
C HIS A 1200 25.36 -6.42 58.80
N TYR A 1201 24.53 -7.41 58.49
CA TYR A 1201 23.34 -7.73 59.26
C TYR A 1201 23.70 -8.35 60.62
N LEU A 1202 24.64 -9.29 60.66
CA LEU A 1202 25.13 -9.86 61.93
C LEU A 1202 25.75 -8.80 62.83
N GLU A 1203 26.64 -7.98 62.28
CA GLU A 1203 27.29 -6.90 63.01
C GLU A 1203 26.26 -5.99 63.67
N TYR A 1204 25.26 -5.57 62.90
CA TYR A 1204 24.17 -4.73 63.40
C TYR A 1204 23.39 -5.43 64.51
N LEU A 1205 22.94 -6.67 64.29
CA LEU A 1205 22.15 -7.44 65.25
C LEU A 1205 22.91 -7.69 66.56
N VAL A 1206 24.14 -8.19 66.47
CA VAL A 1206 25.01 -8.47 67.62
C VAL A 1206 25.27 -7.19 68.41
N THR A 1207 25.65 -6.10 67.73
CA THR A 1207 25.93 -4.82 68.38
C THR A 1207 24.68 -4.24 69.03
N ARG A 1208 23.51 -4.31 68.37
CA ARG A 1208 22.23 -3.83 68.89
C ARG A 1208 21.80 -4.61 70.13
N GLN A 1209 21.85 -5.94 70.08
CA GLN A 1209 21.41 -6.80 71.19
C GLN A 1209 22.30 -6.62 72.43
N TRP A 1210 23.63 -6.59 72.27
CA TRP A 1210 24.53 -6.38 73.41
C TRP A 1210 24.46 -4.97 73.99
N ARG A 1211 24.15 -3.93 73.19
CA ARG A 1211 23.85 -2.59 73.73
C ARG A 1211 22.65 -2.61 74.68
N VAL A 1212 21.61 -3.38 74.35
CA VAL A 1212 20.42 -3.53 75.22
C VAL A 1212 20.76 -4.28 76.50
N VAL A 1213 21.52 -5.37 76.41
CA VAL A 1213 21.89 -6.18 77.59
C VAL A 1213 22.82 -5.40 78.53
N VAL A 1214 23.81 -4.67 78.00
CA VAL A 1214 24.74 -3.85 78.81
C VAL A 1214 24.02 -2.70 79.52
N ALA A 1215 22.90 -2.20 78.97
CA ALA A 1215 22.07 -1.20 79.64
C ALA A 1215 21.34 -1.75 80.89
N MET A 1216 21.43 -3.06 81.17
CA MET A 1216 20.87 -3.73 82.35
C MET A 1216 21.97 -4.42 83.18
N PRO A 1217 22.82 -3.68 83.92
CA PRO A 1217 23.96 -4.25 84.65
C PRO A 1217 23.61 -5.33 85.68
N ALA A 1218 22.36 -5.36 86.16
CA ALA A 1218 21.86 -6.36 87.11
C ALA A 1218 21.86 -7.79 86.56
N LEU A 1219 21.97 -7.97 85.24
CA LEU A 1219 22.05 -9.28 84.59
C LEU A 1219 23.47 -9.89 84.66
N PHE A 1220 24.46 -9.19 85.21
CA PHE A 1220 25.85 -9.65 85.33
C PHE A 1220 26.21 -9.91 86.79
N GLY A 1221 26.76 -11.10 87.08
CA GLY A 1221 27.03 -11.57 88.46
C GLY A 1221 28.09 -10.78 89.25
N SER A 1222 28.98 -10.00 88.60
CA SER A 1222 30.02 -9.19 89.25
C SER A 1222 30.30 -7.87 88.46
N ALA A 1223 29.45 -6.88 88.69
CA ALA A 1223 29.13 -5.81 87.73
C ALA A 1223 30.15 -4.67 87.45
N ALA A 1224 31.46 -4.77 87.68
CA ALA A 1224 32.37 -3.61 87.48
C ALA A 1224 33.58 -3.80 86.53
N PRO A 1225 34.49 -4.77 86.70
CA PRO A 1225 35.69 -4.86 85.85
C PRO A 1225 35.48 -5.60 84.53
N SER A 1226 34.53 -6.54 84.43
CA SER A 1226 34.32 -7.39 83.25
C SER A 1226 33.43 -6.75 82.16
N LEU A 1227 32.67 -5.69 82.48
CA LEU A 1227 31.79 -4.96 81.55
C LEU A 1227 32.52 -3.90 80.72
N SER A 1228 33.63 -3.34 81.23
CA SER A 1228 34.37 -2.26 80.56
C SER A 1228 34.90 -2.65 79.16
N PRO A 1229 35.51 -3.85 78.95
CA PRO A 1229 35.92 -4.29 77.62
C PRO A 1229 34.76 -4.40 76.62
N LEU A 1230 33.57 -4.83 77.08
CA LEU A 1230 32.40 -4.98 76.23
C LEU A 1230 31.83 -3.63 75.79
N VAL A 1231 31.75 -2.65 76.70
CA VAL A 1231 31.37 -1.27 76.35
C VAL A 1231 32.35 -0.68 75.34
N ALA A 1232 33.65 -0.89 75.52
CA ALA A 1232 34.68 -0.43 74.59
C ALA A 1232 34.56 -1.11 73.22
N ALA A 1233 34.33 -2.42 73.17
CA ALA A 1233 34.12 -3.16 71.93
C ALA A 1233 32.88 -2.66 71.16
N LEU A 1234 31.78 -2.35 71.85
CA LEU A 1234 30.56 -1.79 71.23
C LEU A 1234 30.78 -0.37 70.69
N ALA A 1235 31.66 0.43 71.31
CA ALA A 1235 32.00 1.79 70.90
C ALA A 1235 33.14 1.89 69.87
N GLY A 1236 33.95 0.83 69.69
CA GLY A 1236 35.11 0.83 68.79
C GLY A 1236 34.76 0.93 67.30
N SER A 1237 35.73 1.35 66.47
CA SER A 1237 35.58 1.60 65.03
C SER A 1237 35.80 0.37 64.12
N GLY A 1238 35.80 -0.84 64.68
CA GLY A 1238 35.84 -2.05 63.84
C GLY A 1238 34.57 -2.15 62.99
N GLU A 1239 34.69 -2.75 61.80
CA GLU A 1239 33.58 -3.03 60.90
C GLU A 1239 33.55 -4.52 60.53
N GLY A 1240 32.37 -5.00 60.13
CA GLY A 1240 32.14 -6.35 59.66
C GLY A 1240 32.45 -7.45 60.68
N TRP A 1241 33.10 -8.52 60.22
CA TRP A 1241 33.43 -9.69 61.04
C TRP A 1241 34.42 -9.36 62.17
N LEU A 1242 35.28 -8.34 61.96
CA LEU A 1242 36.18 -7.85 62.99
C LEU A 1242 35.38 -7.26 64.16
N LYS A 1243 34.35 -6.46 63.87
CA LYS A 1243 33.46 -5.90 64.88
C LYS A 1243 32.69 -6.97 65.63
N VAL A 1244 32.09 -7.92 64.90
CA VAL A 1244 31.37 -9.06 65.50
C VAL A 1244 32.29 -9.81 66.48
N ARG A 1245 33.51 -10.13 66.05
CA ARG A 1245 34.50 -10.80 66.90
C ARG A 1245 34.82 -9.99 68.15
N MET A 1246 35.13 -8.70 68.02
CA MET A 1246 35.47 -7.84 69.15
C MET A 1246 34.36 -7.82 70.20
N VAL A 1247 33.09 -7.72 69.77
CA VAL A 1247 31.94 -7.70 70.68
C VAL A 1247 31.74 -9.04 71.36
N LEU A 1248 31.77 -10.16 70.62
CA LEU A 1248 31.56 -11.50 71.20
C LEU A 1248 32.69 -11.94 72.14
N GLN A 1249 33.94 -11.63 71.82
CA GLN A 1249 35.08 -11.91 72.70
C GLN A 1249 35.00 -11.12 74.00
N ALA A 1250 34.60 -9.85 73.93
CA ALA A 1250 34.39 -9.04 75.12
C ALA A 1250 33.17 -9.50 75.94
N ALA A 1251 32.11 -10.00 75.28
CA ALA A 1251 30.94 -10.56 75.93
C ALA A 1251 31.27 -11.85 76.69
N LEU A 1252 32.12 -12.71 76.12
CA LEU A 1252 32.61 -13.94 76.76
C LEU A 1252 33.40 -13.67 78.04
N LEU A 1253 34.10 -12.53 78.15
CA LEU A 1253 34.76 -12.10 79.38
C LEU A 1253 33.76 -11.63 80.45
N ALA A 1254 32.64 -11.03 80.03
CA ALA A 1254 31.59 -10.56 80.93
C ALA A 1254 30.68 -11.70 81.42
N VAL A 1255 30.50 -12.74 80.59
CA VAL A 1255 29.64 -13.88 80.83
C VAL A 1255 30.41 -15.16 80.48
N PRO A 1256 31.27 -15.66 81.40
CA PRO A 1256 32.14 -16.79 81.11
C PRO A 1256 31.34 -18.09 80.98
N LEU A 1257 31.48 -18.74 79.83
CA LEU A 1257 30.98 -20.08 79.56
C LEU A 1257 32.01 -21.14 80.00
N ALA A 1258 31.54 -22.38 80.20
CA ALA A 1258 32.40 -23.52 80.54
C ALA A 1258 33.50 -23.71 79.48
N VAL A 1259 34.66 -24.25 79.88
CA VAL A 1259 35.84 -24.37 79.02
C VAL A 1259 35.61 -25.35 77.86
N ASP A 1260 34.75 -26.33 78.06
CA ASP A 1260 34.30 -27.34 77.10
C ASP A 1260 33.06 -26.93 76.29
N ASP A 1261 32.56 -25.70 76.47
CA ASP A 1261 31.40 -25.19 75.74
C ASP A 1261 31.74 -24.89 74.27
N ASN A 1262 30.95 -25.47 73.34
CA ASN A 1262 31.12 -25.26 71.90
C ASN A 1262 31.00 -23.79 71.47
N ALA A 1263 30.16 -22.99 72.15
CA ALA A 1263 30.01 -21.57 71.85
C ALA A 1263 31.30 -20.80 72.17
N ARG A 1264 31.95 -21.14 73.30
CA ARG A 1264 33.24 -20.57 73.69
C ARG A 1264 34.33 -20.88 72.66
N MET A 1265 34.46 -22.15 72.27
CA MET A 1265 35.46 -22.57 71.27
C MET A 1265 35.25 -21.86 69.92
N THR A 1266 34.00 -21.66 69.49
CA THR A 1266 33.68 -20.95 68.25
C THR A 1266 34.11 -19.48 68.28
N ILE A 1267 33.86 -18.78 69.40
CA ILE A 1267 34.21 -17.36 69.56
C ILE A 1267 35.74 -17.17 69.68
N GLU A 1268 36.42 -18.04 70.44
CA GLU A 1268 37.88 -18.00 70.58
C GLU A 1268 38.59 -18.37 69.27
N GLY A 1269 38.00 -19.26 68.46
CA GLY A 1269 38.51 -19.70 67.16
C GLY A 1269 38.27 -18.73 65.99
N MET A 1270 37.69 -17.54 66.20
CA MET A 1270 37.55 -16.55 65.15
C MET A 1270 38.93 -15.97 64.76
N GLU A 1271 39.54 -16.45 63.68
CA GLU A 1271 40.79 -15.87 63.14
C GLU A 1271 40.61 -14.41 62.64
N LEU A 1272 41.73 -13.67 62.60
CA LEU A 1272 41.84 -12.23 62.26
C LEU A 1272 41.66 -11.99 60.76
#